data_AF-A0A8C2KVJ2-F1
#
_entry.id   AF-A0A8C2KVJ2-F1
#
_cell.length_a   1.000
_cell.length_b   1.000
_cell.length_c   1.000
_cell.angle_alpha   90.00
_cell.angle_beta   90.00
_cell.angle_gamma   90.00
#
_symmetry.space_group_name_H-M   'P 1'
#
loop_
_entity.id
_entity.type
_entity.pdbx_description
1 polymer ?
#
loop_
_entity_poly.entity_id
_entity_poly.type
_entity_poly.pdbx_seq_one_letter_code
_entity_poly.pdbx_strand_id
1 'polypeptide(L)'
;MPFQILVLLTLISTSAALKPEWKPGDYPMTEAGAERFVSDYNSTAEEVFYFSTEASWNYNTNLTKHNSQLQVAASLEEKAFTEAWGQKAKATFNDSLMKTFTNPDLKKIIKDISVLGSANLPTAEREKYSTILSQMDRIYSTAKVCPSEECWSLEPELTEIMATSRSYKRLLYAWEGWHNASGIPLRSLYPEFVELSNNASRMDGLDDTGAYWRSWYKSPTFEQDLENLFKQLEPLYQNLHAFVRRKLYNYYGPKYINLKGPIPAHLLGNMWSQTWNNIYNMMIPFPDKPNVDVTDTMVAKGYNATHMFRVAEEFFTSLGLLEMPPEFWDKSMLEKPTDGREVVCHASAWDFYNRKDFRIKQCTTVTMEQLFTVHHEMGHVEYYLQYKEQPVNFRRGANPGFHEAVGDVLSLSVSTPKHLHTIGLLEKLTDDAESDINYLLKMALEKITFLPFGYLVDQWRWGVFSGRTPPERYNAEWWYLRTKYQGICPPTRRTQEHFDPGAKYHIPGNTPYIRYFVSFILQFQFHEKLCQVAGHTGPLHKCDIYRSKEAGAILEKVLKAGSSKPWTEVLQEALGTDKMDARPLMSYFKPVTTWLQEQNRKMGETVGWPDFNWVPPVPEGYPEDIGKITDEMLAKQFLEKYNSTAEEVWNAYTEASWTYNTNITKANKKIMLQKNLEMANHTKIYGLEARKFDTSDFQDKSVKRIMTKLSDLERAVLPEKDLIEYNNLLASMETLYSTATVCKDEAKCLPLDPDLNKIMAESRDYDELLFAWQGWRNASGRELRNSYKRYVELANLAAKSNGHTDNGAFWRSLYETPTLEEDLEALWKDLEPLYLNIHAYVRRALYKKYGPDHINLKGPIPAHLLGNMWAQTWSAIMDLVIPYPDATQVDATPAMIGWDPKRMFEESDRFFTSLGLLPMPPEFWNKSMLEKPTDGREVVCHASAWDFYNRKDFRIKQCTVVTLDDLITVHHEMGHVQYFLQYKDQPIAFRDGANPGFHEAIGDVMALSVSTPKHLQSIGLLDKVEDNKESTINFLMSIALDKIAFLPFGYLMDQWRWKVFDGRVSSSEYNKEWWNMRMKYQGLCPPVPRTEEDFDPGAKFHIPANVPYVRYFVSFVIQFQFHKALCEAARQPAPLHNCDIYQSKEAGKLLGDVMKMGFSKPWPEAMTLITGQPKMSVQPLMEYFQPLIKWLVEENKKNGDVLGWPEYDWTPYKMMEEKPKAVSFLGLSVDEAGAMAGQWILLLLSIVFLLGIIYLAYRYRKTKRLQDKSMTQTELK
;
A
#
# COMPACT_ATOMS: atom_id res chain seq x y z
N MET A 1 -52.51 34.44 16.55
CA MET A 1 -53.74 35.09 16.06
C MET A 1 -54.08 34.50 14.70
N PRO A 2 -55.23 33.84 14.55
CA PRO A 2 -55.63 33.13 13.34
C PRO A 2 -56.55 34.01 12.48
N PHE A 3 -56.44 33.93 11.14
CA PHE A 3 -57.52 34.00 10.14
C PHE A 3 -56.90 34.28 8.77
N GLN A 4 -56.54 33.20 8.05
CA GLN A 4 -56.58 33.08 6.58
C GLN A 4 -56.03 31.69 6.18
N ILE A 5 -56.74 30.65 6.64
CA ILE A 5 -56.63 29.28 6.15
C ILE A 5 -58.04 28.89 5.72
N LEU A 6 -58.39 29.20 4.48
CA LEU A 6 -59.44 28.57 3.68
C LEU A 6 -59.44 29.34 2.33
N VAL A 7 -59.30 28.63 1.21
CA VAL A 7 -59.58 29.00 -0.21
C VAL A 7 -58.53 28.51 -1.24
N LEU A 8 -57.42 27.85 -0.87
CA LEU A 8 -56.49 27.28 -1.87
C LEU A 8 -56.23 25.77 -1.73
N LEU A 9 -57.27 25.01 -1.39
CA LEU A 9 -57.24 23.54 -1.25
C LEU A 9 -58.19 22.82 -2.23
N THR A 10 -58.33 23.34 -3.46
CA THR A 10 -59.10 22.73 -4.55
C THR A 10 -58.38 22.80 -5.90
N LEU A 11 -57.17 22.24 -5.99
CA LEU A 11 -56.51 21.93 -7.27
C LEU A 11 -55.83 20.55 -7.18
N ILE A 12 -56.66 19.53 -6.96
CA ILE A 12 -56.33 18.14 -7.29
C ILE A 12 -57.39 17.72 -8.31
N SER A 13 -56.95 17.15 -9.42
CA SER A 13 -57.73 16.63 -10.56
C SER A 13 -58.49 17.66 -11.41
N THR A 14 -57.77 18.35 -12.29
CA THR A 14 -58.28 18.60 -13.65
C THR A 14 -57.14 18.27 -14.61
N SER A 15 -57.36 17.29 -15.50
CA SER A 15 -56.61 17.22 -16.76
C SER A 15 -56.84 18.56 -17.45
N ALA A 16 -55.87 19.48 -17.39
CA ALA A 16 -56.03 20.77 -18.03
C ALA A 16 -56.23 20.50 -19.53
N ALA A 17 -57.44 20.75 -20.02
CA ALA A 17 -57.73 20.68 -21.44
C ALA A 17 -56.79 21.66 -22.16
N LEU A 18 -56.23 21.25 -23.30
CA LEU A 18 -55.38 22.11 -24.12
C LEU A 18 -56.04 23.49 -24.29
N LYS A 19 -55.26 24.56 -24.08
CA LYS A 19 -55.75 25.93 -24.17
C LYS A 19 -56.53 26.15 -25.48
N PRO A 20 -57.71 26.80 -25.46
CA PRO A 20 -58.53 26.98 -26.67
C PRO A 20 -57.76 27.57 -27.86
N GLU A 21 -56.88 28.53 -27.60
CA GLU A 21 -55.99 29.19 -28.56
C GLU A 21 -54.93 28.27 -29.18
N TRP A 22 -54.60 27.14 -28.53
CA TRP A 22 -53.61 26.17 -29.02
C TRP A 22 -54.22 25.01 -29.82
N LYS A 23 -55.55 24.99 -29.96
CA LYS A 23 -56.25 23.95 -30.74
C LYS A 23 -56.23 24.27 -32.24
N PRO A 24 -56.12 23.26 -33.11
CA PRO A 24 -56.24 23.49 -34.54
C PRO A 24 -57.66 23.93 -34.91
N GLY A 25 -57.77 24.88 -35.84
CA GLY A 25 -59.05 25.27 -36.44
C GLY A 25 -59.60 24.25 -37.45
N ASP A 26 -60.50 24.73 -38.31
CA ASP A 26 -61.00 23.98 -39.46
C ASP A 26 -60.35 24.47 -40.75
N TYR A 27 -59.93 23.53 -41.59
CA TYR A 27 -59.14 23.78 -42.78
C TYR A 27 -59.79 23.11 -43.99
N PRO A 28 -59.89 23.78 -45.15
CA PRO A 28 -60.42 23.16 -46.36
C PRO A 28 -59.49 22.06 -46.86
N MET A 29 -60.06 20.99 -47.41
CA MET A 29 -59.33 19.84 -48.01
C MET A 29 -58.70 20.21 -49.36
N THR A 30 -57.79 21.18 -49.36
CA THR A 30 -57.10 21.75 -50.52
C THR A 30 -55.65 22.08 -50.17
N GLU A 31 -54.79 22.27 -51.17
CA GLU A 31 -53.39 22.66 -50.94
C GLU A 31 -53.28 24.00 -50.18
N ALA A 32 -54.07 25.01 -50.53
CA ALA A 32 -54.13 26.29 -49.80
C ALA A 32 -54.61 26.14 -48.34
N GLY A 33 -55.51 25.17 -48.08
CA GLY A 33 -55.92 24.82 -46.71
C GLY A 33 -54.81 24.17 -45.89
N ALA A 34 -53.99 23.34 -46.55
CA ALA A 34 -52.79 22.75 -45.97
C ALA A 34 -51.71 23.81 -45.67
N GLU A 35 -51.50 24.79 -46.56
CA GLU A 35 -50.58 25.92 -46.29
C GLU A 35 -51.00 26.71 -45.06
N ARG A 36 -52.30 27.04 -44.96
CA ARG A 36 -52.85 27.70 -43.77
C ARG A 36 -52.67 26.83 -42.51
N PHE A 37 -52.96 25.54 -42.59
CA PHE A 37 -52.76 24.60 -41.48
C PHE A 37 -51.30 24.60 -40.98
N VAL A 38 -50.33 24.54 -41.89
CA VAL A 38 -48.90 24.55 -41.52
C VAL A 38 -48.47 25.89 -40.97
N SER A 39 -48.98 27.01 -41.50
CA SER A 39 -48.73 28.34 -40.97
C SER A 39 -49.23 28.48 -39.52
N ASP A 40 -50.51 28.12 -39.29
CA ASP A 40 -51.14 28.20 -37.98
C ASP A 40 -50.47 27.21 -36.98
N TYR A 41 -50.06 26.03 -37.46
CA TYR A 41 -49.27 25.07 -36.67
C TYR A 41 -47.95 25.68 -36.24
N ASN A 42 -47.16 26.25 -37.17
CA ASN A 42 -45.85 26.80 -36.86
C ASN A 42 -45.94 27.91 -35.79
N SER A 43 -46.87 28.85 -35.92
CA SER A 43 -47.01 29.94 -34.93
C SER A 43 -47.40 29.41 -33.55
N THR A 44 -48.26 28.39 -33.50
CA THR A 44 -48.72 27.82 -32.23
C THR A 44 -47.66 26.90 -31.61
N ALA A 45 -46.95 26.13 -32.45
CA ALA A 45 -45.90 25.21 -32.02
C ALA A 45 -44.72 25.95 -31.37
N GLU A 46 -44.33 27.12 -31.89
CA GLU A 46 -43.27 27.94 -31.26
C GLU A 46 -43.63 28.33 -29.82
N GLU A 47 -44.89 28.68 -29.55
CA GLU A 47 -45.34 29.03 -28.19
C GLU A 47 -45.37 27.80 -27.27
N VAL A 48 -45.97 26.70 -27.73
CA VAL A 48 -46.10 25.47 -26.94
C VAL A 48 -44.74 24.85 -26.64
N PHE A 49 -43.85 24.78 -27.64
CA PHE A 49 -42.52 24.22 -27.48
C PHE A 49 -41.62 25.12 -26.62
N TYR A 50 -41.75 26.45 -26.72
CA TYR A 50 -41.08 27.36 -25.79
C TYR A 50 -41.46 27.06 -24.34
N PHE A 51 -42.77 26.97 -24.05
CA PHE A 51 -43.26 26.71 -22.69
C PHE A 51 -42.77 25.36 -22.13
N SER A 52 -42.82 24.30 -22.93
CA SER A 52 -42.32 22.98 -22.54
C SER A 52 -40.80 22.96 -22.33
N THR A 53 -40.05 23.62 -23.22
CA THR A 53 -38.59 23.71 -23.14
C THR A 53 -38.15 24.54 -21.93
N GLU A 54 -38.85 25.63 -21.62
CA GLU A 54 -38.59 26.46 -20.44
C GLU A 54 -38.85 25.69 -19.14
N ALA A 55 -39.95 24.94 -19.04
CA ALA A 55 -40.22 24.08 -17.89
C ALA A 55 -39.15 23.00 -17.71
N SER A 56 -38.70 22.40 -18.81
CA SER A 56 -37.60 21.41 -18.82
C SER A 56 -36.26 22.02 -18.43
N TRP A 57 -35.93 23.21 -18.92
CA TRP A 57 -34.73 23.94 -18.53
C TRP A 57 -34.71 24.24 -17.03
N ASN A 58 -35.82 24.74 -16.48
CA ASN A 58 -35.96 25.07 -15.07
C ASN A 58 -35.81 23.83 -14.18
N TYR A 59 -36.29 22.67 -14.62
CA TYR A 59 -36.05 21.40 -13.92
C TYR A 59 -34.58 20.96 -13.99
N ASN A 60 -33.99 20.94 -15.19
CA ASN A 60 -32.61 20.46 -15.39
C ASN A 60 -31.55 21.35 -14.73
N THR A 61 -31.86 22.63 -14.49
CA THR A 61 -30.98 23.59 -13.81
C THR A 61 -31.35 23.82 -12.34
N ASN A 62 -32.40 23.15 -11.85
CA ASN A 62 -32.82 23.17 -10.45
C ASN A 62 -33.76 21.97 -10.15
N LEU A 63 -33.15 20.84 -9.79
CA LEU A 63 -33.85 19.56 -9.60
C LEU A 63 -34.67 19.56 -8.31
N THR A 64 -35.94 19.98 -8.41
CA THR A 64 -36.90 19.95 -7.30
C THR A 64 -38.16 19.16 -7.67
N LYS A 65 -38.86 18.65 -6.65
CA LYS A 65 -40.17 18.00 -6.86
C LYS A 65 -41.18 18.94 -7.52
N HIS A 66 -41.15 20.23 -7.14
CA HIS A 66 -42.01 21.25 -7.75
C HIS A 66 -41.71 21.44 -9.24
N ASN A 67 -40.44 21.62 -9.61
CA ASN A 67 -40.05 21.80 -11.01
C ASN A 67 -40.31 20.54 -11.84
N SER A 68 -40.15 19.35 -11.27
CA SER A 68 -40.53 18.08 -11.91
C SER A 68 -42.04 18.04 -12.24
N GLN A 69 -42.89 18.46 -11.31
CA GLN A 69 -44.34 18.54 -11.56
C GLN A 69 -44.70 19.54 -12.67
N LEU A 70 -44.03 20.71 -12.69
CA LEU A 70 -44.21 21.70 -13.75
C LEU A 70 -43.75 21.17 -15.11
N GLN A 71 -42.59 20.49 -15.17
CA GLN A 71 -42.10 19.85 -16.38
C GLN A 71 -43.08 18.79 -16.89
N VAL A 72 -43.59 17.92 -16.00
CA VAL A 72 -44.57 16.88 -16.39
C VAL A 72 -45.86 17.52 -16.91
N ALA A 73 -46.37 18.57 -16.25
CA ALA A 73 -47.55 19.29 -16.69
C ALA A 73 -47.35 19.92 -18.08
N ALA A 74 -46.24 20.62 -18.30
CA ALA A 74 -45.91 21.22 -19.59
C ALA A 74 -45.72 20.16 -20.70
N SER A 75 -45.10 19.02 -20.37
CA SER A 75 -44.97 17.89 -21.30
C SER A 75 -46.32 17.27 -21.67
N LEU A 76 -47.28 17.22 -20.74
CA LEU A 76 -48.64 16.75 -21.04
C LEU A 76 -49.39 17.72 -21.95
N GLU A 77 -49.24 19.03 -21.75
CA GLU A 77 -49.79 20.05 -22.64
C GLU A 77 -49.19 19.98 -24.05
N GLU A 78 -47.87 19.83 -24.17
CA GLU A 78 -47.18 19.63 -25.46
C GLU A 78 -47.69 18.37 -26.19
N LYS A 79 -47.89 17.26 -25.46
CA LYS A 79 -48.43 16.03 -26.05
C LYS A 79 -49.90 16.19 -26.44
N ALA A 80 -50.70 16.91 -25.67
CA ALA A 80 -52.09 17.21 -26.04
C ALA A 80 -52.17 18.10 -27.29
N PHE A 81 -51.25 19.06 -27.44
CA PHE A 81 -51.05 19.83 -28.66
C PHE A 81 -50.69 18.91 -29.85
N THR A 82 -49.67 18.06 -29.67
CA THR A 82 -49.22 17.11 -30.70
C THR A 82 -50.34 16.17 -31.14
N GLU A 83 -51.12 15.65 -30.19
CA GLU A 83 -52.31 14.83 -30.47
C GLU A 83 -53.36 15.60 -31.27
N ALA A 84 -53.76 16.80 -30.82
CA ALA A 84 -54.81 17.57 -31.47
C ALA A 84 -54.46 17.93 -32.92
N TRP A 85 -53.25 18.43 -33.15
CA TRP A 85 -52.77 18.81 -34.47
C TRP A 85 -52.47 17.60 -35.36
N GLY A 86 -51.88 16.54 -34.81
CA GLY A 86 -51.60 15.31 -35.54
C GLY A 86 -52.88 14.57 -35.96
N GLN A 87 -53.88 14.48 -35.09
CA GLN A 87 -55.18 13.92 -35.44
C GLN A 87 -55.91 14.76 -36.49
N LYS A 88 -55.87 16.10 -36.38
CA LYS A 88 -56.43 16.98 -37.42
C LYS A 88 -55.71 16.79 -38.75
N ALA A 89 -54.39 16.62 -38.76
CA ALA A 89 -53.63 16.32 -39.96
C ALA A 89 -54.05 14.99 -40.59
N LYS A 90 -54.11 13.90 -39.79
CA LYS A 90 -54.57 12.57 -40.25
C LYS A 90 -55.99 12.61 -40.82
N ALA A 91 -56.90 13.35 -40.19
CA ALA A 91 -58.31 13.44 -40.57
C ALA A 91 -58.54 14.29 -41.83
N THR A 92 -57.80 15.39 -42.00
CA THR A 92 -58.03 16.39 -43.05
C THR A 92 -57.19 16.15 -44.29
N PHE A 93 -55.95 15.67 -44.13
CA PHE A 93 -54.94 15.60 -45.18
C PHE A 93 -54.43 14.17 -45.39
N ASN A 94 -55.32 13.27 -45.83
CA ASN A 94 -54.95 11.87 -46.09
C ASN A 94 -53.98 11.71 -47.28
N ASP A 95 -53.31 10.56 -47.37
CA ASP A 95 -52.30 10.28 -48.40
C ASP A 95 -52.81 10.45 -49.84
N SER A 96 -54.10 10.24 -50.11
CA SER A 96 -54.69 10.43 -51.44
C SER A 96 -54.74 11.92 -51.81
N LEU A 97 -55.20 12.78 -50.89
CA LEU A 97 -55.22 14.22 -51.06
C LEU A 97 -53.80 14.78 -51.17
N MET A 98 -52.88 14.33 -50.30
CA MET A 98 -51.49 14.79 -50.28
C MET A 98 -50.74 14.51 -51.59
N LYS A 99 -51.11 13.47 -52.34
CA LYS A 99 -50.55 13.20 -53.68
C LYS A 99 -50.89 14.29 -54.69
N THR A 100 -51.99 15.02 -54.51
CA THR A 100 -52.43 16.10 -55.41
C THR A 100 -51.67 17.41 -55.21
N PHE A 101 -50.98 17.59 -54.07
CA PHE A 101 -50.27 18.82 -53.77
C PHE A 101 -49.04 18.97 -54.67
N THR A 102 -48.68 20.20 -55.01
CA THR A 102 -47.51 20.53 -55.81
C THR A 102 -46.28 20.82 -54.94
N ASN A 103 -46.47 21.34 -53.73
CA ASN A 103 -45.39 21.69 -52.80
C ASN A 103 -44.86 20.45 -52.02
N PRO A 104 -43.61 20.00 -52.26
CA PRO A 104 -43.05 18.83 -51.58
C PRO A 104 -42.73 19.08 -50.10
N ASP A 105 -42.39 20.31 -49.71
CA ASP A 105 -42.09 20.68 -48.32
C ASP A 105 -43.38 20.63 -47.48
N LEU A 106 -44.47 21.13 -48.06
CA LEU A 106 -45.79 21.03 -47.45
C LEU A 106 -46.19 19.57 -47.19
N LYS A 107 -45.89 18.67 -48.14
CA LYS A 107 -46.13 17.23 -47.97
C LYS A 107 -45.37 16.64 -46.80
N LYS A 108 -44.10 17.01 -46.70
CA LYS A 108 -43.20 16.51 -45.67
C LYS A 108 -43.60 17.01 -44.29
N ILE A 109 -43.90 18.30 -44.14
CA ILE A 109 -44.31 18.90 -42.86
C ILE A 109 -45.60 18.26 -42.35
N ILE A 110 -46.62 18.10 -43.19
CA ILE A 110 -47.90 17.48 -42.78
C ILE A 110 -47.68 16.02 -42.37
N LYS A 111 -46.83 15.29 -43.11
CA LYS A 111 -46.48 13.91 -42.75
C LYS A 111 -45.76 13.86 -41.40
N ASP A 112 -44.83 14.77 -41.14
CA ASP A 112 -44.12 14.84 -39.87
C ASP A 112 -45.07 15.21 -38.71
N ILE A 113 -46.02 16.13 -38.91
CA ILE A 113 -47.08 16.47 -37.93
C ILE A 113 -48.00 15.28 -37.66
N SER A 114 -48.24 14.42 -38.67
CA SER A 114 -49.08 13.24 -38.54
C SER A 114 -48.44 12.09 -37.74
N VAL A 115 -47.17 12.19 -37.35
CA VAL A 115 -46.51 11.20 -36.47
C VAL A 115 -46.59 11.70 -35.03
N LEU A 116 -47.41 11.04 -34.20
CA LEU A 116 -47.74 11.53 -32.85
C LEU A 116 -46.78 11.00 -31.77
N GLY A 117 -46.10 9.89 -32.01
CA GLY A 117 -45.24 9.23 -31.02
C GLY A 117 -46.01 8.92 -29.73
N SER A 118 -45.43 9.29 -28.58
CA SER A 118 -46.07 9.07 -27.26
C SER A 118 -47.41 9.80 -27.07
N ALA A 119 -47.75 10.77 -27.93
CA ALA A 119 -49.05 11.41 -27.92
C ALA A 119 -50.17 10.51 -28.46
N ASN A 120 -49.87 9.37 -29.09
CA ASN A 120 -50.88 8.37 -29.42
C ASN A 120 -51.44 7.65 -28.18
N LEU A 121 -50.68 7.60 -27.08
CA LEU A 121 -51.10 6.86 -25.89
C LEU A 121 -52.34 7.50 -25.27
N PRO A 122 -53.28 6.69 -24.73
CA PRO A 122 -54.37 7.18 -23.89
C PRO A 122 -53.84 8.05 -22.73
N THR A 123 -54.63 9.02 -22.28
CA THR A 123 -54.18 10.01 -21.27
C THR A 123 -53.51 9.38 -20.04
N ALA A 124 -54.09 8.33 -19.47
CA ALA A 124 -53.52 7.64 -18.30
C ALA A 124 -52.17 6.96 -18.60
N GLU A 125 -52.04 6.31 -19.76
CA GLU A 125 -50.78 5.69 -20.21
C GLU A 125 -49.72 6.76 -20.55
N ARG A 126 -50.15 7.89 -21.10
CA ARG A 126 -49.30 9.05 -21.41
C ARG A 126 -48.74 9.71 -20.15
N GLU A 127 -49.57 9.91 -19.13
CA GLU A 127 -49.16 10.38 -17.80
C GLU A 127 -48.16 9.43 -17.16
N LYS A 128 -48.44 8.12 -17.25
CA LYS A 128 -47.54 7.08 -16.74
C LYS A 128 -46.19 7.08 -17.47
N TYR A 129 -46.19 7.17 -18.80
CA TYR A 129 -44.98 7.29 -19.62
C TYR A 129 -44.13 8.51 -19.21
N SER A 130 -44.74 9.69 -19.09
CA SER A 130 -44.04 10.91 -18.65
C SER A 130 -43.49 10.78 -17.22
N THR A 131 -44.26 10.14 -16.32
CA THR A 131 -43.85 9.95 -14.92
C THR A 131 -42.65 9.00 -14.83
N ILE A 132 -42.66 7.89 -15.57
CA ILE A 132 -41.55 6.93 -15.58
C ILE A 132 -40.27 7.59 -16.09
N LEU A 133 -40.33 8.35 -17.19
CA LEU A 133 -39.17 9.10 -17.70
C LEU A 133 -38.61 10.07 -16.65
N SER A 134 -39.45 10.87 -16.01
CA SER A 134 -39.02 11.80 -14.95
C SER A 134 -38.40 11.07 -13.75
N GLN A 135 -38.95 9.90 -13.37
CA GLN A 135 -38.37 9.08 -12.31
C GLN A 135 -37.00 8.51 -12.68
N MET A 136 -36.85 8.01 -13.92
CA MET A 136 -35.57 7.49 -14.40
C MET A 136 -34.50 8.57 -14.45
N ASP A 137 -34.81 9.76 -14.97
CA ASP A 137 -33.91 10.92 -14.98
C ASP A 137 -33.48 11.35 -13.57
N ARG A 138 -34.45 11.39 -12.64
CA ARG A 138 -34.18 11.73 -11.24
C ARG A 138 -33.26 10.70 -10.58
N ILE A 139 -33.52 9.40 -10.75
CA ILE A 139 -32.67 8.34 -10.19
C ILE A 139 -31.25 8.50 -10.69
N TYR A 140 -31.06 8.66 -12.00
CA TYR A 140 -29.74 8.83 -12.58
C TYR A 140 -29.02 10.08 -12.02
N SER A 141 -29.69 11.23 -12.03
CA SER A 141 -29.07 12.52 -11.70
C SER A 141 -28.80 12.73 -10.21
N THR A 142 -29.44 11.95 -9.33
CA THR A 142 -29.31 12.09 -7.87
C THR A 142 -28.65 10.90 -7.18
N ALA A 143 -28.25 9.87 -7.94
CA ALA A 143 -27.50 8.73 -7.40
C ALA A 143 -26.15 9.18 -6.83
N LYS A 144 -25.77 8.61 -5.68
CA LYS A 144 -24.50 8.86 -5.01
C LYS A 144 -23.89 7.54 -4.52
N VAL A 145 -22.57 7.51 -4.36
CA VAL A 145 -21.79 6.36 -3.88
C VAL A 145 -21.11 6.74 -2.57
N CYS A 146 -21.38 5.99 -1.49
CA CYS A 146 -20.98 6.38 -0.14
C CYS A 146 -19.93 5.41 0.44
N PRO A 147 -18.62 5.71 0.34
CA PRO A 147 -17.57 4.96 1.03
C PRO A 147 -17.55 5.13 2.55
N SER A 148 -18.13 6.24 3.05
CA SER A 148 -18.23 6.60 4.47
C SER A 148 -19.49 7.47 4.68
N GLU A 149 -19.51 8.32 5.71
CA GLU A 149 -20.58 9.33 5.88
C GLU A 149 -20.62 10.35 4.71
N GLU A 150 -19.48 10.58 4.04
CA GLU A 150 -19.41 11.39 2.83
C GLU A 150 -19.70 10.55 1.57
N CYS A 151 -20.60 11.06 0.71
CA CYS A 151 -21.00 10.41 -0.54
C CYS A 151 -20.49 11.17 -1.76
N TRP A 152 -20.03 10.42 -2.76
CA TRP A 152 -19.58 10.92 -4.06
C TRP A 152 -20.72 10.98 -5.06
N SER A 153 -20.88 12.12 -5.74
CA SER A 153 -21.77 12.24 -6.89
C SER A 153 -21.03 11.84 -8.18
N LEU A 154 -21.77 11.60 -9.27
CA LEU A 154 -21.14 11.31 -10.56
C LEU A 154 -20.18 12.45 -10.97
N GLU A 155 -20.66 13.69 -10.86
CA GLU A 155 -19.94 14.90 -11.25
C GLU A 155 -19.84 15.91 -10.08
N PRO A 156 -18.63 16.22 -9.57
CA PRO A 156 -17.33 15.87 -10.15
C PRO A 156 -16.68 14.58 -9.59
N GLU A 157 -17.09 14.08 -8.40
CA GLU A 157 -16.20 13.22 -7.61
C GLU A 157 -15.88 11.87 -8.29
N LEU A 158 -16.90 11.14 -8.77
CA LEU A 158 -16.66 9.83 -9.40
C LEU A 158 -15.94 9.99 -10.75
N THR A 159 -16.31 10.99 -11.56
CA THR A 159 -15.63 11.28 -12.83
C THR A 159 -14.15 11.63 -12.61
N GLU A 160 -13.84 12.44 -11.59
CA GLU A 160 -12.46 12.76 -11.21
C GLU A 160 -11.70 11.52 -10.74
N ILE A 161 -12.31 10.66 -9.91
CA ILE A 161 -11.71 9.39 -9.47
C ILE A 161 -11.39 8.51 -10.69
N MET A 162 -12.34 8.33 -11.61
CA MET A 162 -12.15 7.51 -12.81
C MET A 162 -11.06 8.08 -13.73
N ALA A 163 -10.92 9.40 -13.80
CA ALA A 163 -9.95 10.08 -14.66
C ALA A 163 -8.53 10.05 -14.07
N THR A 164 -8.39 10.26 -12.75
CA THR A 164 -7.09 10.56 -12.11
C THR A 164 -6.54 9.43 -11.26
N SER A 165 -7.41 8.62 -10.62
CA SER A 165 -6.95 7.52 -9.78
C SER A 165 -6.26 6.45 -10.62
N ARG A 166 -5.20 5.88 -10.07
CA ARG A 166 -4.55 4.68 -10.61
C ARG A 166 -4.65 3.49 -9.66
N SER A 167 -5.39 3.63 -8.56
CA SER A 167 -5.65 2.53 -7.65
C SER A 167 -6.72 1.59 -8.20
N TYR A 168 -6.36 0.33 -8.47
CA TYR A 168 -7.31 -0.69 -8.93
C TYR A 168 -8.53 -0.80 -8.00
N LYS A 169 -8.31 -0.93 -6.68
CA LYS A 169 -9.38 -1.04 -5.66
C LYS A 169 -10.33 0.16 -5.66
N ARG A 170 -9.79 1.39 -5.61
CA ARG A 170 -10.58 2.63 -5.63
C ARG A 170 -11.37 2.81 -6.94
N LEU A 171 -10.76 2.51 -8.08
CA LEU A 171 -11.46 2.53 -9.38
C LEU A 171 -12.59 1.50 -9.43
N LEU A 172 -12.34 0.28 -8.91
CA LEU A 172 -13.35 -0.77 -8.82
C LEU A 172 -14.53 -0.33 -7.96
N TYR A 173 -14.27 0.27 -6.80
CA TYR A 173 -15.31 0.77 -5.90
C TYR A 173 -16.16 1.87 -6.54
N ALA A 174 -15.52 2.85 -7.17
CA ALA A 174 -16.22 3.92 -7.86
C ALA A 174 -17.11 3.38 -8.99
N TRP A 175 -16.56 2.46 -9.80
CA TRP A 175 -17.27 1.85 -10.93
C TRP A 175 -18.44 0.98 -10.49
N GLU A 176 -18.21 0.06 -9.54
CA GLU A 176 -19.23 -0.87 -9.02
C GLU A 176 -20.31 -0.10 -8.27
N GLY A 177 -19.92 0.83 -7.40
CA GLY A 177 -20.83 1.68 -6.65
C GLY A 177 -21.76 2.47 -7.57
N TRP A 178 -21.23 3.10 -8.62
CA TRP A 178 -22.05 3.86 -9.57
C TRP A 178 -23.05 2.98 -10.32
N HIS A 179 -22.58 1.86 -10.89
CA HIS A 179 -23.43 0.95 -11.65
C HIS A 179 -24.52 0.32 -10.77
N ASN A 180 -24.23 0.07 -9.50
CA ASN A 180 -25.21 -0.42 -8.54
C ASN A 180 -26.23 0.65 -8.16
N ALA A 181 -25.76 1.84 -7.74
CA ALA A 181 -26.61 2.92 -7.24
C ALA A 181 -27.55 3.49 -8.31
N SER A 182 -27.07 3.63 -9.55
CA SER A 182 -27.86 4.16 -10.66
C SER A 182 -28.64 3.07 -11.41
N GLY A 183 -28.02 1.91 -11.67
CA GLY A 183 -28.59 0.87 -12.53
C GLY A 183 -29.68 0.04 -11.86
N ILE A 184 -29.44 -0.48 -10.65
CA ILE A 184 -30.37 -1.42 -9.99
C ILE A 184 -31.78 -0.82 -9.83
N PRO A 185 -31.97 0.44 -9.36
CA PRO A 185 -33.30 1.01 -9.19
C PRO A 185 -34.04 1.25 -10.52
N LEU A 186 -33.32 1.45 -11.63
CA LEU A 186 -33.91 1.66 -12.95
C LEU A 186 -34.48 0.38 -13.56
N ARG A 187 -34.04 -0.79 -13.09
CA ARG A 187 -34.41 -2.10 -13.65
C ARG A 187 -35.92 -2.35 -13.64
N SER A 188 -36.63 -1.90 -12.61
CA SER A 188 -38.08 -2.12 -12.48
C SER A 188 -38.91 -1.19 -13.37
N LEU A 189 -38.38 -0.03 -13.74
CA LEU A 189 -39.08 1.00 -14.52
C LEU A 189 -38.92 0.81 -16.03
N TYR A 190 -37.73 0.38 -16.46
CA TYR A 190 -37.37 0.35 -17.88
C TYR A 190 -38.24 -0.59 -18.74
N PRO A 191 -38.62 -1.81 -18.30
CA PRO A 191 -39.49 -2.69 -19.09
C PRO A 191 -40.86 -2.07 -19.39
N GLU A 192 -41.47 -1.40 -18.41
CA GLU A 192 -42.76 -0.74 -18.55
C GLU A 192 -42.67 0.47 -19.49
N PHE A 193 -41.57 1.23 -19.40
CA PHE A 193 -41.26 2.27 -20.37
C PHE A 193 -41.15 1.71 -21.81
N VAL A 194 -40.46 0.59 -22.00
CA VAL A 194 -40.28 -0.06 -23.32
C VAL A 194 -41.63 -0.48 -23.91
N GLU A 195 -42.51 -1.07 -23.09
CA GLU A 195 -43.85 -1.47 -23.52
C GLU A 195 -44.69 -0.27 -24.01
N LEU A 196 -44.77 0.78 -23.19
CA LEU A 196 -45.51 2.00 -23.54
C LEU A 196 -44.94 2.68 -24.78
N SER A 197 -43.61 2.74 -24.90
CA SER A 197 -42.93 3.34 -26.06
C SER A 197 -43.21 2.55 -27.35
N ASN A 198 -43.23 1.22 -27.28
CA ASN A 198 -43.55 0.37 -28.42
C ASN A 198 -45.03 0.45 -28.79
N ASN A 199 -45.95 0.54 -27.82
CA ASN A 199 -47.37 0.78 -28.09
C ASN A 199 -47.57 2.08 -28.87
N ALA A 200 -46.93 3.16 -28.41
CA ALA A 200 -46.97 4.45 -29.09
C ALA A 200 -46.47 4.39 -30.54
N SER A 201 -45.36 3.69 -30.78
CA SER A 201 -44.76 3.55 -32.11
C SER A 201 -45.62 2.71 -33.06
N ARG A 202 -46.23 1.62 -32.55
CA ARG A 202 -47.16 0.78 -33.33
C ARG A 202 -48.41 1.52 -33.78
N MET A 203 -48.88 2.48 -32.99
CA MET A 203 -50.01 3.34 -33.36
C MET A 203 -49.70 4.30 -34.53
N ASP A 204 -48.42 4.59 -34.78
CA ASP A 204 -47.95 5.31 -35.98
C ASP A 204 -47.55 4.38 -37.14
N GLY A 205 -47.82 3.08 -37.03
CA GLY A 205 -47.54 2.10 -38.09
C GLY A 205 -46.08 1.64 -38.17
N LEU A 206 -45.31 1.79 -37.08
CA LEU A 206 -43.92 1.33 -36.97
C LEU A 206 -43.83 0.11 -36.05
N ASP A 207 -42.98 -0.86 -36.36
CA ASP A 207 -42.91 -2.14 -35.63
C ASP A 207 -42.60 -1.97 -34.14
N ASP A 208 -41.64 -1.10 -33.83
CA ASP A 208 -41.17 -0.78 -32.48
C ASP A 208 -40.51 0.61 -32.42
N THR A 209 -40.14 1.05 -31.21
CA THR A 209 -39.47 2.36 -31.01
C THR A 209 -38.11 2.43 -31.70
N GLY A 210 -37.39 1.32 -31.82
CA GLY A 210 -36.12 1.27 -32.53
C GLY A 210 -36.32 1.51 -34.04
N ALA A 211 -37.37 0.93 -34.65
CA ALA A 211 -37.74 1.18 -36.03
C ALA A 211 -38.09 2.66 -36.26
N TYR A 212 -38.80 3.29 -35.32
CA TYR A 212 -39.05 4.74 -35.33
C TYR A 212 -37.74 5.54 -35.38
N TRP A 213 -36.77 5.26 -34.52
CA TRP A 213 -35.50 6.00 -34.53
C TRP A 213 -34.67 5.77 -35.79
N ARG A 214 -34.63 4.53 -36.31
CA ARG A 214 -33.92 4.23 -37.56
C ARG A 214 -34.56 4.93 -38.76
N SER A 215 -35.87 5.19 -38.73
CA SER A 215 -36.59 5.88 -39.81
C SER A 215 -36.06 7.29 -40.10
N TRP A 216 -35.46 7.96 -39.12
CA TRP A 216 -34.89 9.31 -39.27
C TRP A 216 -33.75 9.38 -40.28
N TYR A 217 -33.06 8.26 -40.52
CA TYR A 217 -31.99 8.15 -41.51
C TYR A 217 -32.52 7.82 -42.91
N LYS A 218 -33.82 7.53 -43.07
CA LYS A 218 -34.48 7.28 -44.37
C LYS A 218 -33.69 6.33 -45.29
N SER A 219 -33.01 5.33 -44.71
CA SER A 219 -32.22 4.33 -45.41
C SER A 219 -32.72 2.93 -45.06
N PRO A 220 -33.16 2.12 -46.03
CA PRO A 220 -33.60 0.75 -45.78
C PRO A 220 -32.44 -0.20 -45.40
N THR A 221 -31.19 0.17 -45.71
CA THR A 221 -29.98 -0.63 -45.45
C THR A 221 -29.19 -0.14 -44.24
N PHE A 222 -29.75 0.78 -43.44
CA PHE A 222 -29.00 1.52 -42.42
C PHE A 222 -28.19 0.63 -41.45
N GLU A 223 -28.78 -0.45 -40.92
CA GLU A 223 -28.06 -1.35 -40.00
C GLU A 223 -26.86 -2.04 -40.68
N GLN A 224 -27.01 -2.44 -41.95
CA GLN A 224 -25.95 -3.06 -42.74
C GLN A 224 -24.85 -2.06 -43.10
N ASP A 225 -25.22 -0.81 -43.41
CA ASP A 225 -24.28 0.26 -43.70
C ASP A 225 -23.39 0.55 -42.48
N LEU A 226 -23.99 0.60 -41.27
CA LEU A 226 -23.25 0.79 -40.02
C LEU A 226 -22.29 -0.37 -39.71
N GLU A 227 -22.73 -1.62 -39.90
CA GLU A 227 -21.88 -2.81 -39.72
C GLU A 227 -20.68 -2.78 -40.69
N ASN A 228 -20.91 -2.39 -41.95
CA ASN A 228 -19.86 -2.29 -42.96
C ASN A 228 -18.85 -1.18 -42.63
N LEU A 229 -19.32 -0.05 -42.06
CA LEU A 229 -18.43 1.00 -41.56
C LEU A 229 -17.61 0.51 -40.37
N PHE A 230 -18.23 -0.17 -39.39
CA PHE A 230 -17.52 -0.70 -38.23
C PHE A 230 -16.42 -1.69 -38.62
N LYS A 231 -16.69 -2.62 -39.55
CA LYS A 231 -15.68 -3.58 -40.05
C LYS A 231 -14.45 -2.92 -40.67
N GLN A 232 -14.59 -1.74 -41.26
CA GLN A 232 -13.44 -1.00 -41.80
C GLN A 232 -12.58 -0.39 -40.69
N LEU A 233 -13.19 -0.06 -39.56
CA LEU A 233 -12.56 0.61 -38.41
C LEU A 233 -11.96 -0.40 -37.42
N GLU A 234 -12.52 -1.61 -37.37
CA GLU A 234 -12.15 -2.67 -36.43
C GLU A 234 -10.63 -2.94 -36.36
N PRO A 235 -9.87 -3.05 -37.48
CA PRO A 235 -8.44 -3.30 -37.41
C PRO A 235 -7.65 -2.20 -36.67
N LEU A 236 -8.05 -0.94 -36.81
CA LEU A 236 -7.43 0.18 -36.10
C LEU A 236 -7.75 0.09 -34.61
N TYR A 237 -9.03 -0.12 -34.26
CA TYR A 237 -9.45 -0.29 -32.87
C TYR A 237 -8.73 -1.45 -32.16
N GLN A 238 -8.66 -2.62 -32.79
CA GLN A 238 -8.02 -3.80 -32.18
C GLN A 238 -6.51 -3.60 -31.96
N ASN A 239 -5.82 -2.87 -32.84
CA ASN A 239 -4.40 -2.53 -32.64
C ASN A 239 -4.22 -1.52 -31.49
N LEU A 240 -5.08 -0.51 -31.39
CA LEU A 240 -5.08 0.42 -30.27
C LEU A 240 -5.36 -0.30 -28.94
N HIS A 241 -6.37 -1.18 -28.91
CA HIS A 241 -6.73 -2.00 -27.75
C HIS A 241 -5.56 -2.84 -27.26
N ALA A 242 -4.89 -3.57 -28.15
CA ALA A 242 -3.76 -4.42 -27.79
C ALA A 242 -2.59 -3.61 -27.18
N PHE A 243 -2.29 -2.44 -27.76
CA PHE A 243 -1.25 -1.54 -27.24
C PHE A 243 -1.60 -1.04 -25.83
N VAL A 244 -2.84 -0.55 -25.63
CA VAL A 244 -3.32 -0.07 -24.33
C VAL A 244 -3.32 -1.19 -23.30
N ARG A 245 -3.76 -2.40 -23.68
CA ARG A 245 -3.75 -3.58 -22.80
C ARG A 245 -2.34 -3.92 -22.33
N ARG A 246 -1.33 -3.84 -23.20
CA ARG A 246 0.08 -4.03 -22.80
C ARG A 246 0.54 -2.97 -21.80
N LYS A 247 0.24 -1.70 -22.06
CA LYS A 247 0.62 -0.62 -21.14
C LYS A 247 -0.02 -0.79 -19.77
N LEU A 248 -1.32 -1.14 -19.73
CA LEU A 248 -2.01 -1.47 -18.48
C LEU A 248 -1.43 -2.71 -17.79
N TYR A 249 -1.04 -3.75 -18.54
CA TYR A 249 -0.37 -4.93 -17.99
C TYR A 249 0.95 -4.57 -17.31
N ASN A 250 1.75 -3.70 -17.91
CA ASN A 250 3.01 -3.27 -17.32
C ASN A 250 2.82 -2.49 -16.01
N TYR A 251 1.66 -1.84 -15.85
CA TYR A 251 1.33 -1.05 -14.67
C TYR A 251 0.64 -1.87 -13.57
N TYR A 252 -0.47 -2.55 -13.91
CA TYR A 252 -1.30 -3.30 -12.96
C TYR A 252 -0.88 -4.77 -12.77
N GLY A 253 0.03 -5.26 -13.62
CA GLY A 253 0.57 -6.61 -13.54
C GLY A 253 -0.38 -7.72 -14.05
N PRO A 254 0.12 -8.96 -14.08
CA PRO A 254 -0.60 -10.12 -14.62
C PRO A 254 -1.81 -10.56 -13.80
N LYS A 255 -1.91 -10.13 -12.54
CA LYS A 255 -3.05 -10.44 -11.67
C LYS A 255 -4.34 -9.80 -12.20
N TYR A 256 -4.22 -8.58 -12.72
CA TYR A 256 -5.36 -7.75 -13.09
C TYR A 256 -5.53 -7.54 -14.60
N ILE A 257 -4.56 -7.94 -15.42
CA ILE A 257 -4.61 -7.80 -16.87
C ILE A 257 -4.19 -9.11 -17.55
N ASN A 258 -5.07 -9.68 -18.37
CA ASN A 258 -4.72 -10.77 -19.28
C ASN A 258 -4.41 -10.22 -20.68
N LEU A 259 -3.19 -10.42 -21.15
CA LEU A 259 -2.72 -9.98 -22.48
C LEU A 259 -3.44 -10.61 -23.67
N LYS A 260 -4.28 -11.62 -23.46
CA LYS A 260 -5.13 -12.26 -24.46
C LYS A 260 -6.63 -12.08 -24.18
N GLY A 261 -6.98 -11.41 -23.08
CA GLY A 261 -8.35 -11.21 -22.62
C GLY A 261 -8.86 -9.79 -22.82
N PRO A 262 -10.13 -9.54 -22.49
CA PRO A 262 -10.69 -8.20 -22.44
C PRO A 262 -10.06 -7.34 -21.33
N ILE A 263 -10.11 -6.01 -21.46
CA ILE A 263 -9.62 -5.06 -20.45
C ILE A 263 -10.71 -4.83 -19.38
N PRO A 264 -10.39 -4.81 -18.08
CA PRO A 264 -11.36 -4.45 -17.05
C PRO A 264 -11.94 -3.04 -17.25
N ALA A 265 -13.26 -2.91 -17.29
CA ALA A 265 -13.98 -1.69 -17.69
C ALA A 265 -13.78 -0.45 -16.79
N HIS A 266 -13.10 -0.57 -15.66
CA HIS A 266 -12.86 0.51 -14.70
C HIS A 266 -11.46 1.14 -14.83
N LEU A 267 -10.60 0.61 -15.72
CA LEU A 267 -9.20 1.04 -15.85
C LEU A 267 -8.95 2.00 -17.01
N LEU A 268 -10.00 2.43 -17.71
CA LEU A 268 -9.91 3.12 -19.00
C LEU A 268 -10.19 4.63 -18.87
N GLY A 269 -10.02 5.21 -17.69
CA GLY A 269 -10.07 6.66 -17.49
C GLY A 269 -11.48 7.28 -17.52
N ASN A 270 -12.53 6.47 -17.71
CA ASN A 270 -13.91 6.92 -17.86
C ASN A 270 -14.88 5.88 -17.28
N MET A 271 -15.97 6.34 -16.64
CA MET A 271 -16.98 5.49 -15.99
C MET A 271 -17.55 4.40 -16.91
N TRP A 272 -17.69 4.69 -18.20
CA TRP A 272 -18.24 3.78 -19.21
C TRP A 272 -17.19 3.24 -20.17
N SER A 273 -15.91 3.55 -19.98
CA SER A 273 -14.85 3.21 -20.94
C SER A 273 -15.10 3.72 -22.37
N GLN A 274 -15.93 4.75 -22.54
CA GLN A 274 -16.30 5.24 -23.88
C GLN A 274 -15.18 6.06 -24.54
N THR A 275 -14.36 6.72 -23.73
CA THR A 275 -13.17 7.47 -24.13
C THR A 275 -12.04 7.14 -23.17
N TRP A 276 -10.82 7.04 -23.68
CA TRP A 276 -9.61 6.60 -22.95
C TRP A 276 -8.55 7.70 -22.88
N ASN A 277 -8.91 8.96 -23.16
CA ASN A 277 -8.01 10.10 -23.13
C ASN A 277 -7.37 10.33 -21.74
N ASN A 278 -8.11 10.06 -20.66
CA ASN A 278 -7.63 10.27 -19.28
C ASN A 278 -6.50 9.34 -18.85
N ILE A 279 -6.21 8.27 -19.61
CA ILE A 279 -5.05 7.40 -19.38
C ILE A 279 -3.87 7.71 -20.29
N TYR A 280 -3.93 8.80 -21.08
CA TYR A 280 -2.90 9.16 -22.05
C TYR A 280 -1.50 9.25 -21.44
N ASN A 281 -1.37 9.75 -20.20
CA ASN A 281 -0.10 9.83 -19.49
C ASN A 281 0.63 8.49 -19.36
N MET A 282 -0.11 7.37 -19.25
CA MET A 282 0.46 6.01 -19.23
C MET A 282 0.72 5.46 -20.65
N MET A 283 0.17 6.09 -21.67
CA MET A 283 0.21 5.64 -23.06
C MET A 283 1.26 6.37 -23.90
N ILE A 284 1.83 7.48 -23.42
CA ILE A 284 2.77 8.34 -24.17
C ILE A 284 3.92 7.49 -24.76
N PRO A 285 4.02 7.41 -26.09
CA PRO A 285 5.09 6.69 -26.76
C PRO A 285 6.45 7.34 -26.60
N PHE A 286 6.50 8.67 -26.73
CA PHE A 286 7.72 9.48 -26.71
C PHE A 286 7.64 10.56 -25.63
N PRO A 287 7.99 10.24 -24.37
CA PRO A 287 7.79 11.13 -23.22
C PRO A 287 8.71 12.36 -23.20
N ASP A 288 9.84 12.32 -23.91
CA ASP A 288 10.78 13.45 -24.00
C ASP A 288 10.31 14.57 -24.93
N LYS A 289 9.17 14.39 -25.61
CA LYS A 289 8.54 15.39 -26.48
C LYS A 289 7.53 16.24 -25.71
N PRO A 290 7.23 17.48 -26.17
CA PRO A 290 6.23 18.32 -25.53
C PRO A 290 4.90 17.58 -25.38
N ASN A 291 4.32 17.66 -24.18
CA ASN A 291 2.98 17.14 -23.93
C ASN A 291 1.97 17.96 -24.73
N VAL A 292 1.06 17.29 -25.44
CA VAL A 292 0.01 17.92 -26.24
C VAL A 292 -1.18 18.33 -25.36
N ASP A 293 -1.21 17.92 -24.08
CA ASP A 293 -2.20 18.41 -23.12
C ASP A 293 -1.88 19.81 -22.59
N VAL A 294 -2.76 20.77 -22.86
CA VAL A 294 -2.60 22.18 -22.47
C VAL A 294 -3.35 22.54 -21.18
N THR A 295 -3.94 21.57 -20.48
CA THR A 295 -4.73 21.83 -19.25
C THR A 295 -3.96 22.64 -18.22
N ASP A 296 -2.72 22.24 -17.90
CA ASP A 296 -1.88 22.96 -16.94
C ASP A 296 -1.57 24.39 -17.40
N THR A 297 -1.43 24.60 -18.72
CA THR A 297 -1.18 25.92 -19.30
C THR A 297 -2.44 26.80 -19.24
N MET A 298 -3.63 26.24 -19.49
CA MET A 298 -4.90 26.95 -19.33
C MET A 298 -5.07 27.44 -17.88
N VAL A 299 -4.81 26.56 -16.90
CA VAL A 299 -4.86 26.90 -15.48
C VAL A 299 -3.83 27.97 -15.13
N ALA A 300 -2.58 27.81 -15.56
CA ALA A 300 -1.52 28.80 -15.32
C ALA A 300 -1.80 30.17 -15.92
N LYS A 301 -2.55 30.23 -17.03
CA LYS A 301 -2.99 31.47 -17.70
C LYS A 301 -4.30 32.05 -17.15
N GLY A 302 -4.91 31.41 -16.15
CA GLY A 302 -6.14 31.89 -15.53
C GLY A 302 -7.38 31.75 -16.41
N TYR A 303 -7.45 30.71 -17.25
CA TYR A 303 -8.68 30.39 -17.99
C TYR A 303 -9.82 30.11 -17.02
N ASN A 304 -11.03 30.53 -17.39
CA ASN A 304 -12.29 30.17 -16.73
C ASN A 304 -13.31 29.73 -17.78
N ALA A 305 -14.50 29.28 -17.36
CA ALA A 305 -15.51 28.78 -18.28
C ALA A 305 -15.88 29.84 -19.33
N THR A 306 -16.18 31.07 -18.93
CA THR A 306 -16.53 32.16 -19.85
C THR A 306 -15.47 32.39 -20.92
N HIS A 307 -14.18 32.38 -20.54
CA HIS A 307 -13.10 32.55 -21.51
C HIS A 307 -13.04 31.40 -22.52
N MET A 308 -13.26 30.15 -22.09
CA MET A 308 -13.33 28.99 -22.99
C MET A 308 -14.45 29.14 -24.02
N PHE A 309 -15.65 29.57 -23.60
CA PHE A 309 -16.76 29.85 -24.52
C PHE A 309 -16.46 31.01 -25.47
N ARG A 310 -15.76 32.06 -25.03
CA ARG A 310 -15.36 33.17 -25.90
C ARG A 310 -14.32 32.77 -26.94
N VAL A 311 -13.34 31.96 -26.56
CA VAL A 311 -12.35 31.40 -27.51
C VAL A 311 -13.05 30.59 -28.60
N ALA A 312 -14.05 29.80 -28.21
CA ALA A 312 -14.76 28.97 -29.15
C ALA A 312 -15.73 29.80 -30.03
N GLU A 313 -16.39 30.85 -29.52
CA GLU A 313 -17.17 31.82 -30.32
C GLU A 313 -16.29 32.52 -31.37
N GLU A 314 -15.06 32.91 -30.99
CA GLU A 314 -14.10 33.52 -31.90
C GLU A 314 -13.72 32.57 -33.05
N PHE A 315 -13.61 31.27 -32.78
CA PHE A 315 -13.36 30.28 -33.84
C PHE A 315 -14.50 30.29 -34.87
N PHE A 316 -15.77 30.23 -34.46
CA PHE A 316 -16.92 30.21 -35.37
C PHE A 316 -17.00 31.51 -36.20
N THR A 317 -16.86 32.66 -35.55
CA THR A 317 -16.89 33.97 -36.22
C THR A 317 -15.71 34.16 -37.18
N SER A 318 -14.55 33.55 -36.91
CA SER A 318 -13.41 33.54 -37.85
C SER A 318 -13.75 32.88 -39.19
N LEU A 319 -14.67 31.90 -39.20
CA LEU A 319 -15.16 31.23 -40.40
C LEU A 319 -16.23 32.05 -41.12
N GLY A 320 -16.68 33.18 -40.54
CA GLY A 320 -17.80 33.96 -41.04
C GLY A 320 -19.17 33.43 -40.63
N LEU A 321 -19.23 32.59 -39.59
CA LEU A 321 -20.49 32.16 -38.96
C LEU A 321 -20.99 33.23 -37.96
N LEU A 322 -22.12 32.96 -37.29
CA LEU A 322 -22.80 33.96 -36.47
C LEU A 322 -22.11 34.14 -35.10
N GLU A 323 -22.35 35.28 -34.46
CA GLU A 323 -21.97 35.51 -33.06
C GLU A 323 -23.06 34.94 -32.13
N MET A 324 -22.67 34.56 -30.90
CA MET A 324 -23.67 34.10 -29.92
C MET A 324 -24.53 35.29 -29.47
N PRO A 325 -25.87 35.17 -29.47
CA PRO A 325 -26.76 36.28 -29.13
C PRO A 325 -26.65 36.68 -27.64
N PRO A 326 -27.06 37.90 -27.25
CA PRO A 326 -27.05 38.33 -25.85
C PRO A 326 -27.78 37.37 -24.90
N GLU A 327 -28.93 36.84 -25.32
CA GLU A 327 -29.72 35.89 -24.54
C GLU A 327 -28.96 34.60 -24.18
N PHE A 328 -28.03 34.17 -25.04
CA PHE A 328 -27.17 33.01 -24.77
C PHE A 328 -26.27 33.27 -23.57
N TRP A 329 -25.60 34.42 -23.53
CA TRP A 329 -24.69 34.79 -22.45
C TRP A 329 -25.42 35.05 -21.13
N ASP A 330 -26.59 35.68 -21.21
CA ASP A 330 -27.36 36.07 -20.02
C ASP A 330 -28.03 34.88 -19.32
N LYS A 331 -28.40 33.83 -20.06
CA LYS A 331 -29.26 32.75 -19.55
C LYS A 331 -28.66 31.36 -19.51
N SER A 332 -27.49 31.14 -20.13
CA SER A 332 -26.83 29.83 -20.10
C SER A 332 -26.29 29.47 -18.72
N MET A 333 -26.22 28.17 -18.43
CA MET A 333 -25.56 27.64 -17.23
C MET A 333 -24.19 27.09 -17.65
N LEU A 334 -23.18 27.95 -17.63
CA LEU A 334 -21.82 27.63 -18.11
C LEU A 334 -20.92 27.05 -16.99
N GLU A 335 -21.34 27.15 -15.73
CA GLU A 335 -20.64 26.62 -14.56
C GLU A 335 -21.64 25.92 -13.63
N LYS A 336 -21.15 24.98 -12.81
CA LYS A 336 -21.98 24.35 -11.77
C LYS A 336 -22.31 25.39 -10.68
N PRO A 337 -23.60 25.60 -10.33
CA PRO A 337 -23.96 26.54 -9.28
C PRO A 337 -23.35 26.16 -7.92
N THR A 338 -22.83 27.14 -7.17
CA THR A 338 -22.18 26.94 -5.86
C THR A 338 -23.14 27.08 -4.68
N ASP A 339 -24.43 27.31 -4.92
CA ASP A 339 -25.46 27.51 -3.90
C ASP A 339 -26.11 26.22 -3.41
N GLY A 340 -25.57 25.07 -3.81
CA GLY A 340 -26.01 23.74 -3.38
C GLY A 340 -27.24 23.20 -4.11
N ARG A 341 -27.75 23.89 -5.15
CA ARG A 341 -28.84 23.33 -5.97
C ARG A 341 -28.35 22.13 -6.77
N GLU A 342 -29.18 21.09 -6.84
CA GLU A 342 -28.90 19.90 -7.66
C GLU A 342 -29.27 20.19 -9.13
N VAL A 343 -28.39 19.83 -10.06
CA VAL A 343 -28.55 20.11 -11.51
C VAL A 343 -28.12 18.92 -12.35
N VAL A 344 -28.58 18.86 -13.60
CA VAL A 344 -28.08 17.90 -14.58
C VAL A 344 -26.79 18.45 -15.20
N CYS A 345 -25.63 17.93 -14.79
CA CYS A 345 -24.33 18.43 -15.28
C CYS A 345 -23.93 17.94 -16.67
N HIS A 346 -24.57 16.91 -17.23
CA HIS A 346 -24.29 16.44 -18.58
C HIS A 346 -24.47 17.58 -19.60
N ALA A 347 -23.42 17.90 -20.35
CA ALA A 347 -23.44 19.00 -21.31
C ALA A 347 -24.58 18.84 -22.32
N SER A 348 -25.27 19.94 -22.61
CA SER A 348 -26.29 19.98 -23.68
C SER A 348 -26.57 21.41 -24.15
N ALA A 349 -26.85 21.55 -25.44
CA ALA A 349 -27.36 22.75 -26.08
C ALA A 349 -28.89 22.72 -26.26
N TRP A 350 -29.53 23.89 -26.19
CA TRP A 350 -30.99 24.03 -26.13
C TRP A 350 -31.48 25.12 -27.10
N ASP A 351 -32.41 24.75 -27.99
CA ASP A 351 -33.24 25.66 -28.79
C ASP A 351 -34.60 25.82 -28.10
N PHE A 352 -34.97 27.06 -27.74
CA PHE A 352 -36.26 27.35 -27.10
C PHE A 352 -37.37 27.63 -28.11
N TYR A 353 -37.13 27.38 -29.40
CA TYR A 353 -38.08 27.46 -30.52
C TYR A 353 -38.66 28.85 -30.82
N ASN A 354 -38.29 29.88 -30.07
CA ASN A 354 -38.74 31.27 -30.26
C ASN A 354 -37.81 32.11 -31.17
N ARG A 355 -36.81 31.48 -31.81
CA ARG A 355 -35.81 32.08 -32.72
C ARG A 355 -34.86 33.10 -32.07
N LYS A 356 -34.87 33.22 -30.75
CA LYS A 356 -34.07 34.20 -29.98
C LYS A 356 -33.25 33.56 -28.88
N ASP A 357 -33.87 32.68 -28.11
CA ASP A 357 -33.31 32.13 -26.89
C ASP A 357 -32.67 30.76 -27.19
N PHE A 358 -31.34 30.72 -27.08
CA PHE A 358 -30.52 29.55 -27.29
C PHE A 358 -29.54 29.47 -26.13
N ARG A 359 -29.37 28.30 -25.52
CA ARG A 359 -28.58 28.17 -24.28
C ARG A 359 -27.73 26.91 -24.26
N ILE A 360 -26.67 26.93 -23.46
CA ILE A 360 -25.90 25.74 -23.09
C ILE A 360 -26.00 25.51 -21.58
N LYS A 361 -26.14 24.24 -21.20
CA LYS A 361 -26.11 23.76 -19.82
C LYS A 361 -24.94 22.80 -19.64
N GLN A 362 -23.83 23.29 -19.12
CA GLN A 362 -22.59 22.54 -18.92
C GLN A 362 -21.93 22.92 -17.58
N CYS A 363 -21.57 21.92 -16.78
CA CYS A 363 -20.76 22.12 -15.56
C CYS A 363 -19.27 22.20 -15.93
N THR A 364 -18.88 23.29 -16.61
CA THR A 364 -17.54 23.41 -17.23
C THR A 364 -16.44 23.45 -16.18
N THR A 365 -15.40 22.63 -16.38
CA THR A 365 -14.14 22.70 -15.64
C THR A 365 -13.00 23.12 -16.59
N VAL A 366 -11.94 23.71 -16.05
CA VAL A 366 -10.84 24.27 -16.85
C VAL A 366 -9.89 23.15 -17.28
N THR A 367 -10.25 22.45 -18.36
CA THR A 367 -9.43 21.38 -18.96
C THR A 367 -9.47 21.45 -20.48
N MET A 368 -8.47 20.85 -21.14
CA MET A 368 -8.43 20.74 -22.60
C MET A 368 -9.62 19.94 -23.16
N GLU A 369 -10.03 18.87 -22.46
CA GLU A 369 -11.22 18.09 -22.84
C GLU A 369 -12.49 18.95 -22.81
N GLN A 370 -12.69 19.72 -21.73
CA GLN A 370 -13.85 20.60 -21.62
C GLN A 370 -13.82 21.72 -22.66
N LEU A 371 -12.64 22.20 -23.07
CA LEU A 371 -12.53 23.15 -24.17
C LEU A 371 -13.07 22.54 -25.48
N PHE A 372 -12.83 21.25 -25.74
CA PHE A 372 -13.39 20.57 -26.91
C PHE A 372 -14.90 20.38 -26.79
N THR A 373 -15.40 20.00 -25.61
CA THR A 373 -16.84 19.93 -25.34
C THR A 373 -17.54 21.28 -25.55
N VAL A 374 -16.90 22.39 -25.14
CA VAL A 374 -17.43 23.74 -25.39
C VAL A 374 -17.59 24.02 -26.89
N HIS A 375 -16.63 23.62 -27.73
CA HIS A 375 -16.77 23.73 -29.20
C HIS A 375 -17.87 22.81 -29.75
N HIS A 376 -18.01 21.60 -29.19
CA HIS A 376 -19.06 20.67 -29.56
C HIS A 376 -20.45 21.26 -29.32
N GLU A 377 -20.72 21.71 -28.10
CA GLU A 377 -22.03 22.26 -27.73
C GLU A 377 -22.34 23.58 -28.47
N MET A 378 -21.35 24.45 -28.70
CA MET A 378 -21.59 25.64 -29.51
C MET A 378 -21.78 25.35 -30.98
N GLY A 379 -21.28 24.24 -31.51
CA GLY A 379 -21.63 23.79 -32.85
C GLY A 379 -23.12 23.46 -32.99
N HIS A 380 -23.76 22.95 -31.94
CA HIS A 380 -25.22 22.81 -31.91
C HIS A 380 -25.92 24.17 -31.90
N VAL A 381 -25.44 25.12 -31.10
CA VAL A 381 -26.00 26.48 -31.06
C VAL A 381 -25.88 27.18 -32.43
N GLU A 382 -24.75 27.04 -33.12
CA GLU A 382 -24.60 27.54 -34.49
C GLU A 382 -25.59 26.89 -35.46
N TYR A 383 -25.83 25.57 -35.33
CA TYR A 383 -26.89 24.91 -36.08
C TYR A 383 -28.25 25.60 -35.81
N TYR A 384 -28.53 25.92 -34.55
CA TYR A 384 -29.75 26.60 -34.12
C TYR A 384 -29.92 27.98 -34.74
N LEU A 385 -28.86 28.78 -34.67
CA LEU A 385 -28.86 30.14 -35.19
C LEU A 385 -29.08 30.17 -36.72
N GLN A 386 -28.50 29.22 -37.44
CA GLN A 386 -28.54 29.21 -38.91
C GLN A 386 -29.90 28.78 -39.47
N TYR A 387 -30.59 27.82 -38.84
CA TYR A 387 -31.89 27.33 -39.33
C TYR A 387 -33.11 27.97 -38.65
N LYS A 388 -32.92 28.95 -37.75
CA LYS A 388 -34.00 29.48 -36.90
C LYS A 388 -35.19 30.07 -37.66
N GLU A 389 -35.01 30.44 -38.93
CA GLU A 389 -36.08 30.96 -39.79
C GLU A 389 -36.83 29.85 -40.57
N GLN A 390 -36.37 28.60 -40.52
CA GLN A 390 -37.09 27.46 -41.09
C GLN A 390 -38.40 27.20 -40.32
N PRO A 391 -39.40 26.54 -40.95
CA PRO A 391 -40.53 25.94 -40.24
C PRO A 391 -40.06 25.08 -39.07
N VAL A 392 -40.83 25.05 -37.97
CA VAL A 392 -40.43 24.36 -36.73
C VAL A 392 -40.10 22.88 -36.99
N ASN A 393 -40.83 22.20 -37.87
CA ASN A 393 -40.57 20.82 -38.26
C ASN A 393 -39.21 20.60 -38.96
N PHE A 394 -38.64 21.64 -39.57
CA PHE A 394 -37.35 21.60 -40.25
C PHE A 394 -36.15 22.07 -39.40
N ARG A 395 -36.39 22.56 -38.18
CA ARG A 395 -35.34 22.98 -37.23
C ARG A 395 -34.70 21.79 -36.52
N ARG A 396 -34.08 20.91 -37.30
CA ARG A 396 -33.27 19.78 -36.86
C ARG A 396 -32.13 19.58 -37.85
N GLY A 397 -31.09 18.84 -37.47
CA GLY A 397 -30.07 18.43 -38.44
C GLY A 397 -30.66 17.58 -39.57
N ALA A 398 -30.03 17.59 -40.74
CA ALA A 398 -30.47 16.81 -41.91
C ALA A 398 -30.75 15.34 -41.58
N ASN A 399 -29.92 14.76 -40.69
CA ASN A 399 -30.28 13.67 -39.79
C ASN A 399 -29.60 13.95 -38.42
N PRO A 400 -29.91 13.18 -37.36
CA PRO A 400 -29.32 13.42 -36.03
C PRO A 400 -27.79 13.37 -36.00
N GLY A 401 -27.15 12.54 -36.83
CA GLY A 401 -25.68 12.45 -36.87
C GLY A 401 -24.99 13.68 -37.47
N PHE A 402 -25.67 14.47 -38.31
CA PHE A 402 -25.13 15.76 -38.79
C PHE A 402 -25.00 16.77 -37.65
N HIS A 403 -25.96 16.76 -36.73
CA HIS A 403 -26.01 17.70 -35.63
C HIS A 403 -24.81 17.53 -34.70
N GLU A 404 -24.50 16.28 -34.37
CA GLU A 404 -23.32 15.86 -33.61
C GLU A 404 -22.01 16.08 -34.39
N ALA A 405 -22.00 15.81 -35.71
CA ALA A 405 -20.78 15.91 -36.53
C ALA A 405 -20.26 17.35 -36.66
N VAL A 406 -21.18 18.32 -36.75
CA VAL A 406 -20.83 19.75 -36.80
C VAL A 406 -20.16 20.17 -35.51
N GLY A 407 -20.70 19.78 -34.34
CA GLY A 407 -20.06 20.07 -33.05
C GLY A 407 -18.62 19.57 -33.01
N ASP A 408 -18.39 18.34 -33.47
CA ASP A 408 -17.08 17.71 -33.41
C ASP A 408 -16.07 18.20 -34.45
N VAL A 409 -16.50 18.59 -35.67
CA VAL A 409 -15.55 18.90 -36.76
C VAL A 409 -14.64 20.08 -36.43
N LEU A 410 -15.13 21.03 -35.63
CA LEU A 410 -14.35 22.18 -35.18
C LEU A 410 -13.29 21.77 -34.16
N SER A 411 -13.66 20.90 -33.21
CA SER A 411 -12.72 20.38 -32.21
C SER A 411 -11.50 19.70 -32.84
N LEU A 412 -11.65 19.07 -34.02
CA LEU A 412 -10.52 18.50 -34.76
C LEU A 412 -9.48 19.56 -35.14
N SER A 413 -9.91 20.73 -35.62
CA SER A 413 -9.00 21.84 -35.97
C SER A 413 -8.40 22.48 -34.72
N VAL A 414 -9.23 22.72 -33.70
CA VAL A 414 -8.84 23.35 -32.43
C VAL A 414 -7.80 22.52 -31.68
N SER A 415 -7.92 21.19 -31.74
CA SER A 415 -7.01 20.26 -31.07
C SER A 415 -5.61 20.22 -31.67
N THR A 416 -5.40 20.78 -32.86
CA THR A 416 -4.10 20.70 -33.54
C THR A 416 -3.04 21.51 -32.78
N PRO A 417 -1.79 21.03 -32.69
CA PRO A 417 -0.69 21.80 -32.09
C PRO A 417 -0.51 23.19 -32.73
N LYS A 418 -0.77 23.30 -34.04
CA LYS A 418 -0.75 24.56 -34.79
C LYS A 418 -1.79 25.55 -34.24
N HIS A 419 -3.02 25.10 -34.03
CA HIS A 419 -4.08 25.96 -33.50
C HIS A 419 -3.82 26.34 -32.03
N LEU A 420 -3.46 25.36 -31.19
CA LEU A 420 -3.12 25.59 -29.78
C LEU A 420 -1.97 26.59 -29.62
N HIS A 421 -0.98 26.56 -30.51
CA HIS A 421 0.08 27.57 -30.56
C HIS A 421 -0.47 28.95 -30.96
N THR A 422 -1.35 29.01 -31.96
CA THR A 422 -1.97 30.25 -32.45
C THR A 422 -2.78 30.97 -31.37
N ILE A 423 -3.51 30.23 -30.53
CA ILE A 423 -4.27 30.78 -29.40
C ILE A 423 -3.43 30.92 -28.12
N GLY A 424 -2.11 30.68 -28.20
CA GLY A 424 -1.17 30.88 -27.09
C GLY A 424 -1.22 29.85 -25.98
N LEU A 425 -1.81 28.67 -26.19
CA LEU A 425 -1.82 27.57 -25.22
C LEU A 425 -0.63 26.61 -25.37
N LEU A 426 0.14 26.72 -26.44
CA LEU A 426 1.37 25.94 -26.66
C LEU A 426 2.54 26.89 -26.99
N GLU A 427 3.63 26.85 -26.23
CA GLU A 427 4.76 27.77 -26.44
C GLU A 427 5.63 27.40 -27.66
N LYS A 428 5.91 26.11 -27.84
CA LYS A 428 6.76 25.60 -28.92
C LYS A 428 5.97 24.69 -29.83
N LEU A 429 5.96 25.02 -31.12
CA LEU A 429 5.44 24.14 -32.15
C LEU A 429 6.53 23.12 -32.54
N THR A 430 6.31 21.85 -32.23
CA THR A 430 7.14 20.75 -32.76
C THR A 430 6.43 20.10 -33.93
N ASP A 431 7.14 19.98 -35.05
CA ASP A 431 6.64 19.37 -36.29
C ASP A 431 7.55 18.20 -36.68
N ASP A 432 7.48 17.13 -35.89
CA ASP A 432 8.26 15.90 -36.08
C ASP A 432 7.37 14.65 -35.93
N ALA A 433 7.82 13.54 -36.50
CA ALA A 433 7.04 12.31 -36.55
C ALA A 433 6.69 11.74 -35.16
N GLU A 434 7.53 11.94 -34.16
CA GLU A 434 7.28 11.44 -32.79
C GLU A 434 6.18 12.26 -32.12
N SER A 435 6.21 13.58 -32.31
CA SER A 435 5.14 14.50 -31.88
C SER A 435 3.80 14.19 -32.57
N ASP A 436 3.83 13.88 -33.87
CA ASP A 436 2.62 13.48 -34.61
C ASP A 436 2.01 12.19 -34.06
N ILE A 437 2.83 11.19 -33.73
CA ILE A 437 2.36 9.94 -33.12
C ILE A 437 1.78 10.20 -31.73
N ASN A 438 2.44 11.02 -30.91
CA ASN A 438 1.92 11.41 -29.60
C ASN A 438 0.53 12.06 -29.72
N TYR A 439 0.35 13.02 -30.63
CA TYR A 439 -0.93 13.68 -30.88
C TYR A 439 -1.99 12.71 -31.41
N LEU A 440 -1.66 11.95 -32.47
CA LEU A 440 -2.60 11.02 -33.09
C LEU A 440 -3.02 9.89 -32.15
N LEU A 441 -2.15 9.43 -31.26
CA LEU A 441 -2.53 8.46 -30.24
C LEU A 441 -3.51 9.07 -29.23
N LYS A 442 -3.28 10.31 -28.79
CA LYS A 442 -4.23 11.03 -27.92
C LYS A 442 -5.60 11.14 -28.59
N MET A 443 -5.63 11.57 -29.85
CA MET A 443 -6.86 11.65 -30.64
C MET A 443 -7.51 10.27 -30.85
N ALA A 444 -6.72 9.20 -30.99
CA ALA A 444 -7.25 7.86 -31.15
C ALA A 444 -7.89 7.34 -29.85
N LEU A 445 -7.29 7.63 -28.69
CA LEU A 445 -7.86 7.33 -27.37
C LEU A 445 -9.16 8.09 -27.09
N GLU A 446 -9.48 9.14 -27.85
CA GLU A 446 -10.75 9.85 -27.75
C GLU A 446 -11.75 9.38 -28.81
N LYS A 447 -11.34 9.42 -30.10
CA LYS A 447 -12.25 9.21 -31.22
C LYS A 447 -12.40 7.74 -31.61
N ILE A 448 -11.30 6.98 -31.66
CA ILE A 448 -11.34 5.58 -32.12
C ILE A 448 -11.95 4.66 -31.06
N THR A 449 -11.64 4.90 -29.78
CA THR A 449 -12.14 4.06 -28.68
C THR A 449 -13.64 4.21 -28.43
N PHE A 450 -14.21 5.35 -28.85
CA PHE A 450 -15.64 5.61 -28.73
C PHE A 450 -16.48 4.85 -29.76
N LEU A 451 -15.97 4.62 -30.97
CA LEU A 451 -16.74 4.01 -32.07
C LEU A 451 -17.43 2.68 -31.70
N PRO A 452 -16.77 1.70 -31.05
CA PRO A 452 -17.46 0.48 -30.66
C PRO A 452 -18.56 0.72 -29.63
N PHE A 453 -18.36 1.67 -28.70
CA PHE A 453 -19.41 2.06 -27.74
C PHE A 453 -20.59 2.77 -28.42
N GLY A 454 -20.31 3.76 -29.26
CA GLY A 454 -21.30 4.47 -30.07
C GLY A 454 -22.16 3.54 -30.92
N TYR A 455 -21.57 2.45 -31.41
CA TYR A 455 -22.28 1.44 -32.20
C TYR A 455 -23.12 0.48 -31.35
N LEU A 456 -22.57 -0.05 -30.25
CA LEU A 456 -23.20 -1.14 -29.50
C LEU A 456 -24.40 -0.70 -28.65
N VAL A 457 -24.45 0.56 -28.19
CA VAL A 457 -25.50 1.04 -27.27
C VAL A 457 -26.89 0.93 -27.91
N ASP A 458 -27.04 1.43 -29.14
CA ASP A 458 -28.31 1.35 -29.83
C ASP A 458 -28.55 -0.04 -30.45
N GLN A 459 -27.52 -0.84 -30.76
CA GLN A 459 -27.74 -2.27 -31.07
C GLN A 459 -28.43 -2.99 -29.91
N TRP A 460 -27.97 -2.76 -28.68
CA TRP A 460 -28.61 -3.30 -27.48
C TRP A 460 -30.05 -2.79 -27.34
N ARG A 461 -30.28 -1.47 -27.46
CA ARG A 461 -31.64 -0.90 -27.33
C ARG A 461 -32.58 -1.36 -28.44
N TRP A 462 -32.12 -1.48 -29.68
CA TRP A 462 -32.91 -2.04 -30.78
C TRP A 462 -33.28 -3.50 -30.50
N GLY A 463 -32.36 -4.28 -29.92
CA GLY A 463 -32.67 -5.63 -29.44
C GLY A 463 -33.73 -5.64 -28.34
N VAL A 464 -33.69 -4.69 -27.41
CA VAL A 464 -34.70 -4.53 -26.36
C VAL A 464 -36.06 -4.12 -26.93
N PHE A 465 -36.13 -3.08 -27.76
CA PHE A 465 -37.39 -2.61 -28.35
C PHE A 465 -38.03 -3.65 -29.27
N SER A 466 -37.23 -4.40 -30.03
CA SER A 466 -37.75 -5.46 -30.90
C SER A 466 -38.11 -6.74 -30.14
N GLY A 467 -37.87 -6.82 -28.83
CA GLY A 467 -38.08 -8.02 -28.01
C GLY A 467 -37.04 -9.13 -28.18
N ARG A 468 -35.98 -8.93 -28.99
CA ARG A 468 -34.87 -9.89 -29.11
C ARG A 468 -34.09 -10.04 -27.80
N THR A 469 -34.06 -8.97 -27.00
CA THR A 469 -33.41 -8.91 -25.70
C THR A 469 -34.46 -8.70 -24.61
N PRO A 470 -34.99 -9.78 -24.00
CA PRO A 470 -35.99 -9.65 -22.95
C PRO A 470 -35.37 -9.19 -21.60
N PRO A 471 -36.18 -8.73 -20.62
CA PRO A 471 -35.69 -8.15 -19.35
C PRO A 471 -34.70 -9.02 -18.55
N GLU A 472 -34.88 -10.34 -18.57
CA GLU A 472 -34.01 -11.34 -17.96
C GLU A 472 -32.67 -11.53 -18.69
N ARG A 473 -32.48 -10.87 -19.82
CA ARG A 473 -31.23 -10.87 -20.60
C ARG A 473 -30.62 -9.49 -20.77
N TYR A 474 -31.25 -8.42 -20.26
CA TYR A 474 -30.75 -7.04 -20.40
C TYR A 474 -29.27 -6.92 -20.09
N ASN A 475 -28.83 -7.43 -18.94
CA ASN A 475 -27.45 -7.26 -18.51
C ASN A 475 -26.46 -8.21 -19.20
N ALA A 476 -26.88 -9.46 -19.44
CA ALA A 476 -26.05 -10.44 -20.14
C ALA A 476 -25.77 -10.04 -21.59
N GLU A 477 -26.80 -9.54 -22.30
CA GLU A 477 -26.65 -9.09 -23.68
C GLU A 477 -25.83 -7.79 -23.75
N TRP A 478 -26.02 -6.88 -22.79
CA TRP A 478 -25.18 -5.69 -22.67
C TRP A 478 -23.70 -6.06 -22.56
N TRP A 479 -23.33 -6.95 -21.63
CA TRP A 479 -21.95 -7.37 -21.48
C TRP A 479 -21.42 -8.17 -22.64
N TYR A 480 -22.24 -9.01 -23.29
CA TYR A 480 -21.86 -9.67 -24.54
C TYR A 480 -21.45 -8.64 -25.60
N LEU A 481 -22.25 -7.61 -25.82
CA LEU A 481 -21.96 -6.56 -26.81
C LEU A 481 -20.75 -5.70 -26.39
N ARG A 482 -20.62 -5.37 -25.11
CA ARG A 482 -19.47 -4.63 -24.57
C ARG A 482 -18.17 -5.41 -24.78
N THR A 483 -18.14 -6.71 -24.50
CA THR A 483 -16.98 -7.57 -24.77
C THR A 483 -16.77 -7.76 -26.27
N LYS A 484 -17.83 -8.00 -27.07
CA LYS A 484 -17.73 -8.24 -28.52
C LYS A 484 -17.13 -7.05 -29.27
N TYR A 485 -17.56 -5.83 -28.96
CA TYR A 485 -17.15 -4.66 -29.74
C TYR A 485 -16.01 -3.88 -29.09
N GLN A 486 -15.99 -3.72 -27.77
CA GLN A 486 -14.91 -2.99 -27.11
C GLN A 486 -13.81 -3.90 -26.54
N GLY A 487 -14.04 -5.20 -26.38
CA GLY A 487 -13.06 -6.06 -25.74
C GLY A 487 -12.81 -5.69 -24.29
N ILE A 488 -13.87 -5.37 -23.56
CA ILE A 488 -13.81 -5.07 -22.13
C ILE A 488 -14.70 -6.01 -21.33
N CYS A 489 -14.36 -6.25 -20.07
CA CYS A 489 -15.12 -7.11 -19.17
C CYS A 489 -15.54 -6.34 -17.91
N PRO A 490 -16.64 -6.74 -17.24
CA PRO A 490 -16.95 -6.21 -15.94
C PRO A 490 -15.85 -6.62 -14.96
N PRO A 491 -15.39 -5.73 -14.06
CA PRO A 491 -14.31 -6.05 -13.13
C PRO A 491 -14.73 -6.83 -11.90
N THR A 492 -16.04 -7.02 -11.74
CA THR A 492 -16.69 -7.83 -10.71
C THR A 492 -17.85 -8.59 -11.35
N ARG A 493 -18.35 -9.62 -10.69
CA ARG A 493 -19.45 -10.44 -11.23
C ARG A 493 -20.72 -9.61 -11.37
N ARG A 494 -21.33 -9.60 -12.56
CA ARG A 494 -22.64 -8.98 -12.82
C ARG A 494 -23.70 -10.04 -13.08
N THR A 495 -24.88 -9.84 -12.51
CA THR A 495 -26.03 -10.74 -12.58
C THR A 495 -27.21 -10.05 -13.27
N GLN A 496 -28.35 -10.72 -13.37
CA GLN A 496 -29.58 -10.12 -13.89
C GLN A 496 -30.23 -9.13 -12.91
N GLU A 497 -29.87 -9.12 -11.62
CA GLU A 497 -30.34 -8.09 -10.69
C GLU A 497 -29.81 -6.70 -11.04
N HIS A 498 -28.68 -6.66 -11.74
CA HIS A 498 -28.05 -5.45 -12.21
C HIS A 498 -28.65 -4.99 -13.54
N PHE A 499 -28.59 -3.68 -13.77
CA PHE A 499 -28.98 -3.04 -15.03
C PHE A 499 -27.92 -2.01 -15.40
N ASP A 500 -26.73 -2.52 -15.74
CA ASP A 500 -25.55 -1.73 -16.11
C ASP A 500 -25.78 -0.76 -17.28
N PRO A 501 -26.59 -1.07 -18.33
CA PRO A 501 -26.91 -0.04 -19.33
C PRO A 501 -27.66 1.17 -18.74
N GLY A 502 -28.47 0.99 -17.69
CA GLY A 502 -29.14 2.10 -16.99
C GLY A 502 -28.19 3.08 -16.33
N ALA A 503 -26.94 2.69 -16.07
CA ALA A 503 -25.91 3.55 -15.50
C ALA A 503 -25.29 4.51 -16.52
N LYS A 504 -25.78 4.55 -17.78
CA LYS A 504 -25.41 5.53 -18.81
C LYS A 504 -26.60 6.44 -19.14
N TYR A 505 -26.46 7.76 -18.94
CA TYR A 505 -27.52 8.78 -19.05
C TYR A 505 -28.52 8.59 -20.20
N HIS A 506 -28.02 8.33 -21.42
CA HIS A 506 -28.85 8.20 -22.62
C HIS A 506 -29.89 7.07 -22.57
N ILE A 507 -29.72 6.08 -21.68
CA ILE A 507 -30.69 5.01 -21.46
C ILE A 507 -31.90 5.52 -20.63
N PRO A 508 -31.75 5.96 -19.36
CA PRO A 508 -32.85 6.54 -18.59
C PRO A 508 -33.41 7.83 -19.19
N GLY A 509 -32.58 8.69 -19.78
CA GLY A 509 -33.00 9.92 -20.46
C GLY A 509 -33.53 9.70 -21.89
N ASN A 510 -33.72 8.45 -22.29
CA ASN A 510 -34.30 8.03 -23.57
C ASN A 510 -33.76 8.76 -24.83
N THR A 511 -32.46 9.01 -24.89
CA THR A 511 -31.83 9.73 -26.01
C THR A 511 -31.14 8.74 -26.96
N PRO A 512 -31.54 8.66 -28.25
CA PRO A 512 -30.93 7.74 -29.23
C PRO A 512 -29.42 7.93 -29.38
N TYR A 513 -28.63 6.84 -29.44
CA TYR A 513 -27.17 6.89 -29.34
C TYR A 513 -26.45 6.74 -30.69
N ILE A 514 -27.06 6.12 -31.70
CA ILE A 514 -26.40 5.85 -32.98
C ILE A 514 -25.96 7.12 -33.72
N ARG A 515 -26.56 8.27 -33.37
CA ARG A 515 -26.16 9.60 -33.83
C ARG A 515 -24.66 9.86 -33.63
N TYR A 516 -24.09 9.39 -32.52
CA TYR A 516 -22.69 9.62 -32.20
C TYR A 516 -21.77 8.78 -33.10
N PHE A 517 -22.10 7.50 -33.34
CA PHE A 517 -21.35 6.68 -34.29
C PHE A 517 -21.35 7.30 -35.70
N VAL A 518 -22.51 7.69 -36.20
CA VAL A 518 -22.64 8.36 -37.50
C VAL A 518 -21.81 9.64 -37.54
N SER A 519 -21.85 10.43 -36.47
CA SER A 519 -21.11 11.68 -36.39
C SER A 519 -19.60 11.51 -36.40
N PHE A 520 -19.10 10.43 -35.79
CA PHE A 520 -17.68 10.11 -35.76
C PHE A 520 -17.17 9.66 -37.13
N ILE A 521 -18.05 9.26 -38.04
CA ILE A 521 -17.70 9.05 -39.45
C ILE A 521 -17.80 10.37 -40.23
N LEU A 522 -18.94 11.05 -40.12
CA LEU A 522 -19.23 12.26 -40.88
C LEU A 522 -18.27 13.40 -40.56
N GLN A 523 -17.83 13.56 -39.32
CA GLN A 523 -16.92 14.65 -38.94
C GLN A 523 -15.62 14.61 -39.75
N PHE A 524 -15.06 13.42 -40.04
CA PHE A 524 -13.84 13.34 -40.85
C PHE A 524 -14.10 13.55 -42.35
N GLN A 525 -15.29 13.19 -42.85
CA GLN A 525 -15.70 13.53 -44.22
C GLN A 525 -15.86 15.06 -44.39
N PHE A 526 -16.48 15.72 -43.41
CA PHE A 526 -16.55 17.18 -43.37
C PHE A 526 -15.15 17.77 -43.25
N HIS A 527 -14.34 17.33 -42.30
CA HIS A 527 -13.00 17.85 -42.07
C HIS A 527 -12.14 17.77 -43.34
N GLU A 528 -12.10 16.61 -44.02
CA GLU A 528 -11.37 16.45 -45.28
C GLU A 528 -11.79 17.48 -46.34
N LYS A 529 -13.10 17.67 -46.54
CA LYS A 529 -13.60 18.63 -47.52
C LYS A 529 -13.30 20.08 -47.12
N LEU A 530 -13.50 20.42 -45.85
CA LEU A 530 -13.26 21.77 -45.33
C LEU A 530 -11.77 22.14 -45.42
N CYS A 531 -10.89 21.19 -45.14
CA CYS A 531 -9.45 21.33 -45.30
C CYS A 531 -9.04 21.55 -46.77
N GLN A 532 -9.64 20.81 -47.69
CA GLN A 532 -9.40 21.00 -49.12
C GLN A 532 -9.77 22.41 -49.58
N VAL A 533 -10.94 22.92 -49.16
CA VAL A 533 -11.36 24.29 -49.55
C VAL A 533 -10.64 25.39 -48.80
N ALA A 534 -10.14 25.11 -47.60
CA ALA A 534 -9.21 25.98 -46.87
C ALA A 534 -7.80 26.01 -47.48
N GLY A 535 -7.54 25.26 -48.55
CA GLY A 535 -6.26 25.23 -49.25
C GLY A 535 -5.17 24.42 -48.54
N HIS A 536 -5.52 23.52 -47.62
CA HIS A 536 -4.55 22.67 -46.92
C HIS A 536 -4.01 21.56 -47.82
N THR A 537 -2.68 21.45 -47.91
CA THR A 537 -1.99 20.44 -48.74
C THR A 537 -1.21 19.40 -47.93
N GLY A 538 -1.13 19.56 -46.61
CA GLY A 538 -0.39 18.67 -45.72
C GLY A 538 -1.20 17.43 -45.29
N PRO A 539 -0.68 16.63 -44.34
CA PRO A 539 -1.43 15.55 -43.71
C PRO A 539 -2.75 16.05 -43.12
N LEU A 540 -3.84 15.28 -43.26
CA LEU A 540 -5.18 15.71 -42.85
C LEU A 540 -5.24 16.09 -41.35
N HIS A 541 -4.54 15.36 -40.48
CA HIS A 541 -4.51 15.63 -39.03
C HIS A 541 -3.77 16.91 -38.62
N LYS A 542 -3.14 17.62 -39.56
CA LYS A 542 -2.50 18.93 -39.33
C LYS A 542 -3.33 20.09 -39.85
N CYS A 543 -4.48 19.79 -40.43
CA CYS A 543 -5.34 20.82 -40.97
C CYS A 543 -5.97 21.65 -39.85
N ASP A 544 -5.93 22.96 -40.02
CA ASP A 544 -6.67 23.92 -39.21
C ASP A 544 -7.47 24.82 -40.16
N ILE A 545 -8.79 24.77 -40.05
CA ILE A 545 -9.70 25.56 -40.90
C ILE A 545 -9.92 26.98 -40.38
N TYR A 546 -9.35 27.33 -39.22
CA TYR A 546 -9.48 28.64 -38.60
C TYR A 546 -9.22 29.77 -39.60
N ARG A 547 -10.10 30.78 -39.63
CA ARG A 547 -10.11 31.92 -40.58
C ARG A 547 -10.38 31.60 -42.06
N SER A 548 -10.76 30.37 -42.41
CA SER A 548 -11.20 30.02 -43.77
C SER A 548 -12.68 30.31 -43.96
N LYS A 549 -12.99 31.45 -44.60
CA LYS A 549 -14.39 31.83 -44.91
C LYS A 549 -15.01 30.90 -45.95
N GLU A 550 -14.20 30.33 -46.83
CA GLU A 550 -14.61 29.33 -47.82
C GLU A 550 -15.08 28.04 -47.16
N ALA A 551 -14.36 27.58 -46.11
CA ALA A 551 -14.81 26.45 -45.29
C ALA A 551 -16.08 26.80 -44.52
N GLY A 552 -16.14 28.00 -43.93
CA GLY A 552 -17.34 28.50 -43.24
C GLY A 552 -18.58 28.55 -44.12
N ALA A 553 -18.46 28.97 -45.39
CA ALA A 553 -19.59 29.02 -46.33
C ALA A 553 -20.17 27.62 -46.64
N ILE A 554 -19.34 26.57 -46.66
CA ILE A 554 -19.83 25.19 -46.81
C ILE A 554 -20.61 24.76 -45.56
N LEU A 555 -20.06 25.02 -44.38
CA LEU A 555 -20.74 24.73 -43.11
C LEU A 555 -22.07 25.48 -43.03
N GLU A 556 -22.08 26.79 -43.27
CA GLU A 556 -23.29 27.62 -43.26
C GLU A 556 -24.39 27.04 -44.16
N LYS A 557 -24.04 26.58 -45.38
CA LYS A 557 -24.99 25.96 -46.30
C LYS A 557 -25.62 24.68 -45.73
N VAL A 558 -24.82 23.83 -45.06
CA VAL A 558 -25.31 22.62 -44.38
C VAL A 558 -26.22 22.98 -43.22
N LEU A 559 -25.82 23.94 -42.38
CA LEU A 559 -26.56 24.36 -41.19
C LEU A 559 -27.92 24.97 -41.54
N LYS A 560 -27.96 25.90 -42.52
CA LYS A 560 -29.18 26.58 -42.97
C LYS A 560 -30.23 25.63 -43.57
N ALA A 561 -29.81 24.51 -44.13
CA ALA A 561 -30.72 23.53 -44.71
C ALA A 561 -31.62 22.87 -43.65
N GLY A 562 -31.15 22.74 -42.41
CA GLY A 562 -31.82 21.97 -41.38
C GLY A 562 -32.20 20.57 -41.89
N SER A 563 -33.44 20.17 -41.64
CA SER A 563 -33.99 18.92 -42.16
C SER A 563 -34.91 19.12 -43.36
N SER A 564 -34.87 20.29 -44.03
CA SER A 564 -35.73 20.60 -45.21
C SER A 564 -35.48 19.64 -46.39
N LYS A 565 -34.22 19.26 -46.63
CA LYS A 565 -33.82 18.31 -47.68
C LYS A 565 -33.46 16.92 -47.13
N PRO A 566 -33.46 15.85 -47.96
CA PRO A 566 -32.85 14.57 -47.59
C PRO A 566 -31.36 14.73 -47.24
N TRP A 567 -30.89 14.05 -46.19
CA TRP A 567 -29.50 14.18 -45.73
C TRP A 567 -28.47 13.77 -46.78
N THR A 568 -28.80 12.82 -47.65
CA THR A 568 -27.94 12.39 -48.77
C THR A 568 -27.72 13.51 -49.78
N GLU A 569 -28.76 14.32 -50.06
CA GLU A 569 -28.64 15.49 -50.93
C GLU A 569 -27.83 16.60 -50.27
N VAL A 570 -28.06 16.86 -48.97
CA VAL A 570 -27.25 17.84 -48.22
C VAL A 570 -25.78 17.42 -48.22
N LEU A 571 -25.49 16.13 -48.02
CA LEU A 571 -24.13 15.59 -48.09
C LEU A 571 -23.53 15.73 -49.48
N GLN A 572 -24.30 15.43 -50.53
CA GLN A 572 -23.86 15.55 -51.92
C GLN A 572 -23.55 17.00 -52.29
N GLU A 573 -24.39 17.93 -51.85
CA GLU A 573 -24.21 19.36 -52.09
C GLU A 573 -23.01 19.96 -51.35
N ALA A 574 -22.66 19.43 -50.17
CA ALA A 574 -21.56 19.92 -49.35
C ALA A 574 -20.23 19.24 -49.70
N LEU A 575 -20.23 17.92 -49.83
CA LEU A 575 -19.03 17.08 -49.90
C LEU A 575 -18.81 16.47 -51.29
N GLY A 576 -19.83 16.39 -52.13
CA GLY A 576 -19.77 15.71 -53.42
C GLY A 576 -20.04 14.20 -53.36
N THR A 577 -20.57 13.70 -52.24
CA THR A 577 -20.95 12.29 -52.03
C THR A 577 -22.29 12.19 -51.31
N ASP A 578 -23.08 11.16 -51.62
CA ASP A 578 -24.36 10.85 -51.00
C ASP A 578 -24.28 9.74 -49.93
N LYS A 579 -23.06 9.27 -49.60
CA LYS A 579 -22.82 8.15 -48.67
C LYS A 579 -21.88 8.50 -47.51
N MET A 580 -22.12 7.85 -46.38
CA MET A 580 -21.17 7.79 -45.26
C MET A 580 -19.94 6.95 -45.65
N ASP A 581 -18.75 7.40 -45.27
CA ASP A 581 -17.47 6.82 -45.68
C ASP A 581 -16.43 6.92 -44.56
N ALA A 582 -15.86 5.76 -44.17
CA ALA A 582 -14.82 5.68 -43.14
C ALA A 582 -13.42 6.05 -43.66
N ARG A 583 -13.20 6.16 -44.98
CA ARG A 583 -11.87 6.43 -45.56
C ARG A 583 -11.22 7.71 -45.04
N PRO A 584 -11.91 8.86 -44.88
CA PRO A 584 -11.27 10.07 -44.36
C PRO A 584 -10.79 9.93 -42.92
N LEU A 585 -11.55 9.22 -42.07
CA LEU A 585 -11.14 8.87 -40.71
C LEU A 585 -9.89 7.98 -40.74
N MET A 586 -9.89 6.92 -41.56
CA MET A 586 -8.74 6.04 -41.68
C MET A 586 -7.49 6.76 -42.23
N SER A 587 -7.69 7.74 -43.13
CA SER A 587 -6.62 8.58 -43.66
C SER A 587 -6.01 9.48 -42.57
N TYR A 588 -6.85 10.10 -41.73
CA TYR A 588 -6.44 10.92 -40.59
C TYR A 588 -5.51 10.14 -39.64
N PHE A 589 -5.91 8.92 -39.25
CA PHE A 589 -5.20 8.08 -38.28
C PHE A 589 -4.15 7.16 -38.89
N LYS A 590 -3.89 7.23 -40.21
CA LYS A 590 -2.97 6.32 -40.89
C LYS A 590 -1.58 6.25 -40.23
N PRO A 591 -0.92 7.36 -39.85
CA PRO A 591 0.42 7.29 -39.25
C PRO A 591 0.45 6.49 -37.94
N VAL A 592 -0.48 6.77 -37.00
CA VAL A 592 -0.56 6.02 -35.73
C VAL A 592 -1.02 4.58 -35.93
N THR A 593 -1.86 4.31 -36.93
CA THR A 593 -2.28 2.95 -37.29
C THR A 593 -1.08 2.10 -37.67
N THR A 594 -0.23 2.61 -38.57
CA THR A 594 1.00 1.92 -38.99
C THR A 594 1.96 1.73 -37.81
N TRP A 595 2.12 2.77 -36.99
CA TRP A 595 2.98 2.70 -35.81
C TRP A 595 2.50 1.65 -34.79
N LEU A 596 1.20 1.62 -34.46
CA LEU A 596 0.61 0.65 -33.52
C LEU A 596 0.80 -0.80 -34.01
N GLN A 597 0.58 -1.06 -35.30
CA GLN A 597 0.81 -2.38 -35.89
C GLN A 597 2.27 -2.82 -35.74
N GLU A 598 3.22 -1.92 -35.95
CA GLU A 598 4.64 -2.21 -35.78
C GLU A 598 4.99 -2.49 -34.31
N GLN A 599 4.49 -1.68 -33.38
CA GLN A 599 4.74 -1.88 -31.95
C GLN A 599 4.15 -3.20 -31.44
N ASN A 600 2.89 -3.48 -31.78
CA ASN A 600 2.22 -4.72 -31.38
C ASN A 600 2.97 -5.94 -31.91
N ARG A 601 3.47 -5.89 -33.16
CA ARG A 601 4.30 -6.95 -33.73
C ARG A 601 5.64 -7.09 -32.99
N LYS A 602 6.31 -5.98 -32.66
CA LYS A 602 7.59 -5.99 -31.91
C LYS A 602 7.44 -6.59 -30.51
N MET A 603 6.33 -6.32 -29.83
CA MET A 603 6.05 -6.81 -28.49
C MET A 603 5.43 -8.22 -28.47
N GLY A 604 5.10 -8.79 -29.64
CA GLY A 604 4.46 -10.09 -29.74
C GLY A 604 3.03 -10.11 -29.19
N GLU A 605 2.28 -9.02 -29.38
CA GLU A 605 0.91 -8.91 -28.87
C GLU A 605 -0.08 -9.76 -29.65
N THR A 606 -1.04 -10.33 -28.93
CA THR A 606 -2.26 -10.88 -29.53
C THR A 606 -3.20 -9.72 -29.87
N VAL A 607 -3.49 -9.49 -31.15
CA VAL A 607 -4.52 -8.53 -31.56
C VAL A 607 -5.90 -9.15 -31.31
N GLY A 608 -6.80 -8.40 -30.68
CA GLY A 608 -8.09 -8.91 -30.18
C GLY A 608 -8.00 -9.58 -28.82
N TRP A 609 -9.08 -10.25 -28.40
CA TRP A 609 -9.25 -10.85 -27.06
C TRP A 609 -9.84 -12.27 -27.16
N PRO A 610 -9.06 -13.26 -27.62
CA PRO A 610 -9.53 -14.64 -27.75
C PRO A 610 -9.97 -15.27 -26.42
N ASP A 611 -9.42 -14.81 -25.28
CA ASP A 611 -9.86 -15.23 -23.95
C ASP A 611 -11.13 -14.46 -23.53
N PHE A 612 -12.18 -14.57 -24.34
CA PHE A 612 -13.39 -13.74 -24.29
C PHE A 612 -14.08 -13.72 -22.92
N ASN A 613 -14.03 -14.84 -22.21
CA ASN A 613 -14.70 -15.03 -20.91
C ASN A 613 -13.82 -14.67 -19.70
N TRP A 614 -12.58 -14.20 -19.91
CA TRP A 614 -11.71 -13.83 -18.81
C TRP A 614 -12.26 -12.60 -18.06
N VAL A 615 -12.19 -12.66 -16.73
CA VAL A 615 -12.52 -11.58 -15.80
C VAL A 615 -11.44 -11.50 -14.72
N PRO A 616 -11.10 -10.30 -14.22
CA PRO A 616 -10.09 -10.15 -13.18
C PRO A 616 -10.61 -10.67 -11.82
N PRO A 617 -9.69 -11.05 -10.90
CA PRO A 617 -10.07 -11.38 -9.53
C PRO A 617 -10.45 -10.12 -8.74
N VAL A 618 -11.30 -10.29 -7.73
CA VAL A 618 -11.56 -9.24 -6.73
C VAL A 618 -10.29 -9.07 -5.87
N PRO A 619 -9.80 -7.84 -5.64
CA PRO A 619 -8.64 -7.59 -4.80
C PRO A 619 -8.84 -8.09 -3.35
N GLU A 620 -7.77 -8.58 -2.73
CA GLU A 620 -7.79 -8.97 -1.31
C GLU A 620 -8.04 -7.75 -0.41
N GLY A 621 -8.85 -7.91 0.64
CA GLY A 621 -9.23 -6.82 1.55
C GLY A 621 -10.20 -5.78 0.96
N TYR A 622 -10.75 -6.00 -0.25
CA TYR A 622 -11.81 -5.15 -0.78
C TYR A 622 -13.14 -5.43 -0.06
N PRO A 623 -13.89 -4.40 0.40
CA PRO A 623 -13.74 -2.97 0.12
C PRO A 623 -13.04 -2.12 1.21
N GLU A 624 -12.51 -2.72 2.28
CA GLU A 624 -12.14 -2.04 3.54
C GLU A 624 -10.87 -1.15 3.48
N ASP A 625 -10.18 -1.08 2.32
CA ASP A 625 -8.89 -0.41 2.14
C ASP A 625 -8.81 0.55 0.92
N ILE A 626 -9.95 1.01 0.38
CA ILE A 626 -10.00 1.86 -0.84
C ILE A 626 -9.31 3.23 -0.69
N GLY A 627 -9.00 3.66 0.54
CA GLY A 627 -8.29 4.90 0.84
C GLY A 627 -6.76 4.81 0.77
N LYS A 628 -6.19 3.60 0.71
CA LYS A 628 -4.73 3.41 0.65
C LYS A 628 -4.18 3.70 -0.75
N ILE A 629 -2.93 4.17 -0.79
CA ILE A 629 -2.19 4.44 -2.03
C ILE A 629 -1.64 3.12 -2.56
N THR A 630 -2.08 2.70 -3.75
CA THR A 630 -1.60 1.47 -4.41
C THR A 630 -0.69 1.74 -5.60
N ASP A 631 -0.29 3.01 -5.80
CA ASP A 631 0.64 3.40 -6.86
C ASP A 631 2.09 3.14 -6.44
N GLU A 632 2.69 2.12 -7.05
CA GLU A 632 4.08 1.73 -6.81
C GLU A 632 5.08 2.81 -7.27
N MET A 633 4.74 3.61 -8.28
CA MET A 633 5.60 4.70 -8.75
C MET A 633 5.70 5.81 -7.71
N LEU A 634 4.55 6.18 -7.11
CA LEU A 634 4.53 7.11 -5.98
C LEU A 634 5.33 6.57 -4.80
N ALA A 635 5.25 5.26 -4.54
CA ALA A 635 6.07 4.63 -3.49
C ALA A 635 7.57 4.73 -3.80
N LYS A 636 8.00 4.51 -5.06
CA LYS A 636 9.41 4.66 -5.47
C LYS A 636 9.92 6.10 -5.26
N GLN A 637 9.15 7.10 -5.68
CA GLN A 637 9.47 8.51 -5.46
C GLN A 637 9.55 8.86 -3.97
N PHE A 638 8.60 8.34 -3.17
CA PHE A 638 8.62 8.46 -1.72
C PHE A 638 9.90 7.87 -1.11
N LEU A 639 10.32 6.69 -1.56
CA LEU A 639 11.53 6.01 -1.08
C LEU A 639 12.83 6.74 -1.47
N GLU A 640 12.90 7.37 -2.64
CA GLU A 640 14.04 8.20 -3.05
C GLU A 640 14.22 9.40 -2.10
N LYS A 641 13.11 10.06 -1.76
CA LYS A 641 13.09 11.16 -0.79
C LYS A 641 13.43 10.69 0.63
N TYR A 642 12.95 9.50 1.02
CA TYR A 642 13.30 8.90 2.31
C TYR A 642 14.81 8.63 2.39
N ASN A 643 15.39 7.95 1.40
CA ASN A 643 16.81 7.58 1.41
C ASN A 643 17.73 8.79 1.54
N SER A 644 17.49 9.85 0.76
CA SER A 644 18.33 11.05 0.77
C SER A 644 18.30 11.76 2.13
N THR A 645 17.11 11.92 2.72
CA THR A 645 16.96 12.60 4.02
C THR A 645 17.39 11.73 5.21
N ALA A 646 17.22 10.41 5.12
CA ALA A 646 17.65 9.49 6.16
C ALA A 646 19.18 9.46 6.32
N GLU A 647 19.96 9.56 5.22
CA GLU A 647 21.43 9.57 5.27
C GLU A 647 21.95 10.73 6.14
N GLU A 648 21.34 11.90 6.02
CA GLU A 648 21.72 13.09 6.79
C GLU A 648 21.34 12.97 8.28
N VAL A 649 20.08 12.60 8.55
CA VAL A 649 19.55 12.57 9.92
C VAL A 649 20.18 11.45 10.74
N TRP A 650 20.37 10.26 10.14
CA TRP A 650 20.98 9.12 10.81
C TRP A 650 22.47 9.38 11.05
N ASN A 651 23.19 9.99 10.10
CA ASN A 651 24.58 10.40 10.30
C ASN A 651 24.73 11.37 11.48
N ALA A 652 23.87 12.41 11.56
CA ALA A 652 23.93 13.40 12.63
C ALA A 652 23.69 12.79 14.02
N TYR A 653 22.75 11.83 14.13
CA TYR A 653 22.56 11.09 15.38
C TYR A 653 23.75 10.19 15.70
N THR A 654 24.27 9.45 14.73
CA THR A 654 25.41 8.55 14.94
C THR A 654 26.66 9.32 15.39
N GLU A 655 26.96 10.50 14.83
CA GLU A 655 28.06 11.36 15.30
C GLU A 655 27.87 11.83 16.75
N ALA A 656 26.65 12.23 17.13
CA ALA A 656 26.35 12.64 18.49
C ALA A 656 26.44 11.46 19.49
N SER A 657 25.97 10.28 19.08
CA SER A 657 26.05 9.05 19.87
C SER A 657 27.50 8.57 20.03
N TRP A 658 28.30 8.63 18.97
CA TRP A 658 29.73 8.36 19.01
C TRP A 658 30.46 9.29 19.98
N THR A 659 30.18 10.59 19.90
CA THR A 659 30.78 11.60 20.78
C THR A 659 30.45 11.35 22.26
N TYR A 660 29.22 10.90 22.55
CA TYR A 660 28.84 10.52 23.91
C TYR A 660 29.55 9.24 24.38
N ASN A 661 29.58 8.20 23.55
CA ASN A 661 30.19 6.91 23.88
C ASN A 661 31.71 6.97 24.09
N THR A 662 32.38 7.93 23.44
CA THR A 662 33.83 8.16 23.51
C THR A 662 34.21 9.32 24.43
N ASN A 663 33.23 9.99 25.05
CA ASN A 663 33.40 11.04 26.04
C ASN A 663 32.09 11.28 26.82
N ILE A 664 31.92 10.52 27.91
CA ILE A 664 30.68 10.51 28.70
C ILE A 664 30.58 11.80 29.52
N THR A 665 29.70 12.72 29.09
CA THR A 665 29.40 13.95 29.83
C THR A 665 27.91 14.27 29.78
N LYS A 666 27.42 15.05 30.75
CA LYS A 666 26.02 15.55 30.74
C LYS A 666 25.72 16.37 29.48
N ALA A 667 26.70 17.13 28.97
CA ALA A 667 26.55 17.93 27.76
C ALA A 667 26.40 17.05 26.51
N ASN A 668 27.28 16.06 26.33
CA ASN A 668 27.22 15.14 25.19
C ASN A 668 25.96 14.28 25.24
N LYS A 669 25.53 13.83 26.43
CA LYS A 669 24.26 13.11 26.62
C LYS A 669 23.07 13.92 26.10
N LYS A 670 23.01 15.22 26.45
CA LYS A 670 21.93 16.11 26.00
C LYS A 670 21.93 16.28 24.48
N ILE A 671 23.10 16.44 23.86
CA ILE A 671 23.23 16.57 22.40
C ILE A 671 22.79 15.28 21.70
N MET A 672 23.26 14.12 22.17
CA MET A 672 22.86 12.81 21.65
C MET A 672 21.34 12.61 21.74
N LEU A 673 20.74 12.89 22.89
CA LEU A 673 19.29 12.76 23.08
C LEU A 673 18.50 13.71 22.16
N GLN A 674 18.97 14.94 21.97
CA GLN A 674 18.35 15.88 21.03
C GLN A 674 18.39 15.34 19.60
N LYS A 675 19.54 14.85 19.14
CA LYS A 675 19.67 14.25 17.80
C LYS A 675 18.88 12.95 17.65
N ASN A 676 18.73 12.18 18.73
CA ASN A 676 17.87 11.01 18.74
C ASN A 676 16.40 11.38 18.52
N LEU A 677 15.90 12.47 19.11
CA LEU A 677 14.53 12.95 18.91
C LEU A 677 14.31 13.43 17.47
N GLU A 678 15.28 14.12 16.87
CA GLU A 678 15.23 14.53 15.46
C GLU A 678 15.12 13.30 14.53
N MET A 679 15.94 12.27 14.77
CA MET A 679 15.88 11.00 14.04
C MET A 679 14.56 10.26 14.25
N ALA A 680 14.07 10.17 15.49
CA ALA A 680 12.79 9.53 15.77
C ALA A 680 11.62 10.27 15.11
N ASN A 681 11.64 11.60 15.05
CA ASN A 681 10.63 12.37 14.35
C ASN A 681 10.66 12.10 12.83
N HIS A 682 11.85 12.01 12.24
CA HIS A 682 12.01 11.59 10.83
C HIS A 682 11.41 10.20 10.59
N THR A 683 11.79 9.20 11.39
CA THR A 683 11.23 7.84 11.33
C THR A 683 9.70 7.85 11.45
N LYS A 684 9.16 8.67 12.37
CA LYS A 684 7.71 8.78 12.57
C LYS A 684 6.99 9.37 11.35
N ILE A 685 7.51 10.46 10.78
CA ILE A 685 6.92 11.10 9.60
C ILE A 685 6.88 10.13 8.42
N TYR A 686 8.02 9.54 8.08
CA TYR A 686 8.11 8.64 6.93
C TYR A 686 7.39 7.31 7.18
N GLY A 687 7.41 6.78 8.41
CA GLY A 687 6.68 5.56 8.73
C GLY A 687 5.16 5.72 8.69
N LEU A 688 4.63 6.85 9.16
CA LEU A 688 3.19 7.16 9.02
C LEU A 688 2.78 7.35 7.56
N GLU A 689 3.65 7.97 6.75
CA GLU A 689 3.41 8.09 5.30
C GLU A 689 3.45 6.73 4.62
N ALA A 690 4.42 5.87 4.96
CA ALA A 690 4.53 4.51 4.43
C ALA A 690 3.27 3.66 4.73
N ARG A 691 2.66 3.83 5.91
CA ARG A 691 1.39 3.16 6.29
C ARG A 691 0.19 3.55 5.43
N LYS A 692 0.25 4.66 4.69
CA LYS A 692 -0.80 5.05 3.74
C LYS A 692 -0.77 4.21 2.47
N PHE A 693 0.34 3.52 2.18
CA PHE A 693 0.46 2.67 1.00
C PHE A 693 -0.04 1.26 1.27
N ASP A 694 -0.75 0.69 0.29
CA ASP A 694 -1.03 -0.74 0.22
C ASP A 694 -0.06 -1.38 -0.80
N THR A 695 0.88 -2.15 -0.25
CA THR A 695 1.97 -2.77 -1.01
C THR A 695 1.64 -4.19 -1.48
N SER A 696 0.42 -4.68 -1.24
CA SER A 696 0.01 -6.05 -1.54
C SER A 696 0.25 -6.41 -3.02
N ASP A 697 -0.08 -5.48 -3.92
CA ASP A 697 -0.02 -5.63 -5.38
C ASP A 697 1.23 -5.02 -6.04
N PHE A 698 2.20 -4.52 -5.26
CA PHE A 698 3.46 -4.02 -5.81
C PHE A 698 4.26 -5.14 -6.49
N GLN A 699 4.79 -4.87 -7.67
CA GLN A 699 5.57 -5.79 -8.47
C GLN A 699 7.04 -5.83 -8.03
N ASP A 700 7.61 -4.70 -7.62
CA ASP A 700 8.97 -4.62 -7.09
C ASP A 700 9.05 -5.12 -5.64
N LYS A 701 9.65 -6.30 -5.48
CA LYS A 701 9.86 -6.95 -4.17
C LYS A 701 10.70 -6.10 -3.22
N SER A 702 11.66 -5.32 -3.73
CA SER A 702 12.53 -4.47 -2.92
C SER A 702 11.74 -3.28 -2.37
N VAL A 703 10.91 -2.64 -3.19
CA VAL A 703 10.01 -1.56 -2.74
C VAL A 703 9.07 -2.09 -1.65
N LYS A 704 8.42 -3.24 -1.90
CA LYS A 704 7.53 -3.86 -0.90
C LYS A 704 8.23 -4.09 0.43
N ARG A 705 9.42 -4.68 0.41
CA ARG A 705 10.22 -4.97 1.61
C ARG A 705 10.62 -3.69 2.37
N ILE A 706 11.06 -2.65 1.67
CA ILE A 706 11.40 -1.36 2.31
C ILE A 706 10.15 -0.74 2.93
N MET A 707 9.03 -0.69 2.19
CA MET A 707 7.78 -0.11 2.69
C MET A 707 7.24 -0.85 3.92
N THR A 708 7.33 -2.19 3.96
CA THR A 708 7.00 -2.97 5.16
C THR A 708 7.90 -2.60 6.33
N LYS A 709 9.22 -2.48 6.12
CA LYS A 709 10.17 -2.08 7.18
C LYS A 709 9.89 -0.67 7.70
N LEU A 710 9.63 0.30 6.82
CA LEU A 710 9.32 1.68 7.21
C LEU A 710 7.98 1.82 7.94
N SER A 711 7.03 0.93 7.66
CA SER A 711 5.72 0.95 8.33
C SER A 711 5.79 0.54 9.81
N ASP A 712 6.88 -0.09 10.24
CA ASP A 712 7.21 -0.29 11.65
C ASP A 712 8.03 0.92 12.14
N LEU A 713 7.46 1.71 13.04
CA LEU A 713 8.09 2.91 13.57
C LEU A 713 8.99 2.63 14.77
N GLU A 714 9.06 1.37 15.22
CA GLU A 714 9.77 0.97 16.43
C GLU A 714 9.38 1.89 17.62
N ARG A 715 10.35 2.32 18.44
CA ARG A 715 10.12 3.26 19.56
C ARG A 715 9.60 4.64 19.14
N ALA A 716 9.77 5.06 17.87
CA ALA A 716 9.35 6.39 17.42
C ALA A 716 7.82 6.58 17.39
N VAL A 717 7.06 5.48 17.48
CA VAL A 717 5.59 5.52 17.62
C VAL A 717 5.14 6.14 18.94
N LEU A 718 5.98 6.08 19.99
CA LEU A 718 5.64 6.56 21.32
C LEU A 718 5.30 8.06 21.32
N PRO A 719 4.40 8.50 22.23
CA PRO A 719 4.24 9.92 22.52
C PRO A 719 5.58 10.54 22.92
N GLU A 720 5.80 11.81 22.60
CA GLU A 720 7.09 12.48 22.81
C GLU A 720 7.60 12.37 24.25
N LYS A 721 6.70 12.56 25.24
CA LYS A 721 7.04 12.41 26.67
C LYS A 721 7.57 11.01 27.00
N ASP A 722 6.89 9.97 26.52
CA ASP A 722 7.22 8.58 26.79
C ASP A 722 8.51 8.17 26.04
N LEU A 723 8.73 8.71 24.83
CA LEU A 723 9.96 8.52 24.07
C LEU A 723 11.16 9.18 24.77
N ILE A 724 11.00 10.39 25.31
CA ILE A 724 12.03 11.06 26.11
C ILE A 724 12.35 10.25 27.36
N GLU A 725 11.33 9.74 28.06
CA GLU A 725 11.52 8.87 29.23
C GLU A 725 12.27 7.59 28.85
N TYR A 726 11.83 6.90 27.78
CA TYR A 726 12.45 5.70 27.24
C TYR A 726 13.95 5.91 26.95
N ASN A 727 14.27 6.97 26.21
CA ASN A 727 15.65 7.28 25.83
C ASN A 727 16.53 7.66 27.03
N ASN A 728 15.97 8.40 27.99
CA ASN A 728 16.68 8.74 29.23
C ASN A 728 16.93 7.51 30.11
N LEU A 729 15.96 6.61 30.23
CA LEU A 729 16.10 5.36 30.97
C LEU A 729 17.22 4.52 30.37
N LEU A 730 17.18 4.26 29.06
CA LEU A 730 18.18 3.47 28.36
C LEU A 730 19.59 4.05 28.54
N ALA A 731 19.78 5.34 28.24
CA ALA A 731 21.07 5.99 28.40
C ALA A 731 21.57 5.99 29.86
N SER A 732 20.66 6.11 30.83
CA SER A 732 21.05 6.12 32.26
C SER A 732 21.40 4.73 32.77
N MET A 733 20.68 3.70 32.33
CA MET A 733 21.02 2.31 32.64
C MET A 733 22.40 1.92 32.08
N GLU A 734 22.69 2.30 30.83
CA GLU A 734 23.99 2.08 30.20
C GLU A 734 25.12 2.84 30.92
N THR A 735 24.86 4.08 31.33
CA THR A 735 25.83 4.90 32.08
C THR A 735 26.14 4.26 33.43
N LEU A 736 25.10 3.90 34.20
CA LEU A 736 25.24 3.31 35.52
C LEU A 736 26.07 2.03 35.47
N TYR A 737 25.83 1.19 34.46
CA TYR A 737 26.64 0.01 34.22
C TYR A 737 28.10 0.35 33.95
N SER A 738 28.35 1.32 33.06
CA SER A 738 29.70 1.65 32.58
C SER A 738 30.57 2.33 33.64
N THR A 739 29.95 3.04 34.60
CA THR A 739 30.66 3.78 35.65
C THR A 739 30.62 3.09 37.02
N ALA A 740 30.00 1.92 37.15
CA ALA A 740 29.92 1.19 38.42
C ALA A 740 31.30 0.71 38.89
N THR A 741 31.53 0.73 40.20
CA THR A 741 32.76 0.27 40.84
C THR A 741 32.45 -0.54 42.10
N VAL A 742 33.30 -1.51 42.41
CA VAL A 742 33.20 -2.35 43.61
C VAL A 742 34.30 -2.00 44.60
N CYS A 743 33.94 -1.60 45.82
CA CYS A 743 34.90 -1.13 46.81
C CYS A 743 35.19 -2.20 47.87
N LYS A 744 36.48 -2.42 48.20
CA LYS A 744 36.90 -3.25 49.36
C LYS A 744 36.73 -2.46 50.67
N ASP A 745 36.85 -1.13 50.59
CA ASP A 745 36.83 -0.14 51.67
C ASP A 745 36.64 1.28 51.06
N GLU A 746 36.29 2.32 51.84
CA GLU A 746 35.91 3.67 51.32
C GLU A 746 36.95 4.33 50.39
N ALA A 747 38.21 3.88 50.40
CA ALA A 747 39.31 4.45 49.63
C ALA A 747 39.74 3.65 48.38
N LYS A 748 39.26 2.40 48.18
CA LYS A 748 39.71 1.52 47.09
C LYS A 748 38.54 0.88 46.35
N CYS A 749 38.15 1.49 45.24
CA CYS A 749 37.09 1.02 44.36
C CYS A 749 37.65 0.51 43.03
N LEU A 750 37.17 -0.66 42.60
CA LEU A 750 37.62 -1.37 41.41
C LEU A 750 36.54 -1.27 40.32
N PRO A 751 36.82 -0.68 39.15
CA PRO A 751 35.92 -0.74 38.00
C PRO A 751 35.87 -2.16 37.40
N LEU A 752 34.89 -2.41 36.52
CA LEU A 752 34.81 -3.67 35.78
C LEU A 752 36.07 -3.91 34.94
N ASP A 753 36.44 -2.91 34.13
CA ASP A 753 37.59 -2.96 33.23
C ASP A 753 38.70 -1.96 33.65
N PRO A 754 39.96 -2.43 33.84
CA PRO A 754 40.41 -3.83 33.72
C PRO A 754 40.30 -4.64 35.03
N ASP A 755 40.05 -3.99 36.17
CA ASP A 755 40.38 -4.55 37.49
C ASP A 755 39.59 -5.82 37.86
N LEU A 756 38.25 -5.75 37.86
CA LEU A 756 37.43 -6.91 38.24
C LEU A 756 37.53 -8.03 37.20
N ASN A 757 37.60 -7.70 35.91
CA ASN A 757 37.79 -8.71 34.86
C ASN A 757 39.13 -9.45 35.02
N LYS A 758 40.20 -8.72 35.37
CA LYS A 758 41.50 -9.32 35.70
C LYS A 758 41.41 -10.26 36.91
N ILE A 759 40.73 -9.84 37.98
CA ILE A 759 40.52 -10.71 39.17
C ILE A 759 39.79 -11.99 38.77
N MET A 760 38.69 -11.88 38.02
CA MET A 760 37.90 -13.03 37.60
C MET A 760 38.69 -13.99 36.70
N ALA A 761 39.58 -13.47 35.85
CA ALA A 761 40.38 -14.26 34.92
C ALA A 761 41.59 -14.93 35.57
N GLU A 762 42.32 -14.22 36.43
CA GLU A 762 43.62 -14.67 36.97
C GLU A 762 43.53 -15.28 38.37
N SER A 763 42.59 -14.84 39.21
CA SER A 763 42.51 -15.33 40.60
C SER A 763 42.00 -16.77 40.64
N ARG A 764 42.50 -17.53 41.61
CA ARG A 764 42.08 -18.90 41.92
C ARG A 764 41.71 -19.04 43.40
N ASP A 765 41.54 -17.91 44.07
CA ASP A 765 41.07 -17.80 45.44
C ASP A 765 39.54 -17.72 45.45
N TYR A 766 38.90 -18.61 46.20
CA TYR A 766 37.44 -18.73 46.19
C TYR A 766 36.76 -17.45 46.71
N ASP A 767 37.26 -16.88 47.81
CA ASP A 767 36.65 -15.75 48.49
C ASP A 767 36.87 -14.43 47.72
N GLU A 768 38.04 -14.26 47.09
CA GLU A 768 38.30 -13.10 46.23
C GLU A 768 37.41 -13.10 44.99
N LEU A 769 37.24 -14.26 44.34
CA LEU A 769 36.31 -14.43 43.23
C LEU A 769 34.87 -14.16 43.66
N LEU A 770 34.48 -14.64 44.86
CA LEU A 770 33.16 -14.39 45.41
C LEU A 770 32.92 -12.91 45.69
N PHE A 771 33.90 -12.22 46.27
CA PHE A 771 33.86 -10.77 46.51
C PHE A 771 33.64 -10.00 45.19
N ALA A 772 34.44 -10.27 44.17
CA ALA A 772 34.33 -9.59 42.88
C ALA A 772 32.97 -9.86 42.22
N TRP A 773 32.54 -11.13 42.22
CA TRP A 773 31.28 -11.56 41.63
C TRP A 773 30.08 -10.90 42.31
N GLN A 774 29.97 -11.01 43.64
CA GLN A 774 28.83 -10.50 44.40
C GLN A 774 28.82 -8.96 44.41
N GLY A 775 29.99 -8.36 44.62
CA GLY A 775 30.16 -6.91 44.60
C GLY A 775 29.67 -6.30 43.30
N TRP A 776 30.02 -6.90 42.15
CA TRP A 776 29.57 -6.40 40.85
C TRP A 776 28.05 -6.46 40.68
N ARG A 777 27.40 -7.56 41.07
CA ARG A 777 25.92 -7.67 41.00
C ARG A 777 25.23 -6.61 41.86
N ASN A 778 25.79 -6.31 43.03
CA ASN A 778 25.24 -5.33 43.94
C ASN A 778 25.45 -3.90 43.42
N ALA A 779 26.64 -3.57 42.90
CA ALA A 779 26.96 -2.23 42.42
C ALA A 779 26.32 -1.88 41.07
N SER A 780 26.02 -2.88 40.23
CA SER A 780 25.43 -2.68 38.90
C SER A 780 23.98 -3.18 38.84
N GLY A 781 23.78 -4.50 38.88
CA GLY A 781 22.49 -5.16 38.65
C GLY A 781 21.38 -4.67 39.58
N ARG A 782 21.61 -4.73 40.90
CA ARG A 782 20.61 -4.33 41.92
C ARG A 782 20.04 -2.93 41.67
N GLU A 783 20.91 -1.97 41.36
CA GLU A 783 20.53 -0.57 41.13
C GLU A 783 19.71 -0.37 39.84
N LEU A 784 19.87 -1.25 38.84
CA LEU A 784 19.18 -1.18 37.55
C LEU A 784 17.73 -1.69 37.59
N ARG A 785 17.36 -2.46 38.63
CA ARG A 785 16.11 -3.23 38.67
C ARG A 785 14.85 -2.40 38.37
N ASN A 786 14.70 -1.26 39.04
CA ASN A 786 13.50 -0.43 38.91
C ASN A 786 13.45 0.28 37.54
N SER A 787 14.58 0.77 37.07
CA SER A 787 14.72 1.38 35.73
C SER A 787 14.38 0.36 34.64
N TYR A 788 14.84 -0.88 34.78
CA TYR A 788 14.58 -1.94 33.81
C TYR A 788 13.10 -2.34 33.78
N LYS A 789 12.44 -2.42 34.95
CA LYS A 789 10.99 -2.65 35.02
C LYS A 789 10.22 -1.59 34.23
N ARG A 790 10.53 -0.31 34.44
CA ARG A 790 9.88 0.80 33.71
C ARG A 790 10.20 0.78 32.21
N TYR A 791 11.43 0.43 31.86
CA TYR A 791 11.86 0.24 30.49
C TYR A 791 11.02 -0.84 29.76
N VAL A 792 10.78 -1.99 30.39
CA VAL A 792 9.97 -3.09 29.83
C VAL A 792 8.54 -2.63 29.51
N GLU A 793 7.93 -1.83 30.39
CA GLU A 793 6.59 -1.25 30.15
C GLU A 793 6.54 -0.40 28.89
N LEU A 794 7.51 0.52 28.73
CA LEU A 794 7.58 1.42 27.58
C LEU A 794 7.95 0.68 26.29
N ALA A 795 8.85 -0.29 26.35
CA ALA A 795 9.22 -1.14 25.21
C ALA A 795 8.01 -1.93 24.69
N ASN A 796 7.22 -2.51 25.59
CA ASN A 796 5.99 -3.21 25.22
C ASN A 796 4.91 -2.27 24.67
N LEU A 797 4.80 -1.05 25.21
CA LEU A 797 3.89 -0.04 24.66
C LEU A 797 4.25 0.33 23.22
N ALA A 798 5.55 0.50 22.93
CA ALA A 798 6.03 0.76 21.57
C ALA A 798 5.74 -0.41 20.63
N ALA A 799 6.04 -1.65 21.05
CA ALA A 799 5.80 -2.84 20.24
C ALA A 799 4.31 -3.03 19.91
N LYS A 800 3.43 -2.90 20.90
CA LYS A 800 1.97 -2.98 20.72
C LYS A 800 1.42 -1.91 19.80
N SER A 801 1.96 -0.71 19.87
CA SER A 801 1.58 0.40 18.99
C SER A 801 2.01 0.21 17.52
N ASN A 802 2.93 -0.73 17.26
CA ASN A 802 3.33 -1.17 15.92
C ASN A 802 2.64 -2.47 15.46
N GLY A 803 1.73 -3.04 16.27
CA GLY A 803 0.99 -4.26 15.92
C GLY A 803 1.66 -5.57 16.36
N HIS A 804 2.75 -5.51 17.12
CA HIS A 804 3.36 -6.69 17.75
C HIS A 804 2.69 -7.01 19.09
N THR A 805 2.76 -8.26 19.55
CA THR A 805 2.20 -8.64 20.87
C THR A 805 2.97 -8.04 22.04
N ASP A 806 4.30 -7.96 21.89
CA ASP A 806 5.27 -7.54 22.89
C ASP A 806 6.63 -7.22 22.21
N ASN A 807 7.57 -6.62 22.95
CA ASN A 807 8.88 -6.28 22.40
C ASN A 807 9.73 -7.51 22.01
N GLY A 808 9.50 -8.66 22.65
CA GLY A 808 10.15 -9.91 22.25
C GLY A 808 9.67 -10.38 20.88
N ALA A 809 8.36 -10.28 20.60
CA ALA A 809 7.81 -10.61 19.28
C ALA A 809 8.40 -9.73 18.17
N PHE A 810 8.55 -8.42 18.41
CA PHE A 810 9.24 -7.53 17.49
C PHE A 810 10.67 -8.01 17.19
N TRP A 811 11.46 -8.34 18.22
CA TRP A 811 12.83 -8.84 18.01
C TRP A 811 12.90 -10.15 17.23
N ARG A 812 11.98 -11.09 17.51
CA ARG A 812 11.93 -12.36 16.79
C ARG A 812 11.52 -12.17 15.32
N SER A 813 10.72 -11.14 15.01
CA SER A 813 10.30 -10.85 13.63
C SER A 813 11.46 -10.56 12.68
N LEU A 814 12.61 -10.09 13.19
CA LEU A 814 13.83 -9.84 12.41
C LEU A 814 14.47 -11.11 11.81
N TYR A 815 14.06 -12.28 12.28
CA TYR A 815 14.49 -13.57 11.75
C TYR A 815 13.52 -14.17 10.72
N GLU A 816 12.39 -13.50 10.44
CA GLU A 816 11.43 -13.91 9.40
C GLU A 816 10.96 -15.37 9.50
N THR A 817 10.96 -15.92 10.72
CA THR A 817 10.46 -17.27 11.01
C THR A 817 9.45 -17.20 12.17
N PRO A 818 8.24 -17.77 11.99
CA PRO A 818 7.26 -17.81 13.06
C PRO A 818 7.62 -18.80 14.18
N THR A 819 8.59 -19.72 13.95
CA THR A 819 8.96 -20.82 14.87
C THR A 819 10.34 -20.65 15.50
N LEU A 820 10.82 -19.40 15.64
CA LEU A 820 12.19 -19.15 16.10
C LEU A 820 12.49 -19.78 17.46
N GLU A 821 11.59 -19.70 18.45
CA GLU A 821 11.83 -20.28 19.78
C GLU A 821 12.03 -21.81 19.69
N GLU A 822 11.22 -22.50 18.89
CA GLU A 822 11.31 -23.94 18.66
C GLU A 822 12.58 -24.32 17.88
N ASP A 823 12.91 -23.55 16.84
CA ASP A 823 14.09 -23.77 16.01
C ASP A 823 15.37 -23.68 16.86
N LEU A 824 15.47 -22.68 17.75
CA LEU A 824 16.62 -22.50 18.63
C LEU A 824 16.73 -23.59 19.71
N GLU A 825 15.59 -24.00 20.30
CA GLU A 825 15.57 -25.11 21.26
C GLU A 825 16.01 -26.43 20.61
N ALA A 826 15.63 -26.68 19.36
CA ALA A 826 16.10 -27.85 18.61
C ALA A 826 17.61 -27.83 18.39
N LEU A 827 18.17 -26.69 17.95
CA LEU A 827 19.61 -26.52 17.80
C LEU A 827 20.34 -26.73 19.15
N TRP A 828 19.80 -26.19 20.25
CA TRP A 828 20.37 -26.40 21.58
C TRP A 828 20.39 -27.89 21.97
N LYS A 829 19.30 -28.63 21.75
CA LYS A 829 19.22 -30.06 22.07
C LYS A 829 20.23 -30.90 21.30
N ASP A 830 20.51 -30.55 20.05
CA ASP A 830 21.54 -31.23 19.26
C ASP A 830 22.95 -30.97 19.81
N LEU A 831 23.18 -29.81 20.44
CA LEU A 831 24.46 -29.39 21.04
C LEU A 831 24.64 -29.86 22.49
N GLU A 832 23.54 -30.06 23.21
CA GLU A 832 23.50 -30.39 24.63
C GLU A 832 24.44 -31.55 25.01
N PRO A 833 24.54 -32.67 24.27
CA PRO A 833 25.45 -33.76 24.62
C PRO A 833 26.93 -33.35 24.70
N LEU A 834 27.38 -32.45 23.83
CA LEU A 834 28.76 -31.93 23.87
C LEU A 834 28.96 -31.03 25.09
N TYR A 835 28.02 -30.13 25.35
CA TYR A 835 28.08 -29.25 26.52
C TYR A 835 28.12 -30.04 27.83
N LEU A 836 27.28 -31.08 27.98
CA LEU A 836 27.26 -31.93 29.18
C LEU A 836 28.59 -32.64 29.43
N ASN A 837 29.30 -33.03 28.37
CA ASN A 837 30.62 -33.64 28.48
C ASN A 837 31.69 -32.63 28.92
N ILE A 838 31.67 -31.41 28.39
CA ILE A 838 32.57 -30.33 28.82
C ILE A 838 32.28 -29.95 30.28
N HIS A 839 31.01 -29.76 30.64
CA HIS A 839 30.59 -29.42 31.99
C HIS A 839 31.06 -30.45 33.01
N ALA A 840 30.84 -31.74 32.76
CA ALA A 840 31.27 -32.81 33.66
C ALA A 840 32.80 -32.82 33.86
N TYR A 841 33.56 -32.67 32.76
CA TYR A 841 35.02 -32.61 32.79
C TYR A 841 35.52 -31.41 33.61
N VAL A 842 34.98 -30.21 33.34
CA VAL A 842 35.33 -28.96 34.05
C VAL A 842 34.94 -29.05 35.52
N ARG A 843 33.76 -29.57 35.85
CA ARG A 843 33.30 -29.75 37.23
C ARG A 843 34.26 -30.63 38.03
N ARG A 844 34.75 -31.73 37.45
CA ARG A 844 35.75 -32.60 38.08
C ARG A 844 37.07 -31.87 38.32
N ALA A 845 37.53 -31.06 37.38
CA ALA A 845 38.75 -30.27 37.54
C ALA A 845 38.61 -29.21 38.64
N LEU A 846 37.48 -28.48 38.68
CA LEU A 846 37.18 -27.54 39.76
C LEU A 846 37.06 -28.24 41.12
N TYR A 847 36.48 -29.44 41.17
CA TYR A 847 36.43 -30.25 42.38
C TYR A 847 37.84 -30.59 42.91
N LYS A 848 38.79 -30.92 42.02
CA LYS A 848 40.19 -31.16 42.42
C LYS A 848 40.86 -29.90 42.99
N LYS A 849 40.48 -28.71 42.51
CA LYS A 849 41.04 -27.43 42.95
C LYS A 849 40.43 -26.91 44.25
N TYR A 850 39.10 -26.92 44.36
CA TYR A 850 38.36 -26.27 45.45
C TYR A 850 37.80 -27.24 46.49
N GLY A 851 37.78 -28.55 46.22
CA GLY A 851 37.35 -29.56 47.17
C GLY A 851 35.82 -29.72 47.31
N PRO A 852 35.37 -30.67 48.15
CA PRO A 852 33.97 -31.05 48.29
C PRO A 852 33.08 -30.00 48.97
N ASP A 853 33.66 -29.10 49.76
CA ASP A 853 32.90 -28.04 50.44
C ASP A 853 32.40 -26.97 49.44
N HIS A 854 33.08 -26.84 48.30
CA HIS A 854 32.79 -25.83 47.29
C HIS A 854 32.28 -26.39 45.95
N ILE A 855 32.43 -27.69 45.69
CA ILE A 855 31.98 -28.33 44.45
C ILE A 855 31.39 -29.71 44.75
N ASN A 856 30.24 -30.03 44.16
CA ASN A 856 29.65 -31.38 44.16
C ASN A 856 29.79 -32.01 42.77
N LEU A 857 30.38 -33.21 42.69
CA LEU A 857 30.57 -33.96 41.44
C LEU A 857 29.28 -34.36 40.73
N LYS A 858 28.11 -34.25 41.39
CA LYS A 858 26.78 -34.51 40.84
C LYS A 858 25.87 -33.27 40.81
N GLY A 859 26.38 -32.13 41.28
CA GLY A 859 25.63 -30.89 41.41
C GLY A 859 26.03 -29.83 40.37
N PRO A 860 25.39 -28.64 40.41
CA PRO A 860 25.76 -27.51 39.56
C PRO A 860 27.12 -26.88 39.96
N ILE A 861 27.70 -26.08 39.07
CA ILE A 861 28.96 -25.35 39.34
C ILE A 861 28.64 -23.94 39.86
N PRO A 862 29.26 -23.46 40.96
CA PRO A 862 29.15 -22.07 41.39
C PRO A 862 29.63 -21.08 40.32
N ALA A 863 28.78 -20.12 39.95
CA ALA A 863 28.99 -19.24 38.80
C ALA A 863 30.20 -18.28 38.84
N HIS A 864 30.91 -18.18 39.96
CA HIS A 864 32.05 -17.27 40.15
C HIS A 864 33.41 -17.93 39.88
N LEU A 865 33.44 -19.24 39.62
CA LEU A 865 34.69 -20.03 39.51
C LEU A 865 35.14 -20.30 38.07
N LEU A 866 34.49 -19.66 37.08
CA LEU A 866 34.61 -20.02 35.67
C LEU A 866 35.38 -18.99 34.84
N GLY A 867 36.27 -18.22 35.48
CA GLY A 867 37.22 -17.35 34.77
C GLY A 867 36.64 -16.05 34.20
N ASN A 868 35.33 -15.83 34.32
CA ASN A 868 34.63 -14.69 33.75
C ASN A 868 33.55 -14.17 34.71
N MET A 869 33.34 -12.84 34.74
CA MET A 869 32.36 -12.18 35.61
C MET A 869 30.95 -12.79 35.53
N TRP A 870 30.52 -13.27 34.37
CA TRP A 870 29.18 -13.84 34.15
C TRP A 870 29.17 -15.37 33.99
N ALA A 871 30.35 -16.00 33.93
CA ALA A 871 30.54 -17.37 33.47
C ALA A 871 29.96 -17.60 32.06
N GLN A 872 30.10 -16.62 31.17
CA GLN A 872 29.68 -16.76 29.76
C GLN A 872 30.72 -17.51 28.93
N THR A 873 32.02 -17.33 29.20
CA THR A 873 33.14 -18.06 28.58
C THR A 873 34.02 -18.60 29.70
N TRP A 874 34.65 -19.75 29.47
CA TRP A 874 35.45 -20.47 30.47
C TRP A 874 36.93 -20.60 30.05
N SER A 875 37.36 -19.86 29.02
CA SER A 875 38.73 -19.90 28.49
C SER A 875 39.78 -19.55 29.54
N ALA A 876 39.49 -18.60 30.43
CA ALA A 876 40.43 -18.15 31.45
C ALA A 876 40.76 -19.19 32.55
N ILE A 877 40.05 -20.32 32.62
CA ILE A 877 40.40 -21.45 33.52
C ILE A 877 41.13 -22.58 32.82
N MET A 878 41.65 -22.35 31.60
CA MET A 878 42.36 -23.37 30.80
C MET A 878 43.54 -24.00 31.58
N ASP A 879 44.22 -23.26 32.44
CA ASP A 879 45.26 -23.75 33.36
C ASP A 879 44.78 -24.88 34.29
N LEU A 880 43.51 -24.86 34.70
CA LEU A 880 42.90 -25.88 35.56
C LEU A 880 42.40 -27.10 34.79
N VAL A 881 42.10 -26.93 33.51
CA VAL A 881 41.36 -27.92 32.69
C VAL A 881 42.11 -28.37 31.46
N ILE A 882 43.39 -28.03 31.34
CA ILE A 882 44.23 -28.43 30.21
C ILE A 882 44.38 -29.96 30.15
N PRO A 883 43.99 -30.61 29.04
CA PRO A 883 44.09 -32.07 28.90
C PRO A 883 45.52 -32.62 28.98
N TYR A 884 46.47 -31.97 28.30
CA TYR A 884 47.85 -32.40 28.16
C TYR A 884 48.80 -31.22 28.47
N PRO A 885 49.20 -31.02 29.74
CA PRO A 885 50.01 -29.86 30.15
C PRO A 885 51.38 -29.77 29.45
N ASP A 886 51.97 -30.92 29.09
CA ASP A 886 53.30 -31.01 28.47
C ASP A 886 53.29 -30.79 26.94
N ALA A 887 52.10 -30.72 26.33
CA ALA A 887 51.95 -30.46 24.90
C ALA A 887 51.91 -28.95 24.60
N THR A 888 52.31 -28.57 23.37
CA THR A 888 52.38 -27.17 22.94
C THR A 888 51.04 -26.47 23.10
N GLN A 889 51.03 -25.30 23.77
CA GLN A 889 49.85 -24.48 23.97
C GLN A 889 49.73 -23.41 22.88
N VAL A 890 48.50 -23.08 22.51
CA VAL A 890 48.20 -22.03 21.51
C VAL A 890 47.93 -20.73 22.28
N ASP A 891 48.99 -20.06 22.70
CA ASP A 891 48.94 -18.69 23.23
C ASP A 891 49.99 -17.83 22.54
N ALA A 892 49.53 -16.85 21.77
CA ALA A 892 50.36 -15.90 21.03
C ALA A 892 50.69 -14.64 21.85
N THR A 893 50.06 -14.45 23.01
CA THR A 893 50.22 -13.24 23.83
C THR A 893 51.69 -12.95 24.17
N PRO A 894 52.53 -13.94 24.54
CA PRO A 894 53.95 -13.69 24.77
C PRO A 894 54.73 -13.26 23.51
N ALA A 895 54.33 -13.73 22.32
CA ALA A 895 54.96 -13.36 21.05
C ALA A 895 54.55 -11.96 20.57
N MET A 896 53.43 -11.43 21.07
CA MET A 896 52.94 -10.08 20.79
C MET A 896 53.59 -9.01 21.70
N ILE A 897 54.51 -9.39 22.60
CA ILE A 897 55.24 -8.44 23.44
C ILE A 897 56.03 -7.46 22.55
N GLY A 898 55.64 -6.19 22.56
CA GLY A 898 56.19 -5.12 21.70
C GLY A 898 55.24 -4.64 20.60
N TRP A 899 54.08 -5.25 20.43
CA TRP A 899 52.99 -4.72 19.61
C TRP A 899 52.28 -3.58 20.33
N ASP A 900 51.62 -2.71 19.56
CA ASP A 900 50.64 -1.75 20.04
C ASP A 900 49.23 -2.09 19.49
N PRO A 901 48.15 -1.50 20.03
CA PRO A 901 46.80 -1.74 19.51
C PRO A 901 46.67 -1.49 18.00
N LYS A 902 47.28 -0.42 17.50
CA LYS A 902 47.23 -0.08 16.06
C LYS A 902 47.78 -1.21 15.20
N ARG A 903 48.89 -1.83 15.59
CA ARG A 903 49.48 -2.98 14.90
C ARG A 903 48.50 -4.14 14.78
N MET A 904 47.71 -4.42 15.82
CA MET A 904 46.71 -5.50 15.80
C MET A 904 45.64 -5.24 14.73
N PHE A 905 45.15 -4.00 14.62
CA PHE A 905 44.22 -3.61 13.56
C PHE A 905 44.85 -3.65 12.17
N GLU A 906 46.12 -3.26 12.02
CA GLU A 906 46.84 -3.36 10.75
C GLU A 906 47.00 -4.82 10.30
N GLU A 907 47.28 -5.75 11.21
CA GLU A 907 47.29 -7.18 10.89
C GLU A 907 45.92 -7.67 10.43
N SER A 908 44.85 -7.22 11.08
CA SER A 908 43.49 -7.56 10.67
C SER A 908 43.13 -7.00 9.29
N ASP A 909 43.50 -5.76 8.97
CA ASP A 909 43.30 -5.20 7.62
C ASP A 909 44.07 -6.00 6.56
N ARG A 910 45.28 -6.46 6.89
CA ARG A 910 46.05 -7.38 6.04
C ARG A 910 45.35 -8.73 5.87
N PHE A 911 44.73 -9.28 6.91
CA PHE A 911 43.94 -10.50 6.81
C PHE A 911 42.80 -10.33 5.79
N PHE A 912 41.95 -9.30 5.93
CA PHE A 912 40.81 -9.10 5.02
C PHE A 912 41.24 -8.76 3.59
N THR A 913 42.26 -7.90 3.42
CA THR A 913 42.79 -7.58 2.08
C THR A 913 43.46 -8.80 1.43
N SER A 914 44.02 -9.73 2.21
CA SER A 914 44.52 -11.02 1.70
C SER A 914 43.42 -11.85 1.05
N LEU A 915 42.18 -11.77 1.54
CA LEU A 915 41.00 -12.42 0.95
C LEU A 915 40.48 -11.69 -0.30
N GLY A 916 41.00 -10.49 -0.61
CA GLY A 916 40.53 -9.68 -1.73
C GLY A 916 39.36 -8.76 -1.39
N LEU A 917 39.10 -8.59 -0.09
CA LEU A 917 38.14 -7.63 0.42
C LEU A 917 38.76 -6.22 0.44
N LEU A 918 37.93 -5.23 0.75
CA LEU A 918 38.28 -3.81 0.66
C LEU A 918 39.25 -3.42 1.79
N PRO A 919 40.28 -2.61 1.54
CA PRO A 919 41.09 -2.05 2.63
C PRO A 919 40.27 -1.07 3.47
N MET A 920 40.61 -0.93 4.76
CA MET A 920 39.98 0.07 5.63
C MET A 920 40.19 1.50 5.10
N PRO A 921 39.15 2.35 5.09
CA PRO A 921 39.26 3.72 4.58
C PRO A 921 40.09 4.63 5.50
N PRO A 922 40.66 5.75 5.00
CA PRO A 922 41.44 6.67 5.82
C PRO A 922 40.69 7.22 7.04
N GLU A 923 39.38 7.46 6.92
CA GLU A 923 38.52 7.93 7.99
C GLU A 923 38.47 6.94 9.17
N PHE A 924 38.48 5.64 8.89
CA PHE A 924 38.50 4.60 9.92
C PHE A 924 39.72 4.76 10.84
N TRP A 925 40.90 4.87 10.25
CA TRP A 925 42.16 5.00 11.00
C TRP A 925 42.25 6.31 11.78
N ASN A 926 41.74 7.40 11.20
CA ASN A 926 41.85 8.73 11.79
C ASN A 926 40.84 9.00 12.91
N LYS A 927 39.70 8.28 12.92
CA LYS A 927 38.56 8.62 13.80
C LYS A 927 38.16 7.52 14.78
N SER A 928 38.63 6.28 14.60
CA SER A 928 38.33 5.17 15.53
C SER A 928 38.99 5.37 16.89
N MET A 929 38.40 4.79 17.94
CA MET A 929 38.99 4.70 19.27
C MET A 929 39.52 3.28 19.45
N LEU A 930 40.78 3.07 19.08
CA LEU A 930 41.44 1.74 19.09
C LEU A 930 42.12 1.41 20.43
N GLU A 931 42.20 2.38 21.34
CA GLU A 931 42.75 2.21 22.68
C GLU A 931 42.04 3.14 23.67
N LYS A 932 42.15 2.86 24.97
CA LYS A 932 41.54 3.70 26.02
C LYS A 932 42.29 5.03 26.12
N PRO A 933 41.61 6.18 26.02
CA PRO A 933 42.26 7.48 26.20
C PRO A 933 42.87 7.65 27.60
N THR A 934 44.05 8.27 27.67
CA THR A 934 44.79 8.53 28.93
C THR A 934 44.53 9.91 29.53
N ASP A 935 43.66 10.71 28.91
CA ASP A 935 43.33 12.09 29.30
C ASP A 935 42.26 12.18 30.41
N GLY A 936 41.90 11.05 31.01
CA GLY A 936 40.97 10.98 32.14
C GLY A 936 39.49 11.04 31.76
N ARG A 937 39.15 11.06 30.47
CA ARG A 937 37.74 11.01 30.04
C ARG A 937 37.13 9.63 30.32
N GLU A 938 35.85 9.61 30.69
CA GLU A 938 35.08 8.37 30.81
C GLU A 938 34.56 7.93 29.43
N VAL A 939 34.69 6.64 29.11
CA VAL A 939 34.30 6.04 27.83
C VAL A 939 33.63 4.70 28.04
N VAL A 940 32.78 4.29 27.11
CA VAL A 940 32.23 2.93 27.09
C VAL A 940 33.25 1.99 26.43
N CYS A 941 33.92 1.13 27.20
CA CYS A 941 35.00 0.27 26.69
C CYS A 941 34.57 -0.99 25.92
N HIS A 942 33.29 -1.36 25.98
CA HIS A 942 32.78 -2.51 25.21
C HIS A 942 33.03 -2.31 23.71
N ALA A 943 33.65 -3.30 23.06
CA ALA A 943 33.96 -3.31 21.64
C ALA A 943 32.69 -3.13 20.78
N SER A 944 32.79 -2.35 19.71
CA SER A 944 31.69 -2.15 18.76
C SER A 944 32.17 -1.50 17.46
N ALA A 945 31.58 -1.92 16.35
CA ALA A 945 31.72 -1.31 15.02
C ALA A 945 30.49 -0.45 14.67
N TRP A 946 30.73 0.65 13.95
CA TRP A 946 29.72 1.68 13.65
C TRP A 946 29.71 2.08 12.17
N ASP A 947 28.54 2.03 11.52
CA ASP A 947 28.23 2.68 10.23
C ASP A 947 27.66 4.07 10.49
N PHE A 948 28.29 5.11 9.92
CA PHE A 948 27.83 6.50 10.03
C PHE A 948 26.86 6.91 8.92
N TYR A 949 26.40 5.96 8.08
CA TYR A 949 25.36 6.11 7.05
C TYR A 949 25.68 7.07 5.90
N ASN A 950 26.88 7.64 5.86
CA ASN A 950 27.34 8.55 4.80
C ASN A 950 28.20 7.86 3.72
N ARG A 951 28.26 6.52 3.75
CA ARG A 951 29.01 5.63 2.81
C ARG A 951 30.54 5.75 2.86
N LYS A 952 31.08 6.56 3.77
CA LYS A 952 32.50 6.91 3.84
C LYS A 952 33.11 6.62 5.21
N ASP A 953 32.36 6.91 6.26
CA ASP A 953 32.85 6.90 7.64
C ASP A 953 32.35 5.65 8.36
N PHE A 954 33.31 4.83 8.79
CA PHE A 954 33.09 3.58 9.52
C PHE A 954 34.14 3.55 10.62
N ARG A 955 33.75 3.22 11.86
CA ARG A 955 34.66 3.31 13.01
C ARG A 955 34.52 2.11 13.94
N ILE A 956 35.57 1.82 14.69
CA ILE A 956 35.56 0.88 15.82
C ILE A 956 35.86 1.64 17.11
N LYS A 957 35.13 1.28 18.17
CA LYS A 957 35.38 1.74 19.54
C LYS A 957 35.70 0.50 20.39
N GLN A 958 36.96 0.37 20.79
CA GLN A 958 37.46 -0.72 21.64
C GLN A 958 38.61 -0.22 22.54
N CYS A 959 38.60 -0.60 23.82
CA CYS A 959 39.72 -0.33 24.73
C CYS A 959 40.74 -1.47 24.63
N THR A 960 41.43 -1.57 23.49
CA THR A 960 42.27 -2.74 23.17
C THR A 960 43.49 -2.87 24.07
N VAL A 961 43.73 -4.10 24.53
CA VAL A 961 44.95 -4.54 25.23
C VAL A 961 45.67 -5.56 24.35
N VAL A 962 47.00 -5.61 24.43
CA VAL A 962 47.81 -6.51 23.59
C VAL A 962 47.75 -7.94 24.13
N THR A 963 46.70 -8.67 23.75
CA THR A 963 46.48 -10.09 24.06
C THR A 963 45.95 -10.83 22.83
N LEU A 964 46.07 -12.16 22.81
CA LEU A 964 45.47 -12.98 21.76
C LEU A 964 43.93 -12.81 21.70
N ASP A 965 43.25 -12.72 22.85
CA ASP A 965 41.80 -12.53 22.93
C ASP A 965 41.36 -11.22 22.27
N ASP A 966 42.09 -10.13 22.50
CA ASP A 966 41.82 -8.85 21.88
C ASP A 966 42.19 -8.84 20.39
N LEU A 967 43.20 -9.60 19.96
CA LEU A 967 43.51 -9.77 18.53
C LEU A 967 42.35 -10.45 17.80
N ILE A 968 41.75 -11.47 18.41
CA ILE A 968 40.56 -12.16 17.89
C ILE A 968 39.37 -11.18 17.83
N THR A 969 39.15 -10.41 18.90
CA THR A 969 38.10 -9.38 18.96
C THR A 969 38.29 -8.32 17.88
N VAL A 970 39.51 -7.86 17.63
CA VAL A 970 39.83 -6.92 16.55
C VAL A 970 39.38 -7.46 15.19
N HIS A 971 39.65 -8.75 14.90
CA HIS A 971 39.20 -9.37 13.65
C HIS A 971 37.69 -9.53 13.56
N HIS A 972 37.01 -9.81 14.68
CA HIS A 972 35.55 -9.85 14.74
C HIS A 972 34.95 -8.47 14.40
N GLU A 973 35.39 -7.40 15.07
CA GLU A 973 34.86 -6.05 14.86
C GLU A 973 35.20 -5.50 13.47
N MET A 974 36.38 -5.82 12.94
CA MET A 974 36.73 -5.49 11.56
C MET A 974 35.91 -6.28 10.53
N GLY A 975 35.43 -7.47 10.88
CA GLY A 975 34.45 -8.21 10.08
C GLY A 975 33.13 -7.44 9.92
N HIS A 976 32.64 -6.79 10.98
CA HIS A 976 31.47 -5.90 10.90
C HIS A 976 31.72 -4.72 9.97
N VAL A 977 32.88 -4.06 10.09
CA VAL A 977 33.24 -2.95 9.20
C VAL A 977 33.34 -3.40 7.74
N GLN A 978 33.89 -4.59 7.47
CA GLN A 978 33.88 -5.16 6.13
C GLN A 978 32.47 -5.35 5.60
N TYR A 979 31.55 -5.86 6.43
CA TYR A 979 30.15 -6.01 6.05
C TYR A 979 29.55 -4.64 5.66
N PHE A 980 29.78 -3.60 6.47
CA PHE A 980 29.34 -2.24 6.19
C PHE A 980 29.87 -1.74 4.83
N LEU A 981 31.15 -1.97 4.57
CA LEU A 981 31.80 -1.56 3.31
C LEU A 981 31.20 -2.24 2.08
N GLN A 982 30.74 -3.50 2.20
CA GLN A 982 30.16 -4.25 1.08
C GLN A 982 28.74 -3.78 0.72
N TYR A 983 27.89 -3.48 1.71
CA TYR A 983 26.51 -3.06 1.46
C TYR A 983 26.29 -1.54 1.43
N LYS A 984 27.34 -0.72 1.59
CA LYS A 984 27.23 0.75 1.68
C LYS A 984 26.44 1.40 0.53
N ASP A 985 26.36 0.74 -0.63
CA ASP A 985 25.65 1.26 -1.80
C ASP A 985 24.16 0.88 -1.85
N GLN A 986 23.70 0.04 -0.92
CA GLN A 986 22.28 -0.27 -0.74
C GLN A 986 21.50 0.95 -0.18
N PRO A 987 20.18 1.00 -0.40
CA PRO A 987 19.27 1.86 0.36
C PRO A 987 19.49 1.73 1.87
N ILE A 988 19.30 2.81 2.64
CA ILE A 988 19.51 2.79 4.10
C ILE A 988 18.75 1.66 4.77
N ALA A 989 17.49 1.45 4.36
CA ALA A 989 16.64 0.40 4.92
C ALA A 989 17.23 -1.02 4.76
N PHE A 990 18.17 -1.21 3.82
CA PHE A 990 18.86 -2.48 3.55
C PHE A 990 20.32 -2.53 4.04
N ARG A 991 20.85 -1.47 4.66
CA ARG A 991 22.20 -1.44 5.24
C ARG A 991 22.24 -2.10 6.62
N ASP A 992 22.03 -3.41 6.61
CA ASP A 992 22.06 -4.27 7.79
C ASP A 992 22.41 -5.70 7.33
N GLY A 993 22.74 -6.61 8.25
CA GLY A 993 22.89 -8.02 7.93
C GLY A 993 21.57 -8.66 7.50
N ALA A 994 21.62 -9.79 6.78
CA ALA A 994 20.41 -10.50 6.33
C ALA A 994 19.45 -10.85 7.48
N ASN A 995 19.99 -11.12 8.67
CA ASN A 995 19.31 -11.07 9.96
C ASN A 995 20.37 -10.75 11.05
N PRO A 996 19.98 -10.46 12.30
CA PRO A 996 20.94 -10.09 13.34
C PRO A 996 22.02 -11.13 13.64
N GLY A 997 21.70 -12.42 13.58
CA GLY A 997 22.69 -13.50 13.79
C GLY A 997 23.64 -13.68 12.61
N PHE A 998 23.18 -13.37 11.39
CA PHE A 998 24.00 -13.37 10.18
C PHE A 998 25.09 -12.30 10.23
N HIS A 999 24.79 -11.14 10.82
CA HIS A 999 25.77 -10.06 11.00
C HIS A 999 26.90 -10.50 11.94
N GLU A 1000 26.54 -11.01 13.13
CA GLU A 1000 27.50 -11.55 14.10
C GLU A 1000 28.34 -12.69 13.53
N ALA A 1001 27.74 -13.58 12.75
CA ALA A 1001 28.43 -14.73 12.17
C ALA A 1001 29.56 -14.37 11.23
N ILE A 1002 29.46 -13.23 10.52
CA ILE A 1002 30.53 -12.75 9.64
C ILE A 1002 31.75 -12.35 10.46
N GLY A 1003 31.59 -11.60 11.55
CA GLY A 1003 32.70 -11.29 12.46
C GLY A 1003 33.29 -12.56 13.08
N ASP A 1004 32.42 -13.45 13.57
CA ASP A 1004 32.82 -14.66 14.28
C ASP A 1004 33.56 -15.69 13.41
N VAL A 1005 33.19 -15.85 12.13
CA VAL A 1005 33.91 -16.77 11.23
C VAL A 1005 35.33 -16.28 10.92
N MET A 1006 35.56 -14.96 10.92
CA MET A 1006 36.89 -14.38 10.70
C MET A 1006 37.76 -14.58 11.95
N ALA A 1007 37.20 -14.29 13.13
CA ALA A 1007 37.82 -14.59 14.41
C ALA A 1007 38.21 -16.08 14.53
N LEU A 1008 37.35 -16.99 14.07
CA LEU A 1008 37.62 -18.43 14.08
C LEU A 1008 38.83 -18.79 13.20
N SER A 1009 38.93 -18.27 11.97
CA SER A 1009 40.08 -18.55 11.09
C SER A 1009 41.41 -18.05 11.67
N VAL A 1010 41.38 -16.88 12.30
CA VAL A 1010 42.57 -16.22 12.87
C VAL A 1010 43.09 -16.94 14.10
N SER A 1011 42.20 -17.57 14.88
CA SER A 1011 42.56 -18.35 16.07
C SER A 1011 43.29 -19.66 15.77
N THR A 1012 43.40 -20.06 14.50
CA THR A 1012 44.02 -21.34 14.14
C THR A 1012 45.55 -21.31 14.33
N PRO A 1013 46.17 -22.39 14.85
CA PRO A 1013 47.63 -22.45 15.01
C PRO A 1013 48.38 -22.21 13.70
N LYS A 1014 47.82 -22.71 12.59
CA LYS A 1014 48.35 -22.51 11.24
C LYS A 1014 48.40 -21.02 10.86
N HIS A 1015 47.34 -20.28 11.14
CA HIS A 1015 47.30 -18.85 10.86
C HIS A 1015 48.31 -18.09 11.72
N LEU A 1016 48.30 -18.32 13.04
CA LEU A 1016 49.22 -17.67 13.99
C LEU A 1016 50.69 -17.92 13.63
N GLN A 1017 51.03 -19.12 13.15
CA GLN A 1017 52.37 -19.40 12.62
C GLN A 1017 52.68 -18.59 11.36
N SER A 1018 51.73 -18.49 10.43
CA SER A 1018 51.92 -17.77 9.16
C SER A 1018 52.22 -16.27 9.36
N ILE A 1019 51.71 -15.69 10.45
CA ILE A 1019 51.95 -14.29 10.83
C ILE A 1019 53.09 -14.11 11.85
N GLY A 1020 53.82 -15.18 12.17
CA GLY A 1020 54.99 -15.14 13.04
C GLY A 1020 54.69 -15.03 14.54
N LEU A 1021 53.48 -15.37 14.97
CA LEU A 1021 53.07 -15.41 16.38
C LEU A 1021 53.21 -16.78 17.04
N LEU A 1022 53.52 -17.83 16.27
CA LEU A 1022 53.90 -19.15 16.77
C LEU A 1022 55.13 -19.67 16.03
N ASP A 1023 56.15 -20.11 16.77
CA ASP A 1023 57.40 -20.64 16.20
C ASP A 1023 57.21 -22.01 15.53
N LYS A 1024 56.36 -22.86 16.11
CA LYS A 1024 56.12 -24.24 15.65
C LYS A 1024 54.65 -24.62 15.87
N VAL A 1025 54.03 -25.21 14.85
CA VAL A 1025 52.74 -25.89 14.96
C VAL A 1025 52.99 -27.38 15.07
N GLU A 1026 52.59 -27.98 16.20
CA GLU A 1026 52.63 -29.42 16.37
C GLU A 1026 51.28 -30.03 16.00
N ASP A 1027 51.23 -30.69 14.84
CA ASP A 1027 50.03 -31.42 14.40
C ASP A 1027 50.03 -32.84 15.01
N ASN A 1028 49.82 -32.91 16.33
CA ASN A 1028 49.69 -34.15 17.09
C ASN A 1028 48.39 -34.18 17.91
N LYS A 1029 47.94 -35.38 18.26
CA LYS A 1029 46.66 -35.59 18.97
C LYS A 1029 46.55 -34.73 20.24
N GLU A 1030 47.61 -34.64 21.03
CA GLU A 1030 47.59 -33.93 22.33
C GLU A 1030 47.40 -32.43 22.13
N SER A 1031 48.15 -31.83 21.20
CA SER A 1031 48.06 -30.41 20.84
C SER A 1031 46.71 -30.07 20.21
N THR A 1032 46.18 -30.94 19.34
CA THR A 1032 44.83 -30.79 18.76
C THR A 1032 43.75 -30.77 19.84
N ILE A 1033 43.83 -31.67 20.83
CA ILE A 1033 42.85 -31.73 21.92
C ILE A 1033 42.95 -30.49 22.82
N ASN A 1034 44.16 -30.01 23.13
CA ASN A 1034 44.34 -28.76 23.88
C ASN A 1034 43.74 -27.56 23.14
N PHE A 1035 44.01 -27.43 21.83
CA PHE A 1035 43.43 -26.36 21.01
C PHE A 1035 41.90 -26.44 20.96
N LEU A 1036 41.33 -27.60 20.63
CA LEU A 1036 39.88 -27.77 20.58
C LEU A 1036 39.24 -27.53 21.95
N MET A 1037 39.88 -27.93 23.05
CA MET A 1037 39.39 -27.63 24.41
C MET A 1037 39.33 -26.12 24.65
N SER A 1038 40.38 -25.37 24.28
CA SER A 1038 40.40 -23.91 24.39
C SER A 1038 39.23 -23.27 23.63
N ILE A 1039 39.02 -23.65 22.36
CA ILE A 1039 37.89 -23.15 21.56
C ILE A 1039 36.54 -23.59 22.14
N ALA A 1040 36.45 -24.78 22.75
CA ALA A 1040 35.22 -25.26 23.37
C ALA A 1040 34.85 -24.49 24.65
N LEU A 1041 35.83 -24.15 25.47
CA LEU A 1041 35.65 -23.33 26.67
C LEU A 1041 35.26 -21.89 26.32
N ASP A 1042 35.67 -21.38 25.16
CA ASP A 1042 35.23 -20.09 24.66
C ASP A 1042 33.83 -20.16 24.03
N LYS A 1043 33.64 -21.00 23.00
CA LYS A 1043 32.42 -20.98 22.17
C LYS A 1043 31.31 -21.91 22.64
N ILE A 1044 31.63 -23.13 23.07
CA ILE A 1044 30.60 -24.11 23.46
C ILE A 1044 30.05 -23.81 24.85
N ALA A 1045 30.90 -23.40 25.79
CA ALA A 1045 30.47 -22.97 27.12
C ALA A 1045 29.53 -21.75 27.08
N PHE A 1046 29.68 -20.91 26.05
CA PHE A 1046 28.89 -19.71 25.83
C PHE A 1046 27.48 -19.97 25.29
N LEU A 1047 27.30 -20.95 24.41
CA LEU A 1047 26.02 -21.24 23.76
C LEU A 1047 24.80 -21.26 24.69
N PRO A 1048 24.81 -21.98 25.84
CA PRO A 1048 23.65 -21.95 26.73
C PRO A 1048 23.38 -20.58 27.35
N PHE A 1049 24.44 -19.79 27.66
CA PHE A 1049 24.30 -18.42 28.14
C PHE A 1049 23.69 -17.50 27.07
N GLY A 1050 24.21 -17.61 25.84
CA GLY A 1050 23.73 -16.91 24.65
C GLY A 1050 22.24 -17.15 24.39
N TYR A 1051 21.82 -18.42 24.53
CA TYR A 1051 20.45 -18.85 24.33
C TYR A 1051 19.51 -18.38 25.44
N LEU A 1052 19.84 -18.64 26.71
CA LEU A 1052 18.92 -18.42 27.83
C LEU A 1052 18.62 -16.94 28.07
N MET A 1053 19.55 -16.03 27.75
CA MET A 1053 19.41 -14.63 28.12
C MET A 1053 18.26 -13.93 27.40
N ASP A 1054 18.11 -14.15 26.10
CA ASP A 1054 16.96 -13.64 25.35
C ASP A 1054 15.70 -14.45 25.58
N GLN A 1055 15.82 -15.75 25.81
CA GLN A 1055 14.67 -16.54 26.24
C GLN A 1055 14.06 -16.00 27.56
N TRP A 1056 14.89 -15.58 28.51
CA TRP A 1056 14.44 -14.89 29.72
C TRP A 1056 13.81 -13.53 29.39
N ARG A 1057 14.45 -12.70 28.56
CA ARG A 1057 13.89 -11.39 28.18
C ARG A 1057 12.56 -11.50 27.43
N TRP A 1058 12.41 -12.46 26.53
CA TRP A 1058 11.15 -12.70 25.82
C TRP A 1058 10.02 -13.02 26.79
N LYS A 1059 10.29 -13.90 27.77
CA LYS A 1059 9.33 -14.21 28.83
C LYS A 1059 9.02 -13.03 29.75
N VAL A 1060 9.98 -12.12 29.93
CA VAL A 1060 9.74 -10.85 30.65
C VAL A 1060 8.86 -9.91 29.83
N PHE A 1061 9.10 -9.79 28.52
CA PHE A 1061 8.32 -8.93 27.63
C PHE A 1061 6.88 -9.42 27.46
N ASP A 1062 6.66 -10.71 27.25
CA ASP A 1062 5.31 -11.27 27.08
C ASP A 1062 4.55 -11.51 28.41
N GLY A 1063 5.22 -11.35 29.54
CA GLY A 1063 4.64 -11.47 30.87
C GLY A 1063 4.63 -12.88 31.46
N ARG A 1064 5.22 -13.90 30.79
CA ARG A 1064 5.46 -15.23 31.37
C ARG A 1064 6.34 -15.18 32.64
N VAL A 1065 7.21 -14.17 32.76
CA VAL A 1065 8.02 -13.88 33.95
C VAL A 1065 7.63 -12.52 34.52
N SER A 1066 7.03 -12.53 35.72
CA SER A 1066 6.60 -11.31 36.40
C SER A 1066 7.77 -10.55 37.03
N SER A 1067 7.62 -9.24 37.25
CA SER A 1067 8.65 -8.42 37.92
C SER A 1067 8.96 -8.81 39.36
N SER A 1068 8.17 -9.70 39.95
CA SER A 1068 8.40 -10.30 41.28
C SER A 1068 9.18 -11.62 41.22
N GLU A 1069 9.56 -12.09 40.03
CA GLU A 1069 10.27 -13.36 39.82
C GLU A 1069 11.42 -13.23 38.83
N TYR A 1070 11.89 -12.00 38.57
CA TYR A 1070 12.96 -11.72 37.60
C TYR A 1070 14.22 -12.51 37.93
N ASN A 1071 14.65 -12.47 39.19
CA ASN A 1071 15.93 -13.04 39.58
C ASN A 1071 15.84 -14.55 39.81
N LYS A 1072 14.72 -15.02 40.38
CA LYS A 1072 14.38 -16.44 40.51
C LYS A 1072 14.38 -17.14 39.15
N GLU A 1073 13.64 -16.62 38.18
CA GLU A 1073 13.53 -17.26 36.87
C GLU A 1073 14.83 -17.17 36.07
N TRP A 1074 15.62 -16.11 36.27
CA TRP A 1074 16.98 -16.04 35.74
C TRP A 1074 17.84 -17.22 36.23
N TRP A 1075 17.87 -17.48 37.54
CA TRP A 1075 18.64 -18.59 38.11
C TRP A 1075 18.06 -19.97 37.78
N ASN A 1076 16.74 -20.10 37.65
CA ASN A 1076 16.12 -21.34 37.16
C ASN A 1076 16.58 -21.67 35.73
N MET A 1077 16.66 -20.67 34.84
CA MET A 1077 17.12 -20.86 33.46
C MET A 1077 18.63 -21.13 33.40
N ARG A 1078 19.43 -20.45 34.23
CA ARG A 1078 20.87 -20.73 34.41
C ARG A 1078 21.10 -22.17 34.88
N MET A 1079 20.30 -22.64 35.83
CA MET A 1079 20.35 -24.03 36.30
C MET A 1079 19.95 -25.02 35.20
N LYS A 1080 18.85 -24.74 34.48
CA LYS A 1080 18.32 -25.62 33.43
C LYS A 1080 19.30 -25.78 32.26
N TYR A 1081 19.85 -24.69 31.75
CA TYR A 1081 20.63 -24.70 30.51
C TYR A 1081 22.15 -24.76 30.74
N GLN A 1082 22.67 -24.09 31.77
CA GLN A 1082 24.13 -24.11 32.05
C GLN A 1082 24.53 -25.07 33.17
N GLY A 1083 23.63 -25.47 34.06
CA GLY A 1083 24.01 -26.24 35.25
C GLY A 1083 24.87 -25.43 36.22
N LEU A 1084 24.54 -24.14 36.36
CA LEU A 1084 25.22 -23.20 37.26
C LEU A 1084 24.30 -22.76 38.39
N CYS A 1085 24.87 -22.61 39.58
CA CYS A 1085 24.19 -22.07 40.76
C CYS A 1085 24.81 -20.75 41.21
N PRO A 1086 24.05 -19.87 41.90
CA PRO A 1086 24.64 -18.72 42.55
C PRO A 1086 25.51 -19.20 43.74
N PRO A 1087 26.65 -18.57 44.01
CA PRO A 1087 27.51 -18.97 45.13
C PRO A 1087 27.04 -18.48 46.49
N VAL A 1088 26.04 -17.59 46.52
CA VAL A 1088 25.39 -17.05 47.71
C VAL A 1088 23.88 -16.97 47.46
N PRO A 1089 23.02 -16.97 48.50
CA PRO A 1089 21.59 -16.76 48.33
C PRO A 1089 21.30 -15.45 47.58
N ARG A 1090 20.38 -15.50 46.61
CA ARG A 1090 19.91 -14.33 45.84
C ARG A 1090 18.41 -14.16 46.03
N THR A 1091 17.96 -12.93 46.21
CA THR A 1091 16.54 -12.61 46.41
C THR A 1091 16.00 -11.81 45.22
N GLU A 1092 14.73 -11.39 45.29
CA GLU A 1092 14.14 -10.50 44.30
C GLU A 1092 14.47 -9.01 44.53
N GLU A 1093 15.19 -8.68 45.60
CA GLU A 1093 15.84 -7.36 45.73
C GLU A 1093 17.05 -7.27 44.80
N ASP A 1094 17.67 -8.40 44.49
CA ASP A 1094 18.74 -8.50 43.49
C ASP A 1094 18.19 -8.47 42.06
N PHE A 1095 19.06 -8.12 41.11
CA PHE A 1095 18.75 -8.16 39.68
C PHE A 1095 20.00 -8.57 38.89
N ASP A 1096 20.36 -9.84 39.04
CA ASP A 1096 21.56 -10.42 38.45
C ASP A 1096 21.64 -10.34 36.92
N PRO A 1097 20.54 -10.48 36.14
CA PRO A 1097 20.63 -10.25 34.69
C PRO A 1097 21.08 -8.80 34.36
N GLY A 1098 20.70 -7.81 35.16
CA GLY A 1098 21.13 -6.42 34.99
C GLY A 1098 22.65 -6.21 35.13
N ALA A 1099 23.37 -7.15 35.74
CA ALA A 1099 24.82 -7.08 35.87
C ALA A 1099 25.57 -7.43 34.57
N LYS A 1100 24.89 -7.72 33.45
CA LYS A 1100 25.46 -7.93 32.11
C LYS A 1100 25.06 -6.82 31.14
N PHE A 1101 26.03 -6.15 30.50
CA PHE A 1101 25.88 -4.96 29.65
C PHE A 1101 24.68 -4.98 28.67
N HIS A 1102 24.49 -6.08 27.94
CA HIS A 1102 23.44 -6.19 26.91
C HIS A 1102 22.00 -6.06 27.43
N ILE A 1103 21.78 -6.27 28.74
CA ILE A 1103 20.48 -6.06 29.39
C ILE A 1103 20.18 -4.56 29.55
N PRO A 1104 20.95 -3.74 30.30
CA PRO A 1104 20.74 -2.31 30.42
C PRO A 1104 20.95 -1.53 29.11
N ALA A 1105 21.77 -2.03 28.17
CA ALA A 1105 21.94 -1.43 26.85
C ALA A 1105 20.87 -1.86 25.83
N ASN A 1106 19.97 -2.78 26.20
CA ASN A 1106 18.91 -3.30 25.34
C ASN A 1106 19.38 -3.85 23.98
N VAL A 1107 20.50 -4.56 23.97
CA VAL A 1107 21.04 -5.20 22.75
C VAL A 1107 20.58 -6.66 22.72
N PRO A 1108 19.80 -7.12 21.72
CA PRO A 1108 19.41 -8.54 21.58
C PRO A 1108 20.62 -9.46 21.61
N TYR A 1109 20.54 -10.59 22.30
CA TYR A 1109 21.68 -11.46 22.57
C TYR A 1109 21.63 -12.81 21.86
N VAL A 1110 20.43 -13.25 21.44
CA VAL A 1110 20.24 -14.49 20.68
C VAL A 1110 21.02 -14.49 19.36
N ARG A 1111 21.36 -13.29 18.86
CA ARG A 1111 22.26 -13.09 17.72
C ARG A 1111 23.57 -13.87 17.87
N TYR A 1112 24.14 -13.94 19.08
CA TYR A 1112 25.39 -14.66 19.33
C TYR A 1112 25.18 -16.17 19.35
N PHE A 1113 24.05 -16.66 19.86
CA PHE A 1113 23.72 -18.09 19.77
C PHE A 1113 23.57 -18.52 18.31
N VAL A 1114 22.78 -17.78 17.53
CA VAL A 1114 22.61 -18.03 16.10
C VAL A 1114 23.94 -17.95 15.37
N SER A 1115 24.72 -16.90 15.64
CA SER A 1115 26.08 -16.72 15.12
C SER A 1115 26.94 -17.93 15.38
N PHE A 1116 26.96 -18.41 16.62
CA PHE A 1116 27.86 -19.48 17.00
C PHE A 1116 27.51 -20.82 16.36
N VAL A 1117 26.26 -21.01 15.93
CA VAL A 1117 25.85 -22.15 15.11
C VAL A 1117 26.27 -21.94 13.66
N ILE A 1118 25.89 -20.81 13.05
CA ILE A 1118 26.04 -20.63 11.60
C ILE A 1118 27.47 -20.25 11.19
N GLN A 1119 28.30 -19.71 12.10
CA GLN A 1119 29.72 -19.42 11.84
C GLN A 1119 30.46 -20.68 11.36
N PHE A 1120 30.13 -21.87 11.89
CA PHE A 1120 30.78 -23.12 11.47
C PHE A 1120 30.24 -23.61 10.12
N GLN A 1121 28.99 -23.30 9.78
CA GLN A 1121 28.49 -23.53 8.43
C GLN A 1121 29.21 -22.63 7.42
N PHE A 1122 29.41 -21.35 7.76
CA PHE A 1122 30.18 -20.43 6.92
C PHE A 1122 31.63 -20.88 6.82
N HIS A 1123 32.26 -21.23 7.95
CA HIS A 1123 33.64 -21.72 7.97
C HIS A 1123 33.82 -22.90 7.03
N LYS A 1124 32.96 -23.92 7.13
CA LYS A 1124 32.98 -25.08 6.24
C LYS A 1124 32.88 -24.68 4.76
N ALA A 1125 31.91 -23.84 4.40
CA ALA A 1125 31.75 -23.39 3.02
C ALA A 1125 32.94 -22.58 2.50
N LEU A 1126 33.51 -21.69 3.34
CA LEU A 1126 34.68 -20.89 2.98
C LEU A 1126 35.94 -21.76 2.87
N CYS A 1127 36.09 -22.79 3.70
CA CYS A 1127 37.16 -23.78 3.60
C CYS A 1127 37.10 -24.61 2.32
N GLU A 1128 35.89 -25.03 1.93
CA GLU A 1128 35.64 -25.70 0.66
C GLU A 1128 35.98 -24.77 -0.53
N ALA A 1129 35.59 -23.50 -0.45
CA ALA A 1129 35.95 -22.49 -1.45
C ALA A 1129 37.46 -22.22 -1.52
N ALA A 1130 38.15 -22.24 -0.37
CA ALA A 1130 39.61 -22.12 -0.26
C ALA A 1130 40.37 -23.39 -0.70
N ARG A 1131 39.66 -24.48 -1.02
CA ARG A 1131 40.22 -25.76 -1.49
C ARG A 1131 41.29 -26.34 -0.56
N GLN A 1132 41.10 -26.21 0.75
CA GLN A 1132 42.02 -26.81 1.73
C GLN A 1132 41.50 -28.17 2.21
N PRO A 1133 42.13 -29.31 1.83
CA PRO A 1133 41.75 -30.63 2.31
C PRO A 1133 42.35 -30.88 3.70
N ALA A 1134 41.82 -30.22 4.73
CA ALA A 1134 42.20 -30.39 6.12
C ALA A 1134 40.95 -30.70 6.98
N PRO A 1135 41.10 -31.35 8.15
CA PRO A 1135 40.05 -31.33 9.16
C PRO A 1135 39.56 -29.90 9.39
N LEU A 1136 38.26 -29.72 9.61
CA LEU A 1136 37.64 -28.39 9.63
C LEU A 1136 38.28 -27.42 10.65
N HIS A 1137 38.80 -27.95 11.76
CA HIS A 1137 39.52 -27.17 12.79
C HIS A 1137 40.96 -26.75 12.43
N ASN A 1138 41.53 -27.32 11.36
CA ASN A 1138 42.84 -26.97 10.83
C ASN A 1138 42.76 -26.14 9.54
N CYS A 1139 41.55 -25.80 9.08
CA CYS A 1139 41.35 -24.95 7.91
C CYS A 1139 41.70 -23.49 8.22
N ASP A 1140 42.43 -22.85 7.31
CA ASP A 1140 42.71 -21.41 7.34
C ASP A 1140 42.38 -20.79 5.98
N ILE A 1141 41.46 -19.83 5.93
CA ILE A 1141 41.05 -19.20 4.67
C ILE A 1141 41.97 -18.06 4.23
N TYR A 1142 42.99 -17.72 5.01
CA TYR A 1142 43.95 -16.67 4.71
C TYR A 1142 44.49 -16.76 3.27
N GLN A 1143 44.58 -15.62 2.57
CA GLN A 1143 44.98 -15.48 1.17
C GLN A 1143 44.07 -16.15 0.11
N SER A 1144 42.94 -16.75 0.49
CA SER A 1144 41.97 -17.32 -0.46
C SER A 1144 41.07 -16.23 -1.05
N LYS A 1145 41.35 -15.84 -2.31
CA LYS A 1145 40.51 -14.87 -3.04
C LYS A 1145 39.14 -15.44 -3.39
N GLU A 1146 39.04 -16.75 -3.61
CA GLU A 1146 37.80 -17.45 -3.87
C GLU A 1146 36.85 -17.41 -2.67
N ALA A 1147 37.38 -17.68 -1.47
CA ALA A 1147 36.60 -17.57 -0.23
C ALA A 1147 36.20 -16.11 0.05
N GLY A 1148 37.12 -15.16 -0.13
CA GLY A 1148 36.81 -13.74 0.03
C GLY A 1148 35.76 -13.23 -0.97
N LYS A 1149 35.79 -13.68 -2.22
CA LYS A 1149 34.75 -13.37 -3.22
C LYS A 1149 33.38 -13.89 -2.78
N LEU A 1150 33.30 -15.15 -2.34
CA LEU A 1150 32.05 -15.74 -1.85
C LEU A 1150 31.48 -14.93 -0.67
N LEU A 1151 32.34 -14.59 0.29
CA LEU A 1151 31.95 -13.78 1.45
C LEU A 1151 31.49 -12.37 1.03
N GLY A 1152 32.24 -11.70 0.16
CA GLY A 1152 31.92 -10.37 -0.35
C GLY A 1152 30.60 -10.31 -1.12
N ASP A 1153 30.34 -11.29 -1.98
CA ASP A 1153 29.09 -11.41 -2.74
C ASP A 1153 27.88 -11.55 -1.80
N VAL A 1154 28.03 -12.30 -0.70
CA VAL A 1154 26.99 -12.50 0.31
C VAL A 1154 26.75 -11.21 1.11
N MET A 1155 27.83 -10.58 1.59
CA MET A 1155 27.76 -9.35 2.37
C MET A 1155 27.14 -8.17 1.57
N LYS A 1156 27.36 -8.11 0.25
CA LYS A 1156 26.83 -7.05 -0.60
C LYS A 1156 25.29 -6.99 -0.68
N MET A 1157 24.61 -8.11 -0.37
CA MET A 1157 23.15 -8.16 -0.36
C MET A 1157 22.55 -7.38 0.82
N GLY A 1158 23.26 -7.27 1.95
CA GLY A 1158 22.72 -6.73 3.19
C GLY A 1158 21.36 -7.35 3.55
N PHE A 1159 20.39 -6.50 3.89
CA PHE A 1159 19.02 -6.91 4.22
C PHE A 1159 18.06 -6.90 3.00
N SER A 1160 18.58 -6.81 1.77
CA SER A 1160 17.74 -6.70 0.55
C SER A 1160 17.00 -8.00 0.18
N LYS A 1161 17.40 -9.13 0.77
CA LYS A 1161 16.83 -10.47 0.54
C LYS A 1161 16.50 -11.17 1.86
N PRO A 1162 15.52 -12.10 1.87
CA PRO A 1162 15.31 -12.99 3.00
C PRO A 1162 16.58 -13.77 3.35
N TRP A 1163 16.86 -13.94 4.65
CA TRP A 1163 18.09 -14.60 5.09
C TRP A 1163 18.29 -16.04 4.59
N PRO A 1164 17.26 -16.87 4.31
CA PRO A 1164 17.48 -18.21 3.75
C PRO A 1164 18.07 -18.18 2.34
N GLU A 1165 17.81 -17.13 1.55
CA GLU A 1165 18.44 -16.93 0.24
C GLU A 1165 19.92 -16.61 0.42
N ALA A 1166 20.27 -15.73 1.37
CA ALA A 1166 21.67 -15.43 1.71
C ALA A 1166 22.42 -16.67 2.27
N MET A 1167 21.76 -17.46 3.12
CA MET A 1167 22.28 -18.73 3.64
C MET A 1167 22.56 -19.73 2.51
N THR A 1168 21.67 -19.81 1.52
CA THR A 1168 21.84 -20.71 0.37
C THR A 1168 23.00 -20.30 -0.51
N LEU A 1169 23.20 -18.98 -0.70
CA LEU A 1169 24.31 -18.47 -1.52
C LEU A 1169 25.67 -18.88 -0.95
N ILE A 1170 25.86 -18.81 0.36
CA ILE A 1170 27.13 -19.17 1.00
C ILE A 1170 27.27 -20.66 1.29
N THR A 1171 26.24 -21.31 1.83
CA THR A 1171 26.33 -22.71 2.30
C THR A 1171 25.77 -23.75 1.34
N GLY A 1172 25.08 -23.35 0.29
CA GLY A 1172 24.33 -24.25 -0.58
C GLY A 1172 22.99 -24.75 0.00
N GLN A 1173 22.61 -24.36 1.23
CA GLN A 1173 21.33 -24.73 1.84
C GLN A 1173 20.63 -23.55 2.54
N PRO A 1174 19.29 -23.58 2.72
CA PRO A 1174 18.56 -22.46 3.33
C PRO A 1174 18.43 -22.52 4.86
N LYS A 1175 18.95 -23.57 5.53
CA LYS A 1175 18.68 -23.83 6.96
C LYS A 1175 19.90 -23.63 7.85
N MET A 1176 19.63 -23.28 9.10
CA MET A 1176 20.62 -23.34 10.19
C MET A 1176 20.84 -24.79 10.63
N SER A 1177 22.07 -25.17 10.93
CA SER A 1177 22.45 -26.53 11.32
C SER A 1177 23.69 -26.54 12.20
N VAL A 1178 23.64 -27.33 13.28
CA VAL A 1178 24.80 -27.54 14.17
C VAL A 1178 25.81 -28.55 13.63
N GLN A 1179 25.50 -29.24 12.51
CA GLN A 1179 26.33 -30.35 12.03
C GLN A 1179 27.79 -29.94 11.75
N PRO A 1180 28.09 -28.80 11.08
CA PRO A 1180 29.47 -28.38 10.89
C PRO A 1180 30.20 -28.03 12.20
N LEU A 1181 29.49 -27.53 13.21
CA LEU A 1181 30.04 -27.31 14.55
C LEU A 1181 30.41 -28.66 15.19
N MET A 1182 29.51 -29.65 15.13
CA MET A 1182 29.79 -30.99 15.68
C MET A 1182 30.95 -31.67 14.94
N GLU A 1183 31.04 -31.50 13.62
CA GLU A 1183 32.17 -31.97 12.81
C GLU A 1183 33.50 -31.34 13.23
N TYR A 1184 33.52 -30.02 13.48
CA TYR A 1184 34.69 -29.29 13.95
C TYR A 1184 35.23 -29.88 15.27
N PHE A 1185 34.35 -30.14 16.23
CA PHE A 1185 34.71 -30.63 17.56
C PHE A 1185 34.78 -32.17 17.69
N GLN A 1186 34.59 -32.92 16.60
CA GLN A 1186 34.52 -34.38 16.65
C GLN A 1186 35.70 -35.07 17.37
N PRO A 1187 36.97 -34.63 17.20
CA PRO A 1187 38.08 -35.20 17.95
C PRO A 1187 37.96 -34.98 19.48
N LEU A 1188 37.55 -33.78 19.89
CA LEU A 1188 37.35 -33.44 21.30
C LEU A 1188 36.15 -34.17 21.89
N ILE A 1189 35.03 -34.26 21.17
CA ILE A 1189 33.83 -35.01 21.59
C ILE A 1189 34.22 -36.45 21.93
N LYS A 1190 34.94 -37.12 21.03
CA LYS A 1190 35.38 -38.50 21.24
C LYS A 1190 36.27 -38.63 22.48
N TRP A 1191 37.23 -37.72 22.63
CA TRP A 1191 38.14 -37.70 23.76
C TRP A 1191 37.43 -37.45 25.10
N LEU A 1192 36.53 -36.48 25.17
CA LEU A 1192 35.75 -36.15 26.38
C LEU A 1192 34.89 -37.33 26.84
N VAL A 1193 34.22 -38.02 25.90
CA VAL A 1193 33.39 -39.19 26.23
C VAL A 1193 34.24 -40.32 26.81
N GLU A 1194 35.40 -40.59 26.22
CA GLU A 1194 36.34 -41.60 26.71
C GLU A 1194 36.88 -41.23 28.11
N GLU A 1195 37.28 -39.97 28.30
CA GLU A 1195 37.89 -39.50 29.55
C GLU A 1195 36.86 -39.37 30.70
N ASN A 1196 35.65 -38.90 30.44
CA ASN A 1196 34.58 -38.83 31.43
C ASN A 1196 34.16 -40.24 31.88
N LYS A 1197 34.06 -41.18 30.93
CA LYS A 1197 33.75 -42.59 31.24
C LYS A 1197 34.85 -43.25 32.07
N LYS A 1198 36.12 -43.00 31.74
CA LYS A 1198 37.29 -43.54 32.47
C LYS A 1198 37.30 -43.11 33.94
N ASN A 1199 36.85 -41.90 34.25
CA ASN A 1199 36.85 -41.35 35.60
C ASN A 1199 35.50 -41.52 36.33
N GLY A 1200 34.48 -42.10 35.67
CA GLY A 1200 33.16 -42.31 36.26
C GLY A 1200 32.38 -41.01 36.49
N ASP A 1201 32.60 -39.99 35.65
CA ASP A 1201 31.91 -38.71 35.78
C ASP A 1201 30.42 -38.83 35.45
N VAL A 1202 29.62 -38.12 36.24
CA VAL A 1202 28.19 -38.00 35.97
C VAL A 1202 27.98 -36.91 34.93
N LEU A 1203 27.31 -37.23 33.82
CA LEU A 1203 26.89 -36.22 32.85
C LEU A 1203 25.65 -35.48 33.38
N GLY A 1204 25.67 -34.16 33.32
CA GLY A 1204 24.64 -33.31 33.92
C GLY A 1204 24.74 -33.20 35.44
N TRP A 1205 23.71 -32.64 36.06
CA TRP A 1205 23.68 -32.29 37.49
C TRP A 1205 22.38 -32.81 38.14
N PRO A 1206 22.27 -34.13 38.39
CA PRO A 1206 21.07 -34.71 38.99
C PRO A 1206 20.79 -34.21 40.42
N GLU A 1207 21.82 -33.76 41.15
CA GLU A 1207 21.68 -33.11 42.46
C GLU A 1207 21.54 -31.59 42.30
N TYR A 1208 20.52 -31.17 41.54
CA TYR A 1208 20.30 -29.78 41.13
C TYR A 1208 19.99 -28.81 42.29
N ASP A 1209 19.60 -29.32 43.45
CA ASP A 1209 19.27 -28.54 44.66
C ASP A 1209 20.48 -28.30 45.58
N TRP A 1210 21.67 -28.81 45.19
CA TRP A 1210 22.92 -28.57 45.89
C TRP A 1210 23.41 -27.14 45.68
N THR A 1211 23.85 -26.49 46.76
CA THR A 1211 24.47 -25.15 46.74
C THR A 1211 25.61 -25.09 47.77
N PRO A 1212 26.64 -24.25 47.55
CA PRO A 1212 27.82 -24.20 48.43
C PRO A 1212 27.53 -23.65 49.84
N TYR A 1213 26.39 -22.98 50.05
CA TYR A 1213 26.00 -22.41 51.35
C TYR A 1213 24.97 -23.26 52.13
N LYS A 1214 24.41 -24.33 51.53
CA LYS A 1214 23.39 -25.19 52.18
C LYS A 1214 23.94 -25.96 53.39
N MET A 1215 25.26 -26.14 53.49
CA MET A 1215 25.90 -26.79 54.65
C MET A 1215 26.16 -25.85 55.83
N MET A 1216 25.98 -24.52 55.66
CA MET A 1216 26.12 -23.53 56.73
C MET A 1216 24.80 -23.18 57.44
N GLU A 1217 23.65 -23.67 56.96
CA GLU A 1217 22.45 -23.71 57.78
C GLU A 1217 22.68 -24.72 58.91
N GLU A 1218 22.95 -24.22 60.12
CA GLU A 1218 22.89 -25.03 61.34
C GLU A 1218 21.64 -25.90 61.27
N LYS A 1219 21.80 -27.23 61.42
CA LYS A 1219 20.68 -28.14 61.63
C LYS A 1219 19.74 -27.48 62.63
N PRO A 1220 18.46 -27.24 62.30
CA PRO A 1220 17.52 -26.65 63.24
C PRO A 1220 17.56 -27.48 64.52
N LYS A 1221 17.81 -26.85 65.67
CA LYS A 1221 17.71 -27.53 66.97
C LYS A 1221 16.26 -27.96 67.13
N ALA A 1222 15.97 -29.19 66.75
CA ALA A 1222 14.65 -29.76 66.94
C ALA A 1222 14.36 -29.83 68.44
N VAL A 1223 13.22 -29.27 68.85
CA VAL A 1223 12.72 -29.31 70.22
C VAL A 1223 11.56 -30.30 70.28
N SER A 1224 11.49 -31.07 71.37
CA SER A 1224 10.38 -32.00 71.59
C SER A 1224 9.15 -31.22 72.07
N PHE A 1225 8.07 -31.23 71.30
CA PHE A 1225 6.78 -30.68 71.68
C PHE A 1225 5.71 -31.77 71.59
N LEU A 1226 5.13 -32.15 72.74
CA LEU A 1226 4.16 -33.26 72.87
C LEU A 1226 4.65 -34.60 72.25
N GLY A 1227 5.94 -34.90 72.36
CA GLY A 1227 6.53 -36.13 71.85
C GLY A 1227 6.83 -36.12 70.34
N LEU A 1228 6.55 -35.02 69.64
CA LEU A 1228 6.93 -34.80 68.24
C LEU A 1228 8.18 -33.92 68.18
N SER A 1229 9.08 -34.24 67.25
CA SER A 1229 10.28 -33.44 66.96
C SER A 1229 9.91 -32.33 65.98
N VAL A 1230 9.86 -31.08 66.46
CA VAL A 1230 9.46 -29.91 65.67
C VAL A 1230 10.49 -28.79 65.80
N ASP A 1231 10.52 -27.85 64.86
CA ASP A 1231 11.33 -26.63 65.01
C ASP A 1231 10.75 -25.70 66.09
N GLU A 1232 11.56 -24.75 66.55
CA GLU A 1232 11.23 -23.87 67.69
C GLU A 1232 10.00 -22.98 67.40
N ALA A 1233 9.82 -22.55 66.15
CA ALA A 1233 8.66 -21.78 65.72
C ALA A 1233 7.38 -22.64 65.71
N GLY A 1234 7.47 -23.89 65.28
CA GLY A 1234 6.42 -24.89 65.35
C GLY A 1234 6.02 -25.24 66.78
N ALA A 1235 6.98 -25.31 67.70
CA ALA A 1235 6.71 -25.47 69.13
C ALA A 1235 5.98 -24.25 69.72
N MET A 1236 6.40 -23.02 69.39
CA MET A 1236 5.69 -21.81 69.82
C MET A 1236 4.26 -21.73 69.25
N ALA A 1237 4.07 -22.02 67.96
CA ALA A 1237 2.76 -22.04 67.33
C ALA A 1237 1.84 -23.08 68.01
N GLY A 1238 2.38 -24.27 68.32
CA GLY A 1238 1.69 -25.29 69.09
C GLY A 1238 1.27 -24.83 70.48
N GLN A 1239 2.12 -24.10 71.20
CA GLN A 1239 1.79 -23.51 72.50
C GLN A 1239 0.65 -22.48 72.40
N TRP A 1240 0.67 -21.61 71.39
CA TRP A 1240 -0.41 -20.64 71.15
C TRP A 1240 -1.74 -21.32 70.83
N ILE A 1241 -1.71 -22.40 70.03
CA ILE A 1241 -2.92 -23.19 69.73
C ILE A 1241 -3.46 -23.88 70.99
N LEU A 1242 -2.61 -24.46 71.83
CA LEU A 1242 -3.02 -25.05 73.11
C LEU A 1242 -3.60 -24.01 74.07
N LEU A 1243 -3.02 -22.80 74.12
CA LEU A 1243 -3.55 -21.69 74.90
C LEU A 1243 -4.94 -21.27 74.41
N LEU A 1244 -5.12 -21.17 73.09
CA LEU A 1244 -6.40 -20.79 72.49
C LEU A 1244 -7.47 -21.86 72.73
N LEU A 1245 -7.11 -23.14 72.58
CA LEU A 1245 -7.98 -24.27 72.92
C LEU A 1245 -8.34 -24.30 74.40
N SER A 1246 -7.39 -24.06 75.31
CA SER A 1246 -7.67 -24.04 76.75
C SER A 1246 -8.54 -22.85 77.16
N ILE A 1247 -8.42 -21.68 76.52
CA ILE A 1247 -9.35 -20.56 76.68
C ILE A 1247 -10.75 -20.94 76.19
N VAL A 1248 -10.87 -21.58 75.02
CA VAL A 1248 -12.15 -22.05 74.48
C VAL A 1248 -12.80 -23.07 75.40
N PHE A 1249 -12.03 -24.03 75.93
CA PHE A 1249 -12.53 -25.00 76.92
C PHE A 1249 -12.95 -24.32 78.23
N LEU A 1250 -12.18 -23.34 78.73
CA LEU A 1250 -12.54 -22.58 79.93
C LEU A 1250 -13.86 -21.83 79.73
N LEU A 1251 -14.03 -21.15 78.59
CA LEU A 1251 -15.27 -20.47 78.22
C LEU A 1251 -16.44 -21.47 78.07
N GLY A 1252 -16.18 -22.64 77.49
CA GLY A 1252 -17.15 -23.74 77.40
C GLY A 1252 -17.58 -24.26 78.78
N ILE A 1253 -16.66 -24.43 79.71
CA ILE A 1253 -16.93 -24.84 81.10
C ILE A 1253 -17.71 -23.76 81.84
N ILE A 1254 -17.34 -22.48 81.69
CA ILE A 1254 -18.09 -21.35 82.26
C ILE A 1254 -19.52 -21.30 81.72
N TYR A 1255 -19.69 -21.51 80.41
CA TYR A 1255 -21.01 -21.57 79.78
C TYR A 1255 -21.85 -22.76 80.24
N LEU A 1256 -21.24 -23.95 80.39
CA LEU A 1256 -21.89 -25.14 80.94
C LEU A 1256 -22.25 -24.96 82.42
N ALA A 1257 -21.38 -24.35 83.22
CA ALA A 1257 -21.64 -24.02 84.62
C ALA A 1257 -22.76 -22.96 84.74
N TYR A 1258 -22.79 -21.96 83.86
CA TYR A 1258 -23.86 -20.97 83.77
C TYR A 1258 -25.20 -21.62 83.37
N ARG A 1259 -25.21 -22.50 82.35
CA ARG A 1259 -26.40 -23.27 81.98
C ARG A 1259 -26.86 -24.15 83.14
N TYR A 1260 -25.98 -24.90 83.80
CA TYR A 1260 -26.32 -25.75 84.94
C TYR A 1260 -26.91 -24.94 86.11
N ARG A 1261 -26.35 -23.76 86.42
CA ARG A 1261 -26.91 -22.83 87.42
C ARG A 1261 -28.25 -22.26 87.00
N LYS A 1262 -28.47 -21.97 85.71
CA LYS A 1262 -29.73 -21.45 85.16
C LYS A 1262 -30.83 -22.51 85.13
N THR A 1263 -30.51 -23.77 84.84
CA THR A 1263 -31.48 -24.88 84.85
C THR A 1263 -31.87 -25.30 86.27
N LYS A 1264 -31.02 -25.05 87.28
CA LYS A 1264 -31.32 -25.34 88.70
C LYS A 1264 -32.08 -24.22 89.42
N ARG A 1265 -32.24 -23.03 88.81
CA ARG A 1265 -32.90 -21.85 89.41
C ARG A 1265 -34.31 -21.57 88.87
N LEU A 1266 -34.82 -22.39 87.94
CA LEU A 1266 -36.13 -22.25 87.29
C LEU A 1266 -37.16 -23.29 87.77
N GLN A 1267 -36.99 -23.82 88.99
CA GLN A 1267 -37.90 -24.80 89.60
C GLN A 1267 -38.58 -24.32 90.90
N ASP A 1268 -38.54 -23.01 91.20
CA ASP A 1268 -39.30 -22.42 92.31
C ASP A 1268 -40.06 -21.15 91.89
N LYS A 1269 -41.36 -21.36 91.63
CA LYS A 1269 -42.52 -20.52 91.94
C LYS A 1269 -42.68 -19.12 91.32
N SER A 1270 -43.57 -19.09 90.33
CA SER A 1270 -44.96 -18.59 90.43
C SER A 1270 -45.25 -17.10 90.61
N MET A 1271 -46.09 -16.63 89.68
CA MET A 1271 -47.13 -15.58 89.77
C MET A 1271 -46.81 -14.11 89.40
N THR A 1272 -47.45 -13.73 88.29
CA THR A 1272 -48.24 -12.51 88.01
C THR A 1272 -47.59 -11.16 87.73
N GLN A 1273 -47.84 -10.73 86.48
CA GLN A 1273 -48.51 -9.48 86.04
C GLN A 1273 -47.78 -8.12 86.04
N THR A 1274 -47.56 -7.66 84.80
CA THR A 1274 -48.08 -6.40 84.21
C THR A 1274 -47.35 -5.06 84.48
N GLU A 1275 -46.88 -4.50 83.36
CA GLU A 1275 -46.78 -3.08 82.95
C GLU A 1275 -45.70 -2.10 83.45
N LEU A 1276 -45.20 -1.35 82.44
CA LEU A 1276 -44.65 0.01 82.41
C LEU A 1276 -43.20 0.25 82.89
N LYS A 1277 -42.24 0.17 81.96
CA LYS A 1277 -41.55 1.32 81.32
C LYS A 1277 -40.49 0.86 80.32
#